data_AF-A0AA38SZ45-F1
#
_entry.id   AF-A0AA38SZ45-F1
#
_cell.length_a   1.000
_cell.length_b   1.000
_cell.length_c   1.000
_cell.angle_alpha   90.00
_cell.angle_beta   90.00
_cell.angle_gamma   90.00
#
_symmetry.space_group_name_H-M   'P 1'
#
loop_
_entity.id
_entity.type
_entity.pdbx_description
1 polymer ?
#
loop_
_entity_poly.entity_id
_entity_poly.type
_entity_poly.pdbx_seq_one_letter_code
_entity_poly.pdbx_strand_id
1 'polypeptide(L)'
;MEKGSTSRLTSSIGDNATSYADSTIMDSPGDDATCYDVFLSFRGEDTRDSFTDHLHEALRRAGFLTFRDDDEIDKGRELKPEIQRAIKASKASIVVLSEHYATSTWCLEELSLILEQRREFNHFVLPVFYHVDPSDVRKQEKTFKIDVKASSKWTPNNVNRWKAALTKVADLTGFVLSGLETKFLKEVVDTIYNELECKKVHLPPDLTGMNFRYEEITPLLNQANFQYLAICGMAGSGKTTLAKYIYNSNWKRFENMSFLEDIHSRCKGPHGLHELQEQLLKDILGGRKRKIPSVSHGTCKIEEALQKKRALIVLDDIAEYSELVALLGIGKINAESKIIITTESSYLWSKFSSRCQQYQMKLLNDDESLELFSCHAFGSKVPVEDLKELATQAARYCEGNPLAIEVLGSSLSNCMTIPYWKSQLEVLKKDIHSRIHDVLERSYNSLPYNSEKELFLHIACFFVGKDMDYVAKILEPDYSAVSGIKTLINRFLLSISSSNKLMMHRLLQEMGRNIVRKESFKLPEKRSRVWHSAESYKILKKGKGSKTIEGLALDMQMLKEEDDTITVNYKPFVKFCPKIQVLQKNSFFRVTYEYDICPMSLNLKTDAFKKMDKLKLLQLGVVELTGSYESFSEDLRWLCWFRFHLRTIPSDLFMGNLVAIDLSYSSLEVFEPPMVLRSLQILNLKDSHSLLEIRNISRIPHLETLILWNCHSLVRVCETIGDLAGLALLNMTGCINLCKEQLNLLVGQEASTSSGQGIVYLSSYRYYDHLKNLRVLDLSLCLRLKLLLCLPSTLAELYVYYCESLEMITFQSHLFTLQEFGYEGCISLSEIEGFIKLIPIAKLDETDLGHMKWLKEYQNHKMLYEFNIMSTSLPDIKDLNTHPEHISESTYLCFDVPSCPKNKRLKGLNVTFKYTLYGDYWAWFAKVSTTNGVDLMYNPKVFGNPGFGEVGIWLSYWPIGNKLDVGDKVNVSIVGLRGLVVRECGASLVYADDEEADETLEKNMGWAEALGGDLSGFQLSTGAYYLCRHDFLELMQRLHMMKFLLSHIDLEVRGWRKTGRPKQSNPSFTELKTVRCIIDGPELEEIYNIAGMSKSSSIDKIVEFTSTILRETIESGSTSEVSDATTKEYSGQLQSRDYGMSKAFVLGETTEKSKLAVTDEDIKQICISFQIHFFNPTYFFDNYCPHFQVVLAVNFTSEAMKDLVVKMVSELKGVDSVVVDLQEGRLTVIGEVDPKKVLSCVKQIDKHAYNITKPKPKKNTSHSHMIYIQRDLNHVP
;
A
#
# COMPACT_ATOMS: atom_id res chain seq x y z
N MET A 1 20.05 48.22 51.05
CA MET A 1 19.87 47.19 52.10
C MET A 1 20.23 45.87 51.41
N GLU A 2 21.40 45.30 51.69
CA GLU A 2 21.73 44.51 52.89
C GLU A 2 20.99 43.17 52.92
N LYS A 3 21.60 41.99 53.13
CA LYS A 3 23.00 41.49 53.18
C LYS A 3 22.95 40.08 52.52
N GLY A 4 23.98 39.47 51.93
CA GLY A 4 25.37 39.26 52.42
C GLY A 4 25.41 38.11 53.45
N SER A 5 26.37 37.17 53.50
CA SER A 5 27.54 36.86 52.66
C SER A 5 28.15 35.51 53.13
N THR A 6 28.93 34.80 52.29
CA THR A 6 30.12 33.95 52.66
C THR A 6 29.97 32.76 53.65
N SER A 7 30.85 31.74 53.74
CA SER A 7 31.78 31.10 52.77
C SER A 7 32.52 29.88 53.37
N ARG A 8 32.73 28.81 52.55
CA ARG A 8 33.94 27.94 52.45
C ARG A 8 34.53 27.18 53.67
N LEU A 9 35.40 26.20 53.32
CA LEU A 9 36.34 25.41 54.15
C LEU A 9 35.69 24.27 54.95
N THR A 10 36.31 23.09 55.16
CA THR A 10 37.69 22.65 54.84
C THR A 10 37.76 21.16 54.41
N SER A 11 38.95 20.69 54.03
CA SER A 11 39.32 19.32 53.63
C SER A 11 39.44 18.31 54.77
N SER A 12 39.28 17.00 54.50
CA SER A 12 40.37 15.98 54.47
C SER A 12 39.96 14.57 54.93
N ILE A 13 40.32 13.56 54.10
CA ILE A 13 40.92 12.24 54.43
C ILE A 13 40.33 11.41 55.60
N GLY A 14 39.94 10.17 55.31
CA GLY A 14 39.70 9.12 56.31
C GLY A 14 39.13 7.84 55.69
N ASP A 15 39.95 6.79 55.58
CA ASP A 15 39.58 5.51 54.96
C ASP A 15 38.69 4.63 55.84
N ASN A 16 37.90 3.74 55.22
CA ASN A 16 38.02 2.29 55.41
C ASN A 16 37.12 1.51 54.42
N ALA A 17 37.49 0.26 54.12
CA ALA A 17 36.86 -0.56 53.08
C ALA A 17 36.20 -1.84 53.63
N THR A 18 35.15 -2.30 52.95
CA THR A 18 34.60 -3.68 52.93
C THR A 18 33.60 -3.72 51.75
N SER A 19 33.91 -4.30 50.58
CA SER A 19 34.06 -5.73 50.22
C SER A 19 32.73 -6.42 49.89
N TYR A 20 32.77 -7.34 48.89
CA TYR A 20 31.66 -8.10 48.29
C TYR A 20 30.75 -7.31 47.32
N ALA A 21 30.44 -7.83 46.13
CA ALA A 21 31.03 -8.95 45.39
C ALA A 21 30.75 -8.83 43.89
N ASP A 22 31.67 -9.29 43.03
CA ASP A 22 31.41 -9.44 41.60
C ASP A 22 30.39 -10.57 41.35
N SER A 23 29.34 -10.27 40.58
CA SER A 23 28.44 -11.27 40.01
C SER A 23 28.65 -11.34 38.50
N THR A 24 29.41 -12.36 38.06
CA THR A 24 29.69 -12.63 36.64
C THR A 24 28.43 -12.74 35.80
N ILE A 25 28.29 -11.89 34.79
CA ILE A 25 27.40 -12.11 33.64
C ILE A 25 28.18 -12.98 32.64
N MET A 26 27.55 -14.03 32.13
CA MET A 26 28.13 -14.86 31.06
C MET A 26 27.73 -14.28 29.70
N ASP A 27 28.62 -13.49 29.10
CA ASP A 27 28.49 -13.12 27.69
C ASP A 27 28.83 -14.30 26.77
N SER A 28 28.05 -14.44 25.69
CA SER A 28 28.34 -15.38 24.61
C SER A 28 29.49 -14.88 23.73
N PRO A 29 30.42 -15.74 23.28
CA PRO A 29 31.65 -15.31 22.60
C PRO A 29 31.40 -14.79 21.17
N GLY A 30 31.17 -13.48 21.04
CA GLY A 30 30.98 -12.77 19.77
C GLY A 30 32.11 -11.80 19.45
N ASP A 31 33.28 -12.33 19.07
CA ASP A 31 34.42 -11.64 18.40
C ASP A 31 34.73 -10.19 18.83
N ASP A 32 34.77 -9.91 20.14
CA ASP A 32 35.07 -8.57 20.67
C ASP A 32 36.59 -8.26 20.59
N ALA A 33 37.01 -7.74 19.44
CA ALA A 33 38.40 -7.44 19.14
C ALA A 33 38.88 -6.19 19.89
N THR A 34 39.65 -6.39 20.96
CA THR A 34 40.20 -5.31 21.81
C THR A 34 40.88 -4.20 21.00
N CYS A 35 40.30 -3.01 21.07
CA CYS A 35 40.68 -1.86 20.25
C CYS A 35 41.55 -0.87 21.02
N TYR A 36 42.86 -0.95 20.81
CA TYR A 36 43.86 -0.05 21.38
C TYR A 36 43.80 1.37 20.80
N ASP A 37 44.29 2.35 21.55
CA ASP A 37 44.54 3.71 21.05
C ASP A 37 45.88 3.77 20.31
N VAL A 38 46.94 3.28 20.96
CA VAL A 38 48.34 3.42 20.51
C VAL A 38 49.04 2.08 20.54
N PHE A 39 49.75 1.75 19.45
CA PHE A 39 50.73 0.67 19.39
C PHE A 39 52.15 1.22 19.56
N LEU A 40 52.97 0.61 20.42
CA LEU A 40 54.39 0.96 20.57
C LEU A 40 55.25 -0.06 19.81
N SER A 41 55.92 0.34 18.73
CA SER A 41 57.01 -0.45 18.12
C SER A 41 58.35 0.08 18.62
N PHE A 42 59.15 -0.79 19.24
CA PHE A 42 60.40 -0.41 19.90
C PHE A 42 61.39 -1.59 19.93
N ARG A 43 62.68 -1.32 20.12
CA ARG A 43 63.64 -2.39 20.41
C ARG A 43 63.64 -2.68 21.90
N GLY A 44 63.06 -3.82 22.28
CA GLY A 44 62.94 -4.23 23.69
C GLY A 44 64.27 -4.41 24.43
N GLU A 45 65.38 -4.63 23.72
CA GLU A 45 66.73 -4.69 24.31
C GLU A 45 67.35 -3.30 24.57
N ASP A 46 66.89 -2.25 23.87
CA ASP A 46 67.45 -0.89 24.00
C ASP A 46 66.64 -0.01 24.97
N THR A 47 65.31 -0.18 25.01
CA THR A 47 64.39 0.86 25.53
C THR A 47 63.24 0.37 26.41
N ARG A 48 63.07 -0.96 26.60
CA ARG A 48 61.91 -1.51 27.34
C ARG A 48 61.82 -0.92 28.74
N ASP A 49 62.80 -1.22 29.59
CA ASP A 49 62.80 -0.90 31.02
C ASP A 49 63.30 0.53 31.31
N SER A 50 63.12 1.45 30.35
CA SER A 50 63.60 2.83 30.42
C SER A 50 62.63 3.79 29.71
N PHE A 51 63.00 4.31 28.54
CA PHE A 51 62.21 5.32 27.82
C PHE A 51 60.82 4.80 27.41
N THR A 52 60.70 3.55 26.98
CA THR A 52 59.43 2.99 26.51
C THR A 52 58.48 2.67 27.67
N ASP A 53 58.98 2.26 28.84
CA ASP A 53 58.16 2.15 30.06
C ASP A 53 57.62 3.50 30.51
N HIS A 54 58.50 4.51 30.61
CA HIS A 54 58.08 5.88 30.94
C HIS A 54 57.08 6.46 29.92
N LEU A 55 57.20 6.13 28.63
CA LEU A 55 56.25 6.52 27.59
C LEU A 55 54.91 5.78 27.71
N HIS A 56 54.93 4.47 27.94
CA HIS A 56 53.73 3.64 28.12
C HIS A 56 52.90 4.12 29.32
N GLU A 57 53.55 4.32 30.46
CA GLU A 57 52.91 4.83 31.67
C GLU A 57 52.46 6.30 31.52
N ALA A 58 53.20 7.15 30.78
CA ALA A 58 52.75 8.51 30.48
C ALA A 58 51.50 8.54 29.58
N LEU A 59 51.39 7.63 28.60
CA LEU A 59 50.22 7.46 27.75
C LEU A 59 49.03 6.90 28.54
N ARG A 60 49.24 5.90 29.40
CA ARG A 60 48.21 5.36 30.31
C ARG A 60 47.69 6.45 31.27
N ARG A 61 48.57 7.27 31.85
CA ARG A 61 48.19 8.43 32.69
C ARG A 61 47.44 9.52 31.93
N ALA A 62 47.64 9.63 30.62
CA ALA A 62 46.87 10.52 29.74
C ALA A 62 45.52 9.90 29.28
N GLY A 63 45.25 8.64 29.64
CA GLY A 63 44.00 7.94 29.36
C GLY A 63 44.00 7.02 28.13
N PHE A 64 45.16 6.77 27.51
CA PHE A 64 45.25 5.93 26.30
C PHE A 64 45.45 4.44 26.61
N LEU A 65 44.60 3.59 26.04
CA LEU A 65 44.81 2.15 26.04
C LEU A 65 45.96 1.80 25.07
N THR A 66 47.15 1.56 25.61
CA THR A 66 48.40 1.49 24.85
C THR A 66 48.96 0.08 24.86
N PHE A 67 49.02 -0.56 23.69
CA PHE A 67 49.55 -1.92 23.55
C PHE A 67 51.07 -1.93 23.65
N ARG A 68 51.59 -2.88 24.44
CA ARG A 68 53.01 -3.19 24.61
C ARG A 68 53.18 -4.71 24.63
N ASP A 69 54.07 -5.24 23.79
CA ASP A 69 54.10 -6.66 23.38
C ASP A 69 54.21 -7.71 24.51
N ASP A 70 54.64 -7.33 25.73
CA ASP A 70 54.90 -8.27 26.83
C ASP A 70 53.81 -8.29 27.92
N ASP A 71 52.91 -7.30 27.99
CA ASP A 71 51.94 -7.17 29.10
C ASP A 71 50.55 -7.74 28.79
N GLU A 72 50.11 -7.64 27.53
CA GLU A 72 48.70 -7.82 27.12
C GLU A 72 48.49 -9.03 26.17
N ILE A 73 49.43 -9.98 26.17
CA ILE A 73 49.35 -11.24 25.41
C ILE A 73 49.04 -12.43 26.32
N ASP A 74 48.03 -13.22 25.93
CA ASP A 74 47.61 -14.43 26.63
C ASP A 74 48.72 -15.52 26.60
N LYS A 75 49.13 -15.97 27.78
CA LYS A 75 50.20 -16.96 27.95
C LYS A 75 49.84 -18.31 27.32
N GLY A 76 50.35 -18.55 26.12
CA GLY A 76 50.15 -19.78 25.34
C GLY A 76 49.71 -19.56 23.89
N ARG A 77 49.41 -18.32 23.49
CA ARG A 77 49.05 -17.98 22.09
C ARG A 77 50.29 -17.70 21.23
N GLU A 78 50.11 -17.70 19.91
CA GLU A 78 51.16 -17.26 18.98
C GLU A 78 51.31 -15.73 19.03
N LEU A 79 52.54 -15.26 19.27
CA LEU A 79 52.87 -13.83 19.35
C LEU A 79 52.58 -13.06 18.05
N LYS A 80 52.81 -13.68 16.88
CA LYS A 80 52.78 -12.97 15.59
C LYS A 80 51.37 -12.54 15.16
N PRO A 81 50.33 -13.41 15.19
CA PRO A 81 48.97 -12.99 14.86
C PRO A 81 48.42 -11.92 15.81
N GLU A 82 48.87 -11.86 17.07
CA GLU A 82 48.37 -10.89 18.05
C GLU A 82 48.98 -9.51 17.89
N ILE A 83 50.30 -9.40 17.68
CA ILE A 83 50.93 -8.12 17.29
C ILE A 83 50.32 -7.61 15.96
N GLN A 84 50.06 -8.48 14.99
CA GLN A 84 49.40 -8.10 13.73
C GLN A 84 47.93 -7.69 13.90
N ARG A 85 47.20 -8.22 14.90
CA ARG A 85 45.86 -7.73 15.28
C ARG A 85 45.96 -6.38 15.97
N ALA A 86 46.85 -6.22 16.96
CA ALA A 86 47.03 -4.98 17.71
C ALA A 86 47.37 -3.77 16.82
N ILE A 87 48.28 -3.93 15.85
CA ILE A 87 48.62 -2.88 14.87
C ILE A 87 47.40 -2.43 14.06
N LYS A 88 46.54 -3.36 13.62
CA LYS A 88 45.31 -3.07 12.84
C LYS A 88 44.17 -2.51 13.69
N ALA A 89 44.09 -2.93 14.95
CA ALA A 89 43.09 -2.48 15.91
C ALA A 89 43.39 -1.06 16.45
N SER A 90 44.67 -0.69 16.51
CA SER A 90 45.14 0.62 17.00
C SER A 90 44.67 1.80 16.16
N LYS A 91 44.76 3.01 16.74
CA LYS A 91 44.49 4.30 16.05
C LYS A 91 45.77 5.02 15.59
N ALA A 92 46.85 4.84 16.35
CA ALA A 92 48.19 5.31 16.00
C ALA A 92 49.25 4.25 16.29
N SER A 93 50.44 4.44 15.72
CA SER A 93 51.67 3.77 16.15
C SER A 93 52.78 4.78 16.45
N ILE A 94 53.44 4.63 17.59
CA ILE A 94 54.71 5.30 17.88
C ILE A 94 55.83 4.33 17.55
N VAL A 95 56.81 4.80 16.78
CA VAL A 95 57.97 3.99 16.37
C VAL A 95 59.21 4.55 17.07
N VAL A 96 59.65 3.89 18.14
CA VAL A 96 60.84 4.26 18.92
C VAL A 96 62.08 3.67 18.25
N LEU A 97 62.72 4.50 17.43
CA LEU A 97 63.91 4.18 16.64
C LEU A 97 65.16 4.38 17.51
N SER A 98 65.61 3.29 18.12
CA SER A 98 66.83 3.18 18.93
C SER A 98 67.99 2.52 18.17
N GLU A 99 69.20 2.57 18.71
CA GLU A 99 70.45 2.17 18.03
C GLU A 99 70.40 0.76 17.40
N HIS A 100 69.80 -0.23 18.06
CA HIS A 100 69.74 -1.60 17.56
C HIS A 100 68.38 -1.99 16.94
N TYR A 101 67.47 -1.05 16.69
CA TYR A 101 66.12 -1.31 16.16
C TYR A 101 66.15 -2.16 14.87
N ALA A 102 66.99 -1.79 13.91
CA ALA A 102 67.11 -2.49 12.62
C ALA A 102 67.82 -3.86 12.70
N THR A 103 68.30 -4.29 13.87
CA THR A 103 68.82 -5.66 14.06
C THR A 103 67.70 -6.69 14.19
N SER A 104 66.51 -6.27 14.62
CA SER A 104 65.36 -7.15 14.89
C SER A 104 64.50 -7.37 13.65
N THR A 105 64.31 -8.63 13.25
CA THR A 105 63.34 -8.99 12.21
C THR A 105 61.89 -8.79 12.64
N TRP A 106 61.61 -8.60 13.93
CA TRP A 106 60.25 -8.31 14.41
C TRP A 106 59.92 -6.84 14.18
N CYS A 107 60.74 -5.94 14.71
CA CYS A 107 60.56 -4.49 14.59
C CYS A 107 60.49 -4.04 13.12
N LEU A 108 61.25 -4.66 12.22
CA LEU A 108 61.19 -4.38 10.77
C LEU A 108 59.92 -4.91 10.08
N GLU A 109 59.31 -5.99 10.58
CA GLU A 109 58.01 -6.51 10.11
C GLU A 109 56.84 -5.66 10.63
N GLU A 110 56.86 -5.28 11.92
CA GLU A 110 55.93 -4.32 12.53
C GLU A 110 55.93 -3.01 11.74
N LEU A 111 57.11 -2.40 11.56
CA LEU A 111 57.28 -1.14 10.83
C LEU A 111 56.72 -1.21 9.41
N SER A 112 56.91 -2.35 8.73
CA SER A 112 56.36 -2.57 7.40
C SER A 112 54.84 -2.58 7.40
N LEU A 113 54.21 -3.27 8.35
CA LEU A 113 52.75 -3.33 8.50
C LEU A 113 52.16 -1.98 8.95
N ILE A 114 52.84 -1.26 9.83
CA ILE A 114 52.46 0.09 10.30
C ILE A 114 52.42 1.07 9.11
N LEU A 115 53.41 1.02 8.21
CA LEU A 115 53.45 1.86 7.01
C LEU A 115 52.48 1.40 5.90
N GLU A 116 52.09 0.12 5.89
CA GLU A 116 51.01 -0.41 5.05
C GLU A 116 49.64 0.10 5.54
N GLN A 117 49.34 -0.01 6.84
CA GLN A 117 48.15 0.56 7.46
C GLN A 117 48.07 2.09 7.28
N ARG A 118 49.20 2.80 7.34
CA ARG A 118 49.25 4.25 7.03
C ARG A 118 48.84 4.55 5.59
N ARG A 119 49.21 3.69 4.63
CA ARG A 119 48.90 3.88 3.20
C ARG A 119 47.42 3.61 2.89
N GLU A 120 46.83 2.61 3.52
CA GLU A 120 45.50 2.11 3.16
C GLU A 120 44.37 2.70 4.03
N PHE A 121 44.64 2.91 5.33
CA PHE A 121 43.64 3.30 6.33
C PHE A 121 43.99 4.62 7.04
N ASN A 122 44.90 5.42 6.47
CA ASN A 122 45.37 6.71 6.99
C ASN A 122 45.88 6.66 8.45
N HIS A 123 46.37 5.50 8.89
CA HIS A 123 46.88 5.25 10.24
C HIS A 123 47.97 6.25 10.65
N PHE A 124 47.83 6.87 11.83
CA PHE A 124 48.80 7.86 12.30
C PHE A 124 50.10 7.18 12.74
N VAL A 125 51.25 7.69 12.30
CA VAL A 125 52.57 7.12 12.62
C VAL A 125 53.51 8.23 13.04
N LEU A 126 54.01 8.15 14.28
CA LEU A 126 54.93 9.11 14.89
C LEU A 126 56.30 8.45 15.11
N PRO A 127 57.34 8.84 14.35
CA PRO A 127 58.71 8.44 14.67
C PRO A 127 59.22 9.17 15.92
N VAL A 128 59.89 8.43 16.78
CA VAL A 128 60.67 8.96 17.91
C VAL A 128 62.09 8.43 17.76
N PHE A 129 63.03 9.31 17.42
CA PHE A 129 64.44 8.97 17.22
C PHE A 129 65.17 9.09 18.57
N TYR A 130 65.42 7.94 19.20
CA TYR A 130 65.96 7.82 20.55
C TYR A 130 67.47 7.57 20.47
N HIS A 131 68.26 8.62 20.71
CA HIS A 131 69.73 8.65 20.53
C HIS A 131 70.23 8.29 19.11
N VAL A 132 69.39 8.47 18.08
CA VAL A 132 69.68 8.15 16.67
C VAL A 132 69.47 9.38 15.79
N ASP A 133 70.31 9.58 14.77
CA ASP A 133 70.10 10.61 13.74
C ASP A 133 69.13 10.07 12.67
N PRO A 134 68.04 10.79 12.32
CA PRO A 134 67.13 10.39 11.23
C PRO A 134 67.83 10.10 9.89
N SER A 135 68.98 10.73 9.64
CA SER A 135 69.81 10.52 8.46
C SER A 135 70.41 9.12 8.39
N ASP A 136 70.82 8.56 9.52
CA ASP A 136 71.35 7.19 9.60
C ASP A 136 70.24 6.18 9.25
N VAL A 137 69.03 6.40 9.77
CA VAL A 137 67.84 5.58 9.47
C VAL A 137 67.45 5.70 7.99
N ARG A 138 67.40 6.93 7.47
CA ARG A 138 66.97 7.23 6.08
C ARG A 138 67.82 6.56 5.03
N LYS A 139 69.13 6.50 5.27
CA LYS A 139 70.12 5.91 4.35
C LYS A 139 70.54 4.48 4.69
N GLN A 140 70.14 3.97 5.87
CA GLN A 140 70.65 2.74 6.46
C GLN A 140 72.18 2.74 6.64
N GLU A 141 72.70 3.82 7.23
CA GLU A 141 74.09 3.98 7.66
C GLU A 141 74.27 3.52 9.14
N LYS A 142 75.53 3.36 9.59
CA LYS A 142 75.89 2.87 10.95
C LYS A 142 75.15 1.57 11.33
N THR A 143 74.50 1.53 12.49
CA THR A 143 73.78 0.36 13.03
C THR A 143 72.46 0.07 12.32
N PHE A 144 71.94 1.01 11.53
CA PHE A 144 70.76 0.80 10.69
C PHE A 144 71.07 0.08 9.37
N LYS A 145 72.34 -0.24 9.12
CA LYS A 145 72.77 -0.98 7.92
C LYS A 145 72.29 -2.44 7.95
N ILE A 146 71.27 -2.71 7.14
CA ILE A 146 70.69 -4.04 6.92
C ILE A 146 71.09 -4.60 5.55
N ASP A 147 71.54 -5.85 5.49
CA ASP A 147 71.90 -6.54 4.24
C ASP A 147 71.47 -8.01 4.29
N VAL A 148 71.48 -8.70 3.14
CA VAL A 148 71.08 -10.11 2.99
C VAL A 148 72.05 -11.01 3.78
N LYS A 149 71.49 -11.94 4.56
CA LYS A 149 72.23 -12.90 5.41
C LYS A 149 71.79 -14.32 5.08
N ALA A 150 72.60 -15.31 5.42
CA ALA A 150 72.28 -16.74 5.26
C ALA A 150 71.15 -17.26 6.20
N SER A 151 70.30 -16.37 6.71
CA SER A 151 69.15 -16.68 7.58
C SER A 151 67.87 -16.69 6.74
N SER A 152 66.99 -17.66 7.00
CA SER A 152 65.71 -17.84 6.29
C SER A 152 64.78 -16.62 6.29
N LYS A 153 64.94 -15.67 7.23
CA LYS A 153 64.17 -14.42 7.27
C LYS A 153 64.78 -13.27 6.46
N TRP A 154 66.11 -13.25 6.25
CA TRP A 154 66.85 -12.12 5.69
C TRP A 154 67.00 -12.21 4.15
N THR A 155 65.90 -12.52 3.47
CA THR A 155 65.85 -12.67 2.01
C THR A 155 65.98 -11.33 1.28
N PRO A 156 66.39 -11.29 0.00
CA PRO A 156 66.46 -10.05 -0.78
C PRO A 156 65.14 -9.26 -0.79
N ASN A 157 64.00 -9.93 -0.92
CA ASN A 157 62.68 -9.29 -0.92
C ASN A 157 62.35 -8.64 0.43
N ASN A 158 62.66 -9.32 1.54
CA ASN A 158 62.44 -8.76 2.88
C ASN A 158 63.38 -7.58 3.15
N VAL A 159 64.69 -7.71 2.88
CA VAL A 159 65.65 -6.63 3.08
C VAL A 159 65.29 -5.40 2.24
N ASN A 160 64.86 -5.56 0.99
CA ASN A 160 64.40 -4.44 0.16
C ASN A 160 63.14 -3.77 0.71
N ARG A 161 62.15 -4.55 1.18
CA ARG A 161 60.95 -4.01 1.86
C ARG A 161 61.30 -3.25 3.12
N TRP A 162 62.20 -3.80 3.94
CA TRP A 162 62.65 -3.18 5.20
C TRP A 162 63.48 -1.91 4.97
N LYS A 163 64.36 -1.87 3.95
CA LYS A 163 65.05 -0.63 3.54
C LYS A 163 64.05 0.46 3.13
N ALA A 164 63.07 0.12 2.29
CA ALA A 164 62.02 1.06 1.88
C ALA A 164 61.14 1.53 3.06
N ALA A 165 60.93 0.68 4.08
CA ALA A 165 60.22 1.03 5.31
C ALA A 165 61.04 1.99 6.21
N LEU A 166 62.34 1.71 6.40
CA LEU A 166 63.24 2.56 7.18
C LEU A 166 63.43 3.95 6.55
N THR A 167 63.61 4.03 5.23
CA THR A 167 63.63 5.32 4.51
C THR A 167 62.31 6.06 4.69
N LYS A 168 61.17 5.41 4.46
CA LYS A 168 59.84 6.04 4.61
C LYS A 168 59.56 6.57 6.01
N VAL A 169 59.90 5.84 7.07
CA VAL A 169 59.65 6.32 8.45
C VAL A 169 60.58 7.49 8.82
N ALA A 170 61.80 7.50 8.29
CA ALA A 170 62.74 8.61 8.46
C ALA A 170 62.39 9.86 7.62
N ASP A 171 61.55 9.72 6.59
CA ASP A 171 60.99 10.84 5.82
C ASP A 171 59.75 11.48 6.47
N LEU A 172 59.23 10.89 7.56
CA LEU A 172 58.14 11.47 8.34
C LEU A 172 58.65 12.55 9.31
N THR A 173 57.80 13.54 9.58
CA THR A 173 57.99 14.46 10.71
C THR A 173 57.83 13.69 12.03
N GLY A 174 58.93 13.55 12.77
CA GLY A 174 58.97 12.90 14.08
C GLY A 174 59.87 13.66 15.06
N PHE A 175 59.97 13.15 16.28
CA PHE A 175 60.71 13.81 17.37
C PHE A 175 62.11 13.20 17.53
N VAL A 176 63.15 14.03 17.51
CA VAL A 176 64.53 13.63 17.87
C VAL A 176 64.77 14.00 19.33
N LEU A 177 65.19 13.02 20.15
CA LEU A 177 65.41 13.23 21.58
C LEU A 177 66.40 14.38 21.84
N SER A 178 65.93 15.40 22.57
CA SER A 178 66.74 16.57 22.93
C SER A 178 66.27 17.19 24.25
N GLY A 179 67.24 17.57 25.10
CA GLY A 179 66.96 18.09 26.44
C GLY A 179 66.56 17.01 27.44
N LEU A 180 65.62 17.33 28.35
CA LEU A 180 65.17 16.43 29.41
C LEU A 180 64.05 15.51 28.90
N GLU A 181 64.21 14.20 29.08
CA GLU A 181 63.24 13.16 28.70
C GLU A 181 61.83 13.45 29.22
N THR A 182 61.67 13.94 30.46
CA THR A 182 60.35 14.23 31.04
C THR A 182 59.58 15.33 30.31
N LYS A 183 60.29 16.30 29.72
CA LYS A 183 59.68 17.33 28.85
C LYS A 183 59.39 16.78 27.46
N PHE A 184 60.30 15.96 26.93
CA PHE A 184 60.17 15.32 25.62
C PHE A 184 59.00 14.31 25.57
N LEU A 185 58.87 13.46 26.59
CA LEU A 185 57.72 12.56 26.79
C LEU A 185 56.41 13.34 26.82
N LYS A 186 56.38 14.48 27.52
CA LYS A 186 55.18 15.34 27.48
C LYS A 186 54.91 15.87 26.07
N GLU A 187 55.91 16.30 25.31
CA GLU A 187 55.70 16.78 23.94
C GLU A 187 55.22 15.68 22.98
N VAL A 188 55.68 14.44 23.17
CA VAL A 188 55.16 13.25 22.45
C VAL A 188 53.71 12.96 22.85
N VAL A 189 53.40 12.92 24.15
CA VAL A 189 52.03 12.65 24.66
C VAL A 189 51.05 13.77 24.29
N ASP A 190 51.44 15.05 24.42
CA ASP A 190 50.63 16.20 23.99
C ASP A 190 50.37 16.12 22.47
N THR A 191 51.35 15.68 21.65
CA THR A 191 51.15 15.51 20.20
C THR A 191 50.16 14.38 19.90
N ILE A 192 50.36 13.20 20.50
CA ILE A 192 49.44 12.07 20.38
C ILE A 192 48.04 12.46 20.87
N TYR A 193 47.91 13.28 21.91
CA TYR A 193 46.63 13.76 22.42
C TYR A 193 45.90 14.72 21.47
N ASN A 194 46.62 15.56 20.72
CA ASN A 194 46.01 16.45 19.73
C ASN A 194 45.60 15.70 18.44
N GLU A 195 46.37 14.68 18.03
CA GLU A 195 46.09 13.89 16.82
C GLU A 195 45.05 12.76 17.08
N LEU A 196 45.07 12.18 18.29
CA LEU A 196 44.05 11.25 18.80
C LEU A 196 43.03 11.95 19.70
N GLU A 197 42.71 13.23 19.49
CA GLU A 197 41.56 13.91 20.11
C GLU A 197 40.28 13.26 19.55
N CYS A 198 39.94 12.10 20.10
CA CYS A 198 39.08 11.12 19.45
C CYS A 198 37.63 11.57 19.59
N LYS A 199 37.14 12.31 18.59
CA LYS A 199 35.79 12.92 18.53
C LYS A 199 34.64 11.90 18.42
N LYS A 200 34.79 10.68 18.96
CA LYS A 200 33.70 9.69 19.11
C LYS A 200 32.52 10.38 19.78
N VAL A 201 31.40 10.46 19.08
CA VAL A 201 30.18 11.04 19.64
C VAL A 201 29.51 9.98 20.51
N HIS A 202 29.01 10.37 21.69
CA HIS A 202 28.34 9.44 22.60
C HIS A 202 27.11 8.80 21.91
N LEU A 203 27.09 7.47 21.86
CA LEU A 203 25.95 6.67 21.41
C LEU A 203 25.20 6.12 22.63
N PRO A 204 23.86 5.99 22.57
CA PRO A 204 23.12 5.15 23.51
C PRO A 204 23.67 3.71 23.56
N PRO A 205 23.61 3.01 24.70
CA PRO A 205 24.02 1.61 24.79
C PRO A 205 23.08 0.68 23.99
N ASP A 206 21.76 0.90 24.07
CA ASP A 206 20.73 0.07 23.44
C ASP A 206 20.48 0.48 21.98
N LEU A 207 21.32 -0.02 21.06
CA LEU A 207 21.20 0.24 19.62
C LEU A 207 20.51 -0.91 18.86
N THR A 208 19.18 -0.96 18.88
CA THR A 208 18.40 -1.85 18.01
C THR A 208 18.30 -1.31 16.58
N GLY A 209 18.36 -2.19 15.58
CA GLY A 209 18.04 -1.88 14.18
C GLY A 209 19.04 -0.98 13.42
N MET A 210 20.12 -0.51 14.05
CA MET A 210 21.03 0.47 13.44
C MET A 210 21.90 -0.11 12.30
N ASN A 211 22.33 -1.36 12.40
CA ASN A 211 23.14 -2.01 11.34
C ASN A 211 22.39 -2.07 10.01
N PHE A 212 21.14 -2.52 10.00
CA PHE A 212 20.31 -2.57 8.79
C PHE A 212 20.19 -1.18 8.11
N ARG A 213 19.89 -0.14 8.89
CA ARG A 213 19.77 1.24 8.38
C ARG A 213 21.12 1.82 7.94
N TYR A 214 22.23 1.36 8.52
CA TYR A 214 23.59 1.70 8.09
C TYR A 214 24.00 0.99 6.79
N GLU A 215 23.59 -0.26 6.59
CA GLU A 215 23.79 -1.02 5.35
C GLU A 215 23.01 -0.40 4.18
N GLU A 216 21.77 0.06 4.40
CA GLU A 216 21.01 0.83 3.39
C GLU A 216 21.73 2.11 2.96
N ILE A 217 22.42 2.79 3.89
CA ILE A 217 23.08 4.08 3.65
C ILE A 217 24.51 3.93 3.11
N THR A 218 25.21 2.82 3.40
CA THR A 218 26.61 2.62 3.00
C THR A 218 26.85 2.77 1.49
N PRO A 219 26.00 2.23 0.59
CA PRO A 219 26.10 2.49 -0.85
C PRO A 219 25.97 3.97 -1.23
N LEU A 220 25.12 4.73 -0.54
CA LEU A 220 24.89 6.16 -0.79
C LEU A 220 26.14 6.98 -0.43
N LEU A 221 26.73 6.71 0.74
CA LEU A 221 27.99 7.32 1.17
C LEU A 221 29.14 7.04 0.21
N ASN A 222 29.18 5.87 -0.43
CA ASN A 222 30.26 5.46 -1.31
C ASN A 222 30.20 6.08 -2.73
N GLN A 223 29.08 6.68 -3.16
CA GLN A 223 28.95 7.24 -4.52
C GLN A 223 29.65 8.60 -4.66
N ALA A 224 30.64 8.72 -5.55
CA ALA A 224 31.40 9.96 -5.75
C ALA A 224 30.55 11.16 -6.23
N ASN A 225 29.43 10.90 -6.92
CA ASN A 225 28.59 11.95 -7.52
C ASN A 225 27.82 12.79 -6.49
N PHE A 226 27.54 12.25 -5.29
CA PHE A 226 26.70 12.89 -4.28
C PHE A 226 27.51 13.19 -3.03
N GLN A 227 27.68 14.48 -2.72
CA GLN A 227 28.45 14.91 -1.55
C GLN A 227 27.54 15.20 -0.33
N TYR A 228 26.22 15.31 -0.54
CA TYR A 228 25.23 15.57 0.51
C TYR A 228 24.27 14.39 0.70
N LEU A 229 24.00 14.03 1.96
CA LEU A 229 23.02 13.03 2.36
C LEU A 229 22.07 13.61 3.43
N ALA A 230 20.79 13.74 3.09
CA ALA A 230 19.77 14.28 3.98
C ALA A 230 18.95 13.16 4.64
N ILE A 231 19.15 12.94 5.94
CA ILE A 231 18.39 11.99 6.78
C ILE A 231 17.13 12.72 7.30
N CYS A 232 15.99 12.41 6.69
CA CYS A 232 14.74 13.15 6.89
C CYS A 232 13.68 12.27 7.58
N GLY A 233 12.89 12.83 8.50
CA GLY A 233 11.80 12.10 9.14
C GLY A 233 11.19 12.80 10.35
N MET A 234 10.17 12.18 10.94
CA MET A 234 9.42 12.66 12.11
C MET A 234 10.29 12.86 13.37
N ALA A 235 9.84 13.69 14.30
CA ALA A 235 10.46 13.83 15.61
C ALA A 235 10.51 12.50 16.39
N GLY A 236 11.59 12.29 17.13
CA GLY A 236 11.87 11.04 17.87
C GLY A 236 12.30 9.84 17.02
N SER A 237 12.30 9.92 15.68
CA SER A 237 12.55 8.77 14.78
C SER A 237 14.00 8.26 14.73
N GLY A 238 14.89 8.67 15.65
CA GLY A 238 16.29 8.21 15.70
C GLY A 238 17.26 8.83 14.69
N LYS A 239 16.89 9.93 13.99
CA LYS A 239 17.73 10.59 12.95
C LYS A 239 19.15 10.90 13.45
N THR A 240 19.25 11.62 14.56
CA THR A 240 20.50 11.97 15.26
C THR A 240 21.30 10.73 15.63
N THR A 241 20.66 9.70 16.17
CA THR A 241 21.32 8.44 16.58
C THR A 241 21.95 7.73 15.39
N LEU A 242 21.23 7.64 14.25
CA LEU A 242 21.76 7.06 13.02
C LEU A 242 22.91 7.90 12.45
N ALA A 243 22.83 9.23 12.51
CA ALA A 243 23.92 10.11 12.09
C ALA A 243 25.18 9.96 12.97
N LYS A 244 25.01 9.84 14.31
CA LYS A 244 26.08 9.53 15.27
C LYS A 244 26.67 8.14 15.00
N TYR A 245 25.85 7.16 14.62
CA TYR A 245 26.31 5.81 14.25
C TYR A 245 27.15 5.84 12.98
N ILE A 246 26.66 6.47 11.89
CA ILE A 246 27.40 6.61 10.63
C ILE A 246 28.75 7.31 10.86
N TYR A 247 28.75 8.39 11.65
CA TYR A 247 29.95 9.15 11.99
C TYR A 247 30.99 8.26 12.70
N ASN A 248 30.59 7.59 13.79
CA ASN A 248 31.47 6.71 14.54
C ASN A 248 31.95 5.50 13.69
N SER A 249 31.13 4.96 12.79
CA SER A 249 31.48 3.81 11.95
C SER A 249 32.39 4.14 10.76
N ASN A 250 32.56 5.43 10.39
CA ASN A 250 33.36 5.83 9.22
C ASN A 250 34.70 6.49 9.57
N TRP A 251 35.11 6.52 10.86
CA TRP A 251 36.22 7.36 11.31
C TRP A 251 37.59 7.08 10.64
N LYS A 252 37.90 5.81 10.30
CA LYS A 252 39.14 5.45 9.60
C LYS A 252 39.18 5.87 8.11
N ARG A 253 38.09 6.41 7.54
CA ARG A 253 37.96 6.65 6.07
C ARG A 253 38.22 8.11 5.67
N PHE A 254 37.93 9.06 6.56
CA PHE A 254 38.00 10.50 6.28
C PHE A 254 39.21 11.13 6.97
N GLU A 255 39.82 12.12 6.32
CA GLU A 255 41.01 12.81 6.84
C GLU A 255 40.64 13.75 8.00
N ASN A 256 39.45 14.37 7.93
CA ASN A 256 38.94 15.30 8.95
C ASN A 256 37.48 14.99 9.26
N MET A 257 37.03 15.29 10.48
CA MET A 257 35.66 15.03 10.91
C MET A 257 35.12 16.13 11.84
N SER A 258 33.84 16.46 11.68
CA SER A 258 33.09 17.38 12.55
C SER A 258 31.66 16.89 12.77
N PHE A 259 31.15 17.04 13.98
CA PHE A 259 29.74 16.83 14.32
C PHE A 259 29.22 18.07 15.03
N LEU A 260 28.16 18.69 14.49
CA LEU A 260 27.52 19.87 15.07
C LEU A 260 26.12 19.49 15.57
N GLU A 261 25.93 19.45 16.89
CA GLU A 261 24.64 19.10 17.54
C GLU A 261 23.71 20.32 17.67
N ASP A 262 22.39 20.06 17.65
CA ASP A 262 21.30 21.01 17.92
C ASP A 262 21.38 22.36 17.18
N ILE A 263 21.63 22.35 15.86
CA ILE A 263 21.94 23.57 15.11
C ILE A 263 20.79 24.58 15.14
N HIS A 264 19.54 24.17 14.87
CA HIS A 264 18.39 25.08 14.88
C HIS A 264 18.11 25.70 16.26
N SER A 265 18.51 25.01 17.34
CA SER A 265 18.48 25.56 18.70
C SER A 265 19.60 26.59 18.89
N ARG A 266 20.85 26.21 18.58
CA ARG A 266 22.06 27.03 18.79
C ARG A 266 22.10 28.28 17.93
N CYS A 267 21.60 28.24 16.69
CA CYS A 267 21.54 29.38 15.78
C CYS A 267 20.67 30.54 16.30
N LYS A 268 19.74 30.29 17.23
CA LYS A 268 18.89 31.32 17.87
C LYS A 268 19.57 31.99 19.07
N GLY A 269 20.67 31.43 19.57
CA GLY A 269 21.45 31.99 20.67
C GLY A 269 22.35 33.16 20.21
N PRO A 270 22.61 34.16 21.06
CA PRO A 270 23.57 35.22 20.74
C PRO A 270 24.95 34.60 20.47
N HIS A 271 25.53 34.92 19.32
CA HIS A 271 26.79 34.37 18.79
C HIS A 271 26.81 32.87 18.44
N GLY A 272 25.73 32.08 18.65
CA GLY A 272 25.78 30.62 18.48
C GLY A 272 26.19 30.14 17.07
N LEU A 273 25.74 30.83 16.02
CA LEU A 273 26.16 30.56 14.63
C LEU A 273 27.65 30.82 14.37
N HIS A 274 28.25 31.77 15.09
CA HIS A 274 29.68 32.09 15.00
C HIS A 274 30.52 31.02 15.73
N GLU A 275 30.05 30.53 16.88
CA GLU A 275 30.68 29.40 17.58
C GLU A 275 30.64 28.11 16.75
N LEU A 276 29.52 27.82 16.08
CA LEU A 276 29.38 26.68 15.17
C LEU A 276 30.39 26.74 14.02
N GLN A 277 30.61 27.94 13.44
CA GLN A 277 31.63 28.13 12.41
C GLN A 277 33.06 28.01 12.95
N GLU A 278 33.37 28.53 14.15
CA GLU A 278 34.70 28.35 14.77
C GLU A 278 34.98 26.87 15.12
N GLN A 279 33.96 26.12 15.55
CA GLN A 279 34.03 24.68 15.77
C GLN A 279 34.33 23.94 14.45
N LEU A 280 33.50 24.15 13.43
CA LEU A 280 33.65 23.50 12.12
C LEU A 280 35.01 23.83 11.46
N LEU A 281 35.50 25.06 11.59
CA LEU A 281 36.78 25.49 11.05
C LEU A 281 37.98 24.95 11.85
N LYS A 282 37.87 24.74 13.18
CA LYS A 282 38.86 23.96 13.96
C LYS A 282 38.89 22.53 13.43
N ASP A 283 37.72 21.95 13.21
CA ASP A 283 37.57 20.53 12.89
C ASP A 283 38.05 20.11 11.50
N ILE A 284 37.95 20.99 10.49
CA ILE A 284 38.39 20.72 9.10
C ILE A 284 39.88 21.05 8.89
N LEU A 285 40.44 22.01 9.63
CA LEU A 285 41.80 22.54 9.37
C LEU A 285 42.86 22.14 10.40
N GLY A 286 42.46 21.62 11.56
CA GLY A 286 43.36 21.28 12.66
C GLY A 286 43.91 22.47 13.44
N GLY A 287 44.22 22.22 14.72
CA GLY A 287 44.95 23.13 15.60
C GLY A 287 44.09 24.14 16.38
N ARG A 288 44.70 25.27 16.73
CA ARG A 288 44.17 26.26 17.70
C ARG A 288 42.96 27.03 17.15
N LYS A 289 42.01 27.38 18.03
CA LYS A 289 40.84 28.23 17.70
C LYS A 289 41.26 29.48 16.93
N ARG A 290 40.66 29.69 15.75
CA ARG A 290 40.93 30.84 14.87
C ARG A 290 39.75 31.81 14.96
N LYS A 291 39.97 33.00 15.52
CA LYS A 291 38.91 34.02 15.63
C LYS A 291 38.36 34.39 14.25
N ILE A 292 37.04 34.28 14.07
CA ILE A 292 36.35 34.66 12.83
C ILE A 292 35.88 36.14 12.92
N PRO A 293 36.14 37.01 11.93
CA PRO A 293 35.71 38.43 11.99
C PRO A 293 34.19 38.65 11.91
N SER A 294 33.50 37.85 11.11
CA SER A 294 32.04 37.91 10.90
C SER A 294 31.54 36.59 10.29
N VAL A 295 30.24 36.31 10.39
CA VAL A 295 29.64 35.05 9.91
C VAL A 295 29.96 34.80 8.43
N SER A 296 29.83 35.80 7.56
CA SER A 296 30.17 35.67 6.13
C SER A 296 31.65 35.34 5.88
N HIS A 297 32.55 35.90 6.69
CA HIS A 297 33.97 35.58 6.64
C HIS A 297 34.29 34.18 7.16
N GLY A 298 33.45 33.63 8.05
CA GLY A 298 33.49 32.24 8.46
C GLY A 298 33.06 31.31 7.33
N THR A 299 31.91 31.60 6.70
CA THR A 299 31.36 30.84 5.56
C THR A 299 32.39 30.66 4.45
N CYS A 300 33.01 31.74 3.95
CA CYS A 300 34.00 31.65 2.88
C CYS A 300 35.27 30.85 3.30
N LYS A 301 35.70 30.95 4.56
CA LYS A 301 36.83 30.15 5.07
C LYS A 301 36.49 28.66 5.20
N ILE A 302 35.23 28.33 5.46
CA ILE A 302 34.74 26.96 5.47
C ILE A 302 34.63 26.43 4.04
N GLU A 303 34.08 27.19 3.09
CA GLU A 303 34.09 26.84 1.66
C GLU A 303 35.51 26.55 1.14
N GLU A 304 36.47 27.43 1.43
CA GLU A 304 37.89 27.25 1.09
C GLU A 304 38.51 25.99 1.71
N ALA A 305 38.10 25.61 2.92
CA ALA A 305 38.59 24.43 3.61
C ALA A 305 38.00 23.15 3.00
N LEU A 306 36.68 23.14 2.76
CA LEU A 306 35.92 22.03 2.18
C LEU A 306 36.33 21.71 0.73
N GLN A 307 36.89 22.67 0.00
CA GLN A 307 37.48 22.44 -1.33
C GLN A 307 38.82 21.72 -1.30
N LYS A 308 39.59 21.87 -0.21
CA LYS A 308 41.00 21.45 -0.12
C LYS A 308 41.21 20.17 0.72
N LYS A 309 40.30 19.89 1.66
CA LYS A 309 40.38 18.76 2.62
C LYS A 309 39.36 17.68 2.30
N ARG A 310 39.65 16.42 2.69
CA ARG A 310 38.64 15.35 2.71
C ARG A 310 37.99 15.31 4.09
N ALA A 311 36.67 15.48 4.15
CA ALA A 311 35.95 15.58 5.42
C ALA A 311 34.64 14.79 5.44
N LEU A 312 34.31 14.21 6.59
CA LEU A 312 32.96 13.76 6.93
C LEU A 312 32.38 14.72 7.98
N ILE A 313 31.30 15.40 7.62
CA ILE A 313 30.64 16.40 8.48
C ILE A 313 29.21 15.97 8.72
N VAL A 314 28.78 16.01 9.97
CA VAL A 314 27.37 15.87 10.35
C VAL A 314 26.83 17.20 10.85
N LEU A 315 25.71 17.62 10.28
CA LEU A 315 24.92 18.76 10.72
C LEU A 315 23.59 18.25 11.29
N ASP A 316 23.41 18.35 12.60
CA ASP A 316 22.24 17.81 13.29
C ASP A 316 21.20 18.91 13.58
N ASP A 317 19.92 18.59 13.37
CA ASP A 317 18.77 19.50 13.48
C ASP A 317 18.91 20.80 12.66
N ILE A 318 18.97 20.66 11.33
CA ILE A 318 18.78 21.78 10.39
C ILE A 318 17.28 21.94 10.09
N ALA A 319 16.71 23.11 10.37
CA ALA A 319 15.30 23.40 10.08
C ALA A 319 15.11 24.37 8.90
N GLU A 320 16.10 25.25 8.65
CA GLU A 320 16.05 26.22 7.56
C GLU A 320 17.24 26.13 6.59
N TYR A 321 16.97 26.50 5.34
CA TYR A 321 17.99 26.62 4.28
C TYR A 321 19.01 27.74 4.57
N SER A 322 18.59 28.76 5.33
CA SER A 322 19.40 29.90 5.79
C SER A 322 20.57 29.44 6.67
N GLU A 323 20.30 28.56 7.64
CA GLU A 323 21.26 27.99 8.59
C GLU A 323 22.37 27.22 7.85
N LEU A 324 21.98 26.37 6.91
CA LEU A 324 22.91 25.57 6.12
C LEU A 324 23.82 26.42 5.23
N VAL A 325 23.27 27.42 4.53
CA VAL A 325 24.04 28.34 3.68
C VAL A 325 25.00 29.19 4.53
N ALA A 326 24.62 29.59 5.74
CA ALA A 326 25.52 30.30 6.64
C ALA A 326 26.69 29.42 7.12
N LEU A 327 26.46 28.12 7.38
CA LEU A 327 27.50 27.20 7.83
C LEU A 327 28.44 26.74 6.70
N LEU A 328 27.92 26.35 5.54
CA LEU A 328 28.68 25.69 4.46
C LEU A 328 28.90 26.55 3.22
N GLY A 329 28.12 27.61 3.03
CA GLY A 329 28.10 28.40 1.81
C GLY A 329 27.33 27.74 0.66
N ILE A 330 27.70 28.09 -0.58
CA ILE A 330 27.11 27.59 -1.83
C ILE A 330 28.16 27.11 -2.84
N GLY A 331 29.44 27.17 -2.48
CA GLY A 331 30.57 26.81 -3.31
C GLY A 331 30.63 25.34 -3.71
N LYS A 332 31.67 25.00 -4.48
CA LYS A 332 32.05 23.59 -4.67
C LYS A 332 32.70 23.08 -3.37
N ILE A 333 32.58 21.79 -3.12
CA ILE A 333 33.31 21.06 -2.08
C ILE A 333 34.06 19.89 -2.72
N ASN A 334 35.06 19.34 -2.02
CA ASN A 334 35.83 18.19 -2.50
C ASN A 334 34.90 16.99 -2.78
N ALA A 335 35.09 16.33 -3.93
CA ALA A 335 34.25 15.22 -4.38
C ALA A 335 34.35 13.97 -3.46
N GLU A 336 35.46 13.82 -2.72
CA GLU A 336 35.61 12.76 -1.72
C GLU A 336 35.05 13.14 -0.33
N SER A 337 34.62 14.39 -0.12
CA SER A 337 33.99 14.83 1.13
C SER A 337 32.50 14.46 1.18
N LYS A 338 31.99 14.25 2.40
CA LYS A 338 30.61 13.84 2.66
C LYS A 338 30.01 14.70 3.76
N ILE A 339 28.80 15.20 3.51
CA ILE A 339 28.04 16.05 4.43
C ILE A 339 26.70 15.37 4.67
N ILE A 340 26.53 14.88 5.90
CA ILE A 340 25.28 14.26 6.37
C ILE A 340 24.50 15.33 7.13
N ILE A 341 23.20 15.41 6.88
CA ILE A 341 22.35 16.42 7.50
C ILE A 341 21.09 15.74 8.03
N THR A 342 20.75 15.95 9.29
CA THR A 342 19.47 15.50 9.85
C THR A 342 18.46 16.66 9.81
N THR A 343 17.22 16.35 9.48
CA THR A 343 16.15 17.36 9.45
C THR A 343 14.76 16.74 9.58
N GLU A 344 13.81 17.59 9.94
CA GLU A 344 12.38 17.28 9.94
C GLU A 344 11.68 17.80 8.68
N SER A 345 12.42 18.33 7.67
CA SER A 345 11.84 18.85 6.43
C SER A 345 12.44 18.25 5.17
N SER A 346 11.59 17.67 4.31
CA SER A 346 11.97 17.18 2.98
C SER A 346 12.30 18.32 2.00
N TYR A 347 11.65 19.48 2.17
CA TYR A 347 11.67 20.58 1.20
C TYR A 347 13.06 21.22 1.01
N LEU A 348 13.89 21.26 2.06
CA LEU A 348 15.18 21.96 2.07
C LEU A 348 16.13 21.51 0.95
N TRP A 349 16.09 20.23 0.59
CA TRP A 349 17.01 19.57 -0.34
C TRP A 349 16.65 19.76 -1.81
N SER A 350 15.41 20.19 -2.10
CA SER A 350 14.94 20.50 -3.45
C SER A 350 15.84 21.53 -4.16
N LYS A 351 16.48 22.43 -3.39
CA LYS A 351 17.42 23.46 -3.85
C LYS A 351 18.85 22.96 -4.12
N PHE A 352 19.17 21.70 -3.80
CA PHE A 352 20.47 21.04 -4.02
C PHE A 352 20.39 19.78 -4.90
N SER A 353 19.29 19.60 -5.63
CA SER A 353 18.83 18.32 -6.20
C SER A 353 19.84 17.55 -7.08
N SER A 354 20.86 18.20 -7.65
CA SER A 354 21.89 17.53 -8.44
C SER A 354 23.10 16.97 -7.65
N ARG A 355 23.19 17.22 -6.33
CA ARG A 355 24.31 16.77 -5.46
C ARG A 355 23.89 16.15 -4.13
N CYS A 356 22.60 16.15 -3.82
CA CYS A 356 22.03 15.65 -2.57
C CYS A 356 21.20 14.39 -2.80
N GLN A 357 21.41 13.36 -1.99
CA GLN A 357 20.49 12.24 -1.83
C GLN A 357 19.66 12.43 -0.56
N GLN A 358 18.43 11.91 -0.56
CA GLN A 358 17.53 11.93 0.60
C GLN A 358 17.29 10.51 1.07
N TYR A 359 17.51 10.26 2.36
CA TYR A 359 17.12 9.02 3.04
C TYR A 359 15.95 9.35 3.98
N GLN A 360 14.78 8.76 3.72
CA GLN A 360 13.64 8.88 4.62
C GLN A 360 13.75 7.83 5.72
N MET A 361 13.85 8.29 6.97
CA MET A 361 14.07 7.45 8.14
C MET A 361 12.88 6.51 8.36
N LYS A 362 13.14 5.20 8.25
CA LYS A 362 12.18 4.15 8.61
C LYS A 362 12.14 3.99 10.13
N LEU A 363 10.92 4.02 10.69
CA LEU A 363 10.65 3.67 12.08
C LEU A 363 11.00 2.19 12.35
N LEU A 364 11.00 1.79 13.62
CA LEU A 364 11.23 0.40 14.02
C LEU A 364 10.03 -0.48 13.62
N ASN A 365 10.30 -1.73 13.24
CA ASN A 365 9.23 -2.74 13.08
C ASN A 365 8.74 -3.26 14.46
N ASP A 366 7.69 -4.10 14.50
CA ASP A 366 7.11 -4.62 15.75
C ASP A 366 8.14 -5.35 16.63
N ASP A 367 9.05 -6.13 16.03
CA ASP A 367 10.07 -6.91 16.75
C ASP A 367 11.22 -6.02 17.26
N GLU A 368 11.75 -5.13 16.41
CA GLU A 368 12.72 -4.10 16.80
C GLU A 368 12.16 -3.18 17.91
N SER A 369 10.86 -2.90 17.86
CA SER A 369 10.18 -2.09 18.88
C SER A 369 10.07 -2.82 20.20
N LEU A 370 9.76 -4.12 20.17
CA LEU A 370 9.68 -4.95 21.38
C LEU A 370 11.06 -5.19 22.00
N GLU A 371 12.11 -5.37 21.18
CA GLU A 371 13.50 -5.49 21.63
C GLU A 371 13.94 -4.23 22.39
N LEU A 372 13.84 -3.05 21.75
CA LEU A 372 14.24 -1.77 22.34
C LEU A 372 13.37 -1.44 23.58
N PHE A 373 12.07 -1.72 23.53
CA PHE A 373 11.19 -1.56 24.69
C PHE A 373 11.64 -2.44 25.86
N SER A 374 12.02 -3.68 25.58
CA SER A 374 12.43 -4.65 26.60
C SER A 374 13.77 -4.26 27.24
N CYS A 375 14.72 -3.73 26.47
CA CYS A 375 15.96 -3.14 27.00
C CYS A 375 15.64 -2.07 28.07
N HIS A 376 14.82 -1.08 27.74
CA HIS A 376 14.50 0.02 28.65
C HIS A 376 13.54 -0.34 29.80
N ALA A 377 12.69 -1.37 29.63
CA ALA A 377 11.75 -1.83 30.64
C ALA A 377 12.36 -2.85 31.62
N PHE A 378 13.21 -3.77 31.13
CA PHE A 378 13.66 -4.96 31.86
C PHE A 378 15.19 -5.12 31.93
N GLY A 379 15.98 -4.28 31.24
CA GLY A 379 17.43 -4.46 31.10
C GLY A 379 17.83 -5.64 30.21
N SER A 380 16.93 -6.12 29.35
CA SER A 380 17.14 -7.29 28.48
C SER A 380 16.37 -7.15 27.18
N LYS A 381 16.94 -7.61 26.07
CA LYS A 381 16.29 -7.68 24.75
C LYS A 381 15.03 -8.56 24.72
N VAL A 382 14.87 -9.45 25.70
CA VAL A 382 13.73 -10.38 25.80
C VAL A 382 12.78 -9.92 26.91
N PRO A 383 11.47 -9.76 26.64
CA PRO A 383 10.50 -9.38 27.66
C PRO A 383 10.26 -10.50 28.68
N VAL A 384 9.95 -10.12 29.93
CA VAL A 384 9.48 -11.07 30.95
C VAL A 384 8.16 -11.68 30.50
N GLU A 385 8.06 -13.02 30.45
CA GLU A 385 6.95 -13.74 29.81
C GLU A 385 5.56 -13.33 30.36
N ASP A 386 5.42 -13.17 31.67
CA ASP A 386 4.18 -12.70 32.34
C ASP A 386 3.75 -11.26 31.97
N LEU A 387 4.67 -10.44 31.47
CA LEU A 387 4.44 -9.05 31.06
C LEU A 387 4.48 -8.87 29.53
N LYS A 388 4.84 -9.91 28.77
CA LYS A 388 5.09 -9.91 27.32
C LYS A 388 3.94 -9.32 26.51
N GLU A 389 2.69 -9.69 26.81
CA GLU A 389 1.52 -9.11 26.14
C GLU A 389 1.38 -7.60 26.38
N LEU A 390 1.70 -7.14 27.60
CA LEU A 390 1.61 -5.72 27.99
C LEU A 390 2.78 -4.91 27.40
N ALA A 391 3.97 -5.51 27.33
CA ALA A 391 5.12 -4.97 26.60
C ALA A 391 4.84 -4.83 25.10
N THR A 392 4.24 -5.84 24.46
CA THR A 392 3.80 -5.75 23.07
C THR A 392 2.73 -4.67 22.87
N GLN A 393 1.80 -4.49 23.81
CA GLN A 393 0.82 -3.38 23.76
C GLN A 393 1.48 -2.00 23.90
N ALA A 394 2.48 -1.85 24.79
CA ALA A 394 3.24 -0.62 24.97
C ALA A 394 4.09 -0.26 23.75
N ALA A 395 4.79 -1.24 23.15
CA ALA A 395 5.55 -1.06 21.92
C ALA A 395 4.64 -0.66 20.75
N ARG A 396 3.50 -1.34 20.56
CA ARG A 396 2.51 -1.03 19.51
C ARG A 396 1.81 0.32 19.67
N TYR A 397 1.71 0.85 20.89
CA TYR A 397 1.24 2.23 21.11
C TYR A 397 2.21 3.27 20.50
N CYS A 398 3.51 2.95 20.46
CA CYS A 398 4.55 3.84 19.95
C CYS A 398 4.71 3.82 18.42
N GLU A 399 4.10 2.85 17.71
CA GLU A 399 4.16 2.67 16.25
C GLU A 399 5.59 2.75 15.67
N GLY A 400 6.57 2.20 16.40
CA GLY A 400 7.96 2.14 15.95
C GLY A 400 8.80 3.39 16.23
N ASN A 401 8.29 4.40 16.95
CA ASN A 401 9.07 5.59 17.31
C ASN A 401 10.08 5.29 18.45
N PRO A 402 11.41 5.33 18.21
CA PRO A 402 12.42 4.94 19.20
C PRO A 402 12.36 5.75 20.50
N LEU A 403 12.17 7.07 20.41
CA LEU A 403 12.08 7.94 21.59
C LEU A 403 10.86 7.61 22.46
N ALA A 404 9.70 7.37 21.84
CA ALA A 404 8.51 6.98 22.57
C ALA A 404 8.69 5.63 23.29
N ILE A 405 9.35 4.68 22.61
CA ILE A 405 9.69 3.37 23.16
C ILE A 405 10.64 3.49 24.36
N GLU A 406 11.72 4.26 24.23
CA GLU A 406 12.68 4.57 25.31
C GLU A 406 11.97 5.16 26.54
N VAL A 407 11.12 6.17 26.32
CA VAL A 407 10.39 6.87 27.39
C VAL A 407 9.38 5.96 28.08
N LEU A 408 8.60 5.15 27.35
CA LEU A 408 7.61 4.27 27.97
C LEU A 408 8.26 3.08 28.68
N GLY A 409 9.29 2.46 28.10
CA GLY A 409 10.04 1.39 28.78
C GLY A 409 10.64 1.89 30.10
N SER A 410 11.34 3.03 30.05
CA SER A 410 11.94 3.68 31.23
C SER A 410 10.91 4.17 32.26
N SER A 411 9.66 4.44 31.85
CA SER A 411 8.57 4.80 32.78
C SER A 411 7.97 3.56 33.46
N LEU A 412 7.97 2.41 32.78
CA LEU A 412 7.36 1.16 33.25
C LEU A 412 8.33 0.27 34.05
N SER A 413 9.65 0.44 33.85
CA SER A 413 10.70 -0.25 34.61
C SER A 413 10.58 -0.09 36.13
N ASN A 414 10.02 1.04 36.58
CA ASN A 414 9.82 1.38 38.00
C ASN A 414 8.95 0.39 38.81
N CYS A 415 8.10 -0.44 38.17
CA CYS A 415 7.30 -1.44 38.89
C CYS A 415 6.88 -2.62 38.01
N MET A 416 7.40 -3.81 38.30
CA MET A 416 7.18 -5.06 37.54
C MET A 416 5.86 -5.78 37.83
N THR A 417 4.77 -5.07 38.18
CA THR A 417 3.50 -5.73 38.53
C THR A 417 2.43 -5.56 37.44
N ILE A 418 1.77 -6.66 37.06
CA ILE A 418 0.68 -6.68 36.07
C ILE A 418 -0.40 -5.61 36.35
N PRO A 419 -0.87 -5.38 37.59
CA PRO A 419 -1.86 -4.33 37.87
C PRO A 419 -1.33 -2.91 37.62
N TYR A 420 -0.07 -2.63 37.95
CA TYR A 420 0.56 -1.34 37.66
C TYR A 420 0.68 -1.11 36.15
N TRP A 421 1.19 -2.09 35.41
CA TRP A 421 1.33 -2.00 33.95
C TRP A 421 -0.01 -1.78 33.25
N LYS A 422 -1.05 -2.53 33.63
CA LYS A 422 -2.41 -2.31 33.13
C LYS A 422 -2.90 -0.90 33.48
N SER A 423 -2.71 -0.43 34.71
CA SER A 423 -3.10 0.93 35.11
C SER A 423 -2.39 2.02 34.30
N GLN A 424 -1.10 1.87 33.99
CA GLN A 424 -0.34 2.85 33.19
C GLN A 424 -0.77 2.84 31.71
N LEU A 425 -1.02 1.66 31.14
CA LEU A 425 -1.58 1.54 29.78
C LEU A 425 -2.98 2.18 29.66
N GLU A 426 -3.83 2.07 30.69
CA GLU A 426 -5.13 2.77 30.76
C GLU A 426 -5.02 4.30 30.98
N VAL A 427 -3.85 4.82 31.36
CA VAL A 427 -3.55 6.27 31.36
C VAL A 427 -3.09 6.72 29.98
N LEU A 428 -2.24 5.95 29.30
CA LEU A 428 -1.73 6.27 27.96
C LEU A 428 -2.82 6.33 26.87
N LYS A 429 -3.96 5.65 27.06
CA LYS A 429 -5.16 5.81 26.22
C LYS A 429 -5.86 7.17 26.37
N LYS A 430 -5.54 7.95 27.41
CA LYS A 430 -6.27 9.16 27.82
C LYS A 430 -5.41 10.41 27.72
N ASP A 431 -4.13 10.30 28.04
CA ASP A 431 -3.13 11.37 27.98
C ASP A 431 -1.77 10.81 27.52
N ILE A 432 -1.00 11.62 26.79
CA ILE A 432 0.30 11.25 26.23
C ILE A 432 1.43 11.70 27.16
N HIS A 433 2.40 10.82 27.45
CA HIS A 433 3.50 11.11 28.36
C HIS A 433 4.27 12.39 27.95
N SER A 434 4.48 13.31 28.89
CA SER A 434 5.01 14.67 28.65
C SER A 434 6.28 14.69 27.79
N ARG A 435 7.32 13.92 28.17
CA ARG A 435 8.58 13.83 27.40
C ARG A 435 8.41 13.42 25.92
N ILE A 436 7.32 12.74 25.56
CA ILE A 436 6.96 12.43 24.16
C ILE A 436 6.26 13.63 23.53
N HIS A 437 5.26 14.21 24.22
CA HIS A 437 4.56 15.41 23.78
C HIS A 437 5.52 16.57 23.49
N ASP A 438 6.41 16.88 24.43
CA ASP A 438 7.32 18.05 24.41
C ASP A 438 8.42 17.97 23.33
N VAL A 439 8.53 16.83 22.63
CA VAL A 439 9.38 16.65 21.47
C VAL A 439 8.58 16.75 20.17
N LEU A 440 7.43 16.06 20.07
CA LEU A 440 6.54 16.14 18.90
C LEU A 440 5.91 17.54 18.72
N GLU A 441 5.64 18.25 19.83
CA GLU A 441 5.10 19.60 19.84
C GLU A 441 6.07 20.65 19.28
N ARG A 442 7.38 20.38 19.24
CA ARG A 442 8.37 21.29 18.63
C ARG A 442 8.14 21.41 17.13
N SER A 443 7.95 20.27 16.47
CA SER A 443 7.68 20.16 15.04
C SER A 443 6.41 20.93 14.66
N TYR A 444 5.32 20.76 15.44
CA TYR A 444 4.09 21.55 15.32
C TYR A 444 4.34 23.05 15.56
N ASN A 445 5.05 23.42 16.63
CA ASN A 445 5.29 24.83 16.94
C ASN A 445 6.16 25.54 15.90
N SER A 446 7.01 24.81 15.17
CA SER A 446 7.82 25.31 14.05
C SER A 446 7.06 25.52 12.73
N LEU A 447 5.74 25.25 12.68
CA LEU A 447 4.90 25.61 11.53
C LEU A 447 4.80 27.13 11.37
N PRO A 448 5.08 27.69 10.17
CA PRO A 448 5.18 29.13 9.96
C PRO A 448 3.85 29.89 10.08
N TYR A 449 2.71 29.26 9.78
CA TYR A 449 1.41 29.95 9.78
C TYR A 449 0.41 29.31 10.75
N ASN A 450 -0.44 30.13 11.39
CA ASN A 450 -1.46 29.62 12.30
C ASN A 450 -2.57 28.84 11.56
N SER A 451 -2.80 29.12 10.28
CA SER A 451 -3.72 28.34 9.44
C SER A 451 -3.28 26.88 9.35
N GLU A 452 -1.99 26.61 9.17
CA GLU A 452 -1.42 25.25 9.13
C GLU A 452 -1.53 24.54 10.50
N LYS A 453 -1.45 25.31 11.59
CA LYS A 453 -1.65 24.81 12.96
C LYS A 453 -3.11 24.40 13.22
N GLU A 454 -4.08 25.25 12.88
CA GLU A 454 -5.50 24.89 13.00
C GLU A 454 -5.92 23.76 12.06
N LEU A 455 -5.35 23.72 10.85
CA LEU A 455 -5.52 22.65 9.87
C LEU A 455 -5.03 21.30 10.42
N PHE A 456 -3.83 21.26 11.03
CA PHE A 456 -3.31 20.06 11.69
C PHE A 456 -4.25 19.57 12.80
N LEU A 457 -4.76 20.48 13.65
CA LEU A 457 -5.67 20.14 14.74
C LEU A 457 -7.04 19.66 14.23
N HIS A 458 -7.59 20.26 13.17
CA HIS A 458 -8.82 19.79 12.52
C HIS A 458 -8.64 18.40 11.93
N ILE A 459 -7.52 18.13 11.25
CA ILE A 459 -7.21 16.81 10.70
C ILE A 459 -7.07 15.77 11.82
N ALA A 460 -6.27 16.04 12.85
CA ALA A 460 -6.04 15.12 13.98
C ALA A 460 -7.34 14.76 14.74
N CYS A 461 -8.31 15.68 14.81
CA CYS A 461 -9.60 15.45 15.47
C CYS A 461 -10.59 14.68 14.57
N PHE A 462 -10.76 15.09 13.30
CA PHE A 462 -11.93 14.68 12.49
C PHE A 462 -11.61 14.00 11.16
N PHE A 463 -10.40 14.17 10.60
CA PHE A 463 -10.12 13.81 9.19
C PHE A 463 -8.98 12.81 8.96
N VAL A 464 -8.35 12.25 9.99
CA VAL A 464 -7.47 11.07 9.81
C VAL A 464 -8.29 9.90 9.23
N GLY A 465 -7.77 9.27 8.19
CA GLY A 465 -8.43 8.21 7.42
C GLY A 465 -9.46 8.71 6.40
N LYS A 466 -9.74 10.02 6.32
CA LYS A 466 -10.55 10.63 5.25
C LYS A 466 -9.67 10.96 4.05
N ASP A 467 -10.30 11.13 2.90
CA ASP A 467 -9.62 11.50 1.66
C ASP A 467 -9.00 12.92 1.73
N MET A 468 -7.80 13.09 1.16
CA MET A 468 -7.07 14.36 1.10
C MET A 468 -7.80 15.44 0.29
N ASP A 469 -8.37 15.12 -0.88
CA ASP A 469 -9.01 16.12 -1.75
C ASP A 469 -10.36 16.59 -1.18
N TYR A 470 -11.15 15.67 -0.61
CA TYR A 470 -12.37 15.96 0.17
C TYR A 470 -12.09 16.91 1.35
N VAL A 471 -11.04 16.62 2.12
CA VAL A 471 -10.65 17.42 3.30
C VAL A 471 -10.07 18.75 2.90
N ALA A 472 -9.30 18.81 1.80
CA ALA A 472 -8.80 20.04 1.24
C ALA A 472 -9.96 20.96 0.85
N LYS A 473 -10.94 20.50 0.08
CA LYS A 473 -12.10 21.32 -0.34
C LYS A 473 -12.87 21.90 0.85
N ILE A 474 -13.13 21.11 1.89
CA ILE A 474 -13.83 21.57 3.11
C ILE A 474 -13.06 22.67 3.86
N LEU A 475 -11.73 22.60 3.89
CA LEU A 475 -10.88 23.45 4.73
C LEU A 475 -10.16 24.58 3.95
N GLU A 476 -10.20 24.57 2.61
CA GLU A 476 -9.56 25.58 1.76
C GLU A 476 -10.02 27.02 2.05
N PRO A 477 -11.33 27.33 2.20
CA PRO A 477 -11.80 28.72 2.38
C PRO A 477 -11.29 29.40 3.64
N ASP A 478 -10.94 28.62 4.66
CA ASP A 478 -10.57 29.10 5.99
C ASP A 478 -9.07 28.96 6.29
N TYR A 479 -8.38 27.99 5.67
CA TYR A 479 -7.02 27.59 6.08
C TYR A 479 -6.00 27.42 4.93
N SER A 480 -6.40 27.61 3.66
CA SER A 480 -5.56 27.29 2.48
C SER A 480 -5.02 25.85 2.50
N ALA A 481 -5.93 24.91 2.78
CA ALA A 481 -5.68 23.52 3.08
C ALA A 481 -4.83 22.77 2.04
N VAL A 482 -4.97 23.04 0.74
CA VAL A 482 -4.14 22.42 -0.32
C VAL A 482 -2.65 22.72 -0.10
N SER A 483 -2.32 23.97 0.25
CA SER A 483 -0.94 24.36 0.60
C SER A 483 -0.53 23.85 1.98
N GLY A 484 -1.42 23.97 2.98
CA GLY A 484 -1.11 23.59 4.35
C GLY A 484 -0.89 22.08 4.54
N ILE A 485 -1.73 21.22 3.92
CA ILE A 485 -1.54 19.76 3.91
C ILE A 485 -0.17 19.42 3.31
N LYS A 486 0.23 20.10 2.23
CA LYS A 486 1.56 19.93 1.61
C LYS A 486 2.69 20.37 2.53
N THR A 487 2.54 21.43 3.33
CA THR A 487 3.51 21.80 4.39
C THR A 487 3.61 20.72 5.46
N LEU A 488 2.48 20.19 5.94
CA LEU A 488 2.44 19.14 6.96
C LEU A 488 3.12 17.85 6.49
N ILE A 489 2.88 17.44 5.24
CA ILE A 489 3.55 16.27 4.63
C ILE A 489 5.05 16.51 4.47
N ASN A 490 5.45 17.69 3.97
CA ASN A 490 6.86 18.06 3.85
C ASN A 490 7.60 18.15 5.20
N ARG A 491 6.86 18.19 6.32
CA ARG A 491 7.38 18.20 7.70
C ARG A 491 7.19 16.87 8.45
N PHE A 492 6.78 15.80 7.75
CA PHE A 492 6.47 14.48 8.31
C PHE A 492 5.44 14.51 9.46
N LEU A 493 4.59 15.55 9.52
CA LEU A 493 3.46 15.66 10.46
C LEU A 493 2.21 14.93 9.95
N LEU A 494 2.22 14.55 8.68
CA LEU A 494 1.11 13.95 7.94
C LEU A 494 1.68 13.10 6.79
N SER A 495 0.95 12.11 6.33
CA SER A 495 1.25 11.33 5.12
C SER A 495 -0.04 11.02 4.36
N ILE A 496 0.09 10.45 3.16
CA ILE A 496 -1.04 10.04 2.32
C ILE A 496 -0.88 8.55 2.00
N SER A 497 -1.97 7.78 2.06
CA SER A 497 -1.99 6.38 1.66
C SER A 497 -1.88 6.19 0.13
N SER A 498 -1.71 4.96 -0.34
CA SER A 498 -1.89 4.60 -1.76
C SER A 498 -3.30 4.85 -2.30
N SER A 499 -4.28 5.08 -1.41
CA SER A 499 -5.69 5.36 -1.70
C SER A 499 -6.10 6.82 -1.41
N ASN A 500 -5.13 7.74 -1.43
CA ASN A 500 -5.27 9.19 -1.18
C ASN A 500 -5.79 9.60 0.22
N LYS A 501 -5.92 8.66 1.17
CA LYS A 501 -6.44 8.92 2.52
C LYS A 501 -5.36 9.55 3.39
N LEU A 502 -5.71 10.59 4.14
CA LEU A 502 -4.84 11.31 5.07
C LEU A 502 -4.48 10.41 6.25
N MET A 503 -3.20 10.07 6.35
CA MET A 503 -2.66 9.27 7.43
C MET A 503 -1.84 10.14 8.39
N MET A 504 -1.99 9.89 9.68
CA MET A 504 -1.23 10.55 10.74
C MET A 504 -0.75 9.50 11.73
N HIS A 505 0.53 9.55 12.10
CA HIS A 505 1.11 8.66 13.12
C HIS A 505 0.37 8.86 14.46
N ARG A 506 0.02 7.79 15.17
CA ARG A 506 -0.86 7.86 16.37
C ARG A 506 -0.37 8.84 17.42
N LEU A 507 0.94 8.84 17.70
CA LEU A 507 1.55 9.79 18.64
C LEU A 507 1.40 11.28 18.21
N LEU A 508 1.40 11.58 16.91
CA LEU A 508 1.12 12.93 16.41
C LEU A 508 -0.36 13.28 16.56
N GLN A 509 -1.25 12.32 16.29
CA GLN A 509 -2.69 12.50 16.47
C GLN A 509 -3.05 12.75 17.94
N GLU A 510 -2.52 11.96 18.87
CA GLU A 510 -2.73 12.18 20.31
C GLU A 510 -2.01 13.42 20.84
N MET A 511 -0.87 13.84 20.27
CA MET A 511 -0.27 15.14 20.56
C MET A 511 -1.19 16.30 20.13
N GLY A 512 -1.70 16.30 18.90
CA GLY A 512 -2.65 17.31 18.43
C GLY A 512 -3.94 17.35 19.26
N ARG A 513 -4.49 16.17 19.59
CA ARG A 513 -5.62 16.04 20.51
C ARG A 513 -5.29 16.56 21.91
N ASN A 514 -4.07 16.34 22.41
CA ASN A 514 -3.68 16.84 23.73
C ASN A 514 -3.45 18.36 23.76
N ILE A 515 -3.01 18.97 22.66
CA ILE A 515 -3.01 20.44 22.52
C ILE A 515 -4.44 20.99 22.73
N VAL A 516 -5.45 20.36 22.14
CA VAL A 516 -6.86 20.75 22.38
C VAL A 516 -7.34 20.42 23.80
N ARG A 517 -6.92 19.29 24.40
CA ARG A 517 -7.20 18.99 25.82
C ARG A 517 -6.61 20.06 26.74
N LYS A 518 -5.39 20.56 26.46
CA LYS A 518 -4.67 21.60 27.23
C LYS A 518 -5.40 22.95 27.25
N GLU A 519 -6.20 23.28 26.23
CA GLU A 519 -7.06 24.49 26.24
C GLU A 519 -8.04 24.51 27.43
N SER A 520 -8.58 23.34 27.78
CA SER A 520 -9.48 23.17 28.93
C SER A 520 -9.57 21.70 29.36
N PHE A 521 -8.68 21.29 30.25
CA PHE A 521 -8.65 19.92 30.78
C PHE A 521 -10.00 19.50 31.41
N LYS A 522 -10.57 20.35 32.27
CA LYS A 522 -11.72 20.02 33.13
C LYS A 522 -13.10 20.24 32.50
N LEU A 523 -13.19 21.07 31.46
CA LEU A 523 -14.46 21.51 30.86
C LEU A 523 -14.38 21.39 29.33
N PRO A 524 -14.79 20.24 28.76
CA PRO A 524 -14.77 20.03 27.30
C PRO A 524 -15.56 21.10 26.54
N GLU A 525 -16.59 21.70 27.15
CA GLU A 525 -17.37 22.79 26.55
C GLU A 525 -16.60 24.10 26.29
N LYS A 526 -15.36 24.22 26.76
CA LYS A 526 -14.47 25.38 26.56
C LYS A 526 -13.33 25.13 25.57
N ARG A 527 -13.28 23.95 24.93
CA ARG A 527 -12.26 23.61 23.93
C ARG A 527 -12.70 24.09 22.54
N SER A 528 -11.75 24.12 21.60
CA SER A 528 -11.94 24.40 20.19
C SER A 528 -12.60 23.24 19.45
N ARG A 529 -12.25 22.01 19.82
CA ARG A 529 -12.68 20.78 19.14
C ARG A 529 -13.08 19.73 20.18
N VAL A 530 -14.19 19.04 19.94
CA VAL A 530 -14.67 17.92 20.78
C VAL A 530 -14.99 16.74 19.87
N TRP A 531 -14.22 15.66 19.98
CA TRP A 531 -14.31 14.50 19.08
C TRP A 531 -14.69 13.19 19.79
N HIS A 532 -14.63 13.14 21.14
CA HIS A 532 -15.10 11.99 21.93
C HIS A 532 -16.62 12.08 22.11
N SER A 533 -17.34 11.02 21.74
CA SER A 533 -18.80 11.01 21.72
C SER A 533 -19.39 11.20 23.12
N ALA A 534 -18.76 10.61 24.14
CA ALA A 534 -19.15 10.75 25.53
C ALA A 534 -18.97 12.19 26.05
N GLU A 535 -17.99 12.95 25.58
CA GLU A 535 -17.86 14.38 25.91
C GLU A 535 -18.94 15.19 25.19
N SER A 536 -19.09 15.02 23.87
CA SER A 536 -20.09 15.73 23.06
C SER A 536 -21.53 15.51 23.53
N TYR A 537 -21.90 14.26 23.85
CA TYR A 537 -23.20 13.93 24.43
C TYR A 537 -23.43 14.66 25.77
N LYS A 538 -22.41 14.72 26.64
CA LYS A 538 -22.49 15.38 27.95
C LYS A 538 -22.54 16.91 27.83
N ILE A 539 -22.03 17.51 26.76
CA ILE A 539 -22.22 18.94 26.41
C ILE A 539 -23.66 19.17 25.91
N LEU A 540 -24.07 18.45 24.87
CA LEU A 540 -25.34 18.70 24.18
C LEU A 540 -26.55 18.44 25.09
N LYS A 541 -26.57 17.32 25.82
CA LYS A 541 -27.64 16.97 26.78
C LYS A 541 -27.83 18.03 27.89
N LYS A 542 -26.81 18.85 28.18
CA LYS A 542 -26.83 19.89 29.22
C LYS A 542 -27.03 21.31 28.66
N GLY A 543 -27.24 21.48 27.35
CA GLY A 543 -27.34 22.82 26.74
C GLY A 543 -26.07 23.66 26.93
N LYS A 544 -24.92 22.99 27.00
CA LYS A 544 -23.65 23.55 27.49
C LYS A 544 -22.69 24.05 26.40
N GLY A 545 -23.12 24.11 25.13
CA GLY A 545 -22.31 24.64 24.04
C GLY A 545 -21.76 26.04 24.33
N SER A 546 -20.61 26.35 23.73
CA SER A 546 -19.95 27.64 23.91
C SER A 546 -19.18 28.08 22.66
N LYS A 547 -18.94 29.39 22.57
CA LYS A 547 -18.30 30.10 21.44
C LYS A 547 -16.82 29.77 21.18
N THR A 548 -16.28 28.79 21.89
CA THR A 548 -14.95 28.24 21.57
C THR A 548 -15.05 27.12 20.53
N ILE A 549 -16.18 26.40 20.48
CA ILE A 549 -16.29 25.14 19.73
C ILE A 549 -16.41 25.44 18.24
N GLU A 550 -15.33 25.17 17.51
CA GLU A 550 -15.27 25.21 16.04
C GLU A 550 -15.54 23.84 15.41
N GLY A 551 -15.36 22.74 16.15
CA GLY A 551 -15.66 21.39 15.68
C GLY A 551 -16.26 20.47 16.74
N LEU A 552 -17.31 19.73 16.38
CA LEU A 552 -17.97 18.76 17.27
C LEU A 552 -18.31 17.47 16.52
N ALA A 553 -17.93 16.33 17.08
CA ALA A 553 -18.37 14.99 16.65
C ALA A 553 -19.12 14.26 17.77
N LEU A 554 -20.25 13.63 17.44
CA LEU A 554 -21.02 12.74 18.31
C LEU A 554 -21.53 11.55 17.49
N ASP A 555 -21.07 10.34 17.79
CA ASP A 555 -21.66 9.11 17.27
C ASP A 555 -22.29 8.28 18.41
N MET A 556 -23.58 7.97 18.30
CA MET A 556 -24.34 7.27 19.33
C MET A 556 -24.08 5.76 19.34
N GLN A 557 -23.39 5.21 18.34
CA GLN A 557 -22.84 3.85 18.37
C GLN A 557 -21.54 3.85 19.20
N MET A 558 -20.60 4.72 18.86
CA MET A 558 -19.32 4.90 19.60
C MET A 558 -19.56 5.25 21.08
N LEU A 559 -20.60 6.05 21.37
CA LEU A 559 -20.99 6.43 22.74
C LEU A 559 -21.17 5.22 23.68
N LYS A 560 -21.62 4.07 23.16
CA LYS A 560 -21.77 2.83 23.93
C LYS A 560 -20.41 2.21 24.27
N GLU A 561 -19.49 2.22 23.31
CA GLU A 561 -18.14 1.67 23.46
C GLU A 561 -17.26 2.56 24.36
N GLU A 562 -17.56 3.87 24.42
CA GLU A 562 -16.90 4.85 25.29
C GLU A 562 -17.43 4.86 26.75
N ASP A 563 -18.73 4.60 26.99
CA ASP A 563 -19.36 4.76 28.31
C ASP A 563 -20.59 3.84 28.52
N ASP A 564 -20.32 2.59 28.93
CA ASP A 564 -21.31 1.55 29.29
C ASP A 564 -22.39 2.02 30.30
N THR A 565 -22.16 3.11 31.06
CA THR A 565 -23.14 3.63 32.01
C THR A 565 -24.31 4.36 31.36
N ILE A 566 -24.18 4.74 30.08
CA ILE A 566 -25.20 5.46 29.33
C ILE A 566 -26.20 4.45 28.76
N THR A 567 -27.31 4.23 29.46
CA THR A 567 -28.40 3.37 28.98
C THR A 567 -29.06 3.98 27.74
N VAL A 568 -28.66 3.50 26.56
CA VAL A 568 -29.36 3.76 25.30
C VAL A 568 -30.44 2.69 25.12
N ASN A 569 -31.67 3.11 24.85
CA ASN A 569 -32.75 2.18 24.50
C ASN A 569 -32.47 1.52 23.14
N TYR A 570 -33.19 0.46 22.80
CA TYR A 570 -33.11 -0.17 21.49
C TYR A 570 -34.51 -0.35 20.89
N LYS A 571 -34.64 -0.04 19.60
CA LYS A 571 -35.76 -0.49 18.76
C LYS A 571 -35.17 -1.21 17.54
N PRO A 572 -35.78 -2.31 17.07
CA PRO A 572 -35.35 -2.93 15.83
C PRO A 572 -35.57 -1.95 14.66
N PHE A 573 -34.50 -1.67 13.92
CA PHE A 573 -34.53 -0.95 12.65
C PHE A 573 -33.98 -1.86 11.57
N VAL A 574 -34.67 -2.01 10.44
CA VAL A 574 -34.26 -2.96 9.40
C VAL A 574 -33.17 -2.32 8.52
N LYS A 575 -31.94 -2.76 8.72
CA LYS A 575 -30.83 -2.49 7.80
C LYS A 575 -31.03 -3.33 6.53
N PHE A 576 -31.42 -2.70 5.42
CA PHE A 576 -31.63 -3.36 4.12
C PHE A 576 -30.30 -3.65 3.39
N CYS A 577 -29.38 -4.36 4.05
CA CYS A 577 -28.17 -4.88 3.41
C CYS A 577 -28.38 -6.32 2.93
N PRO A 578 -28.36 -6.59 1.61
CA PRO A 578 -28.43 -7.95 1.09
C PRO A 578 -27.08 -8.66 1.30
N LYS A 579 -26.98 -9.56 2.28
CA LYS A 579 -25.87 -10.52 2.32
C LYS A 579 -26.19 -11.70 1.40
N ILE A 580 -25.31 -11.91 0.43
CA ILE A 580 -25.43 -12.97 -0.58
C ILE A 580 -24.62 -14.18 -0.10
N GLN A 581 -25.30 -15.25 0.31
CA GLN A 581 -24.61 -16.51 0.65
C GLN A 581 -24.64 -17.49 -0.53
N VAL A 582 -23.44 -17.83 -1.00
CA VAL A 582 -23.22 -18.84 -2.05
C VAL A 582 -23.40 -20.25 -1.47
N LEU A 583 -24.53 -20.88 -1.77
CA LEU A 583 -24.72 -22.30 -1.49
C LEU A 583 -24.13 -23.12 -2.64
N GLN A 584 -23.11 -23.93 -2.36
CA GLN A 584 -22.43 -24.76 -3.36
C GLN A 584 -23.27 -25.98 -3.79
N LYS A 585 -24.29 -25.74 -4.62
CA LYS A 585 -24.72 -26.53 -5.79
C LYS A 585 -25.96 -25.88 -6.40
N ASN A 586 -25.97 -25.79 -7.73
CA ASN A 586 -27.09 -25.30 -8.54
C ASN A 586 -27.49 -23.83 -8.27
N SER A 587 -26.62 -22.87 -8.61
CA SER A 587 -26.95 -21.48 -9.08
C SER A 587 -28.12 -20.70 -8.41
N PHE A 588 -28.44 -20.98 -7.15
CA PHE A 588 -29.45 -20.27 -6.35
C PHE A 588 -28.78 -19.66 -5.13
N PHE A 589 -28.70 -18.33 -5.12
CA PHE A 589 -28.24 -17.56 -3.96
C PHE A 589 -29.36 -17.46 -2.93
N ARG A 590 -29.01 -17.63 -1.64
CA ARG A 590 -29.93 -17.31 -0.55
C ARG A 590 -29.57 -15.93 0.00
N VAL A 591 -30.37 -14.92 -0.34
CA VAL A 591 -30.29 -13.61 0.31
C VAL A 591 -30.65 -13.78 1.78
N THR A 592 -29.71 -13.47 2.67
CA THR A 592 -29.93 -13.46 4.11
C THR A 592 -29.93 -12.03 4.62
N TYR A 593 -31.06 -11.60 5.19
CA TYR A 593 -31.18 -10.30 5.84
C TYR A 593 -30.49 -10.37 7.21
N GLU A 594 -29.59 -9.44 7.48
CA GLU A 594 -28.85 -9.36 8.74
C GLU A 594 -29.47 -8.30 9.66
N TYR A 595 -29.93 -8.73 10.84
CA TYR A 595 -30.70 -7.89 11.76
C TYR A 595 -29.81 -7.07 12.69
N ASP A 596 -29.23 -5.98 12.19
CA ASP A 596 -28.49 -5.02 13.02
C ASP A 596 -29.43 -4.25 13.97
N ILE A 597 -29.46 -4.66 15.25
CA ILE A 597 -30.22 -3.99 16.31
C ILE A 597 -29.52 -2.67 16.67
N CYS A 598 -29.87 -1.61 15.95
CA CYS A 598 -29.27 -0.29 16.11
C CYS A 598 -29.73 0.39 17.41
N PRO A 599 -28.87 1.20 18.07
CA PRO A 599 -29.26 1.98 19.24
C PRO A 599 -30.38 2.97 18.90
N MET A 600 -31.29 3.18 19.85
CA MET A 600 -32.30 4.22 19.77
C MET A 600 -31.62 5.58 19.86
N SER A 601 -31.83 6.38 18.82
CA SER A 601 -31.70 7.83 18.79
C SER A 601 -32.18 8.48 20.10
N LEU A 602 -31.24 9.10 20.83
CA LEU A 602 -31.55 9.76 22.09
C LEU A 602 -31.80 11.24 21.81
N ASN A 603 -33.08 11.63 21.86
CA ASN A 603 -33.54 12.97 21.48
C ASN A 603 -32.80 14.08 22.23
N LEU A 604 -31.99 14.84 21.49
CA LEU A 604 -31.32 16.06 21.97
C LEU A 604 -32.09 17.29 21.46
N LYS A 605 -31.86 18.44 22.09
CA LYS A 605 -32.46 19.72 21.66
C LYS A 605 -31.50 20.55 20.83
N THR A 606 -31.98 21.15 19.75
CA THR A 606 -31.20 22.09 18.92
C THR A 606 -30.73 23.31 19.70
N ASP A 607 -31.47 23.72 20.76
CA ASP A 607 -31.09 24.76 21.74
C ASP A 607 -29.63 24.63 22.25
N ALA A 608 -29.08 23.40 22.26
CA ALA A 608 -27.72 23.15 22.72
C ALA A 608 -26.62 23.74 21.82
N PHE A 609 -26.92 23.94 20.53
CA PHE A 609 -26.01 24.51 19.53
C PHE A 609 -26.05 26.05 19.50
N LYS A 610 -27.11 26.68 20.06
CA LYS A 610 -27.38 28.14 20.06
C LYS A 610 -26.30 29.05 20.67
N LYS A 611 -25.24 28.46 21.23
CA LYS A 611 -24.07 29.15 21.82
C LYS A 611 -22.75 28.79 21.13
N MET A 612 -22.78 27.97 20.09
CA MET A 612 -21.65 27.54 19.27
C MET A 612 -21.62 28.35 17.96
N ASP A 613 -21.65 29.68 18.08
CA ASP A 613 -21.62 30.67 16.99
C ASP A 613 -20.41 30.54 16.04
N LYS A 614 -19.36 29.84 16.48
CA LYS A 614 -18.16 29.51 15.69
C LYS A 614 -18.12 28.11 15.09
N LEU A 615 -19.18 27.30 15.22
CA LEU A 615 -19.12 25.90 14.77
C LEU A 615 -18.96 25.82 13.24
N LYS A 616 -17.86 25.23 12.78
CA LYS A 616 -17.50 25.03 11.36
C LYS A 616 -17.66 23.59 10.92
N LEU A 617 -17.39 22.64 11.82
CA LEU A 617 -17.38 21.21 11.55
C LEU A 617 -18.36 20.49 12.47
N LEU A 618 -19.37 19.81 11.91
CA LEU A 618 -20.34 19.04 12.68
C LEU A 618 -20.49 17.62 12.13
N GLN A 619 -20.14 16.64 12.95
CA GLN A 619 -20.34 15.22 12.69
C GLN A 619 -21.36 14.63 13.68
N LEU A 620 -22.42 14.00 13.17
CA LEU A 620 -23.49 13.38 13.93
C LEU A 620 -23.76 11.97 13.39
N GLY A 621 -23.68 10.95 14.25
CA GLY A 621 -23.98 9.56 13.92
C GLY A 621 -25.15 9.04 14.75
N VAL A 622 -26.26 8.70 14.08
CA VAL A 622 -27.48 8.13 14.71
C VAL A 622 -28.11 9.06 15.78
N VAL A 623 -28.16 10.37 15.48
CA VAL A 623 -28.70 11.41 16.37
C VAL A 623 -30.05 11.95 15.87
N GLU A 624 -31.05 11.95 16.77
CA GLU A 624 -32.28 12.75 16.63
C GLU A 624 -32.11 14.10 17.34
N LEU A 625 -32.49 15.19 16.66
CA LEU A 625 -32.54 16.53 17.21
C LEU A 625 -33.98 17.06 17.15
N THR A 626 -34.38 17.83 18.17
CA THR A 626 -35.72 18.43 18.27
C THR A 626 -35.64 19.91 18.63
N GLY A 627 -36.59 20.69 18.11
CA GLY A 627 -36.57 22.15 18.18
C GLY A 627 -36.31 22.79 16.82
N SER A 628 -35.98 24.08 16.81
CA SER A 628 -35.68 24.85 15.59
C SER A 628 -34.21 24.75 15.20
N TYR A 629 -33.95 24.63 13.90
CA TYR A 629 -32.62 24.52 13.31
C TYR A 629 -31.92 25.88 13.12
N GLU A 630 -32.60 27.01 13.42
CA GLU A 630 -32.00 28.34 13.57
C GLU A 630 -30.88 28.38 14.64
N SER A 631 -30.79 27.35 15.50
CA SER A 631 -29.75 27.24 16.52
C SER A 631 -28.40 26.72 15.99
N PHE A 632 -28.30 26.40 14.69
CA PHE A 632 -27.06 26.01 14.03
C PHE A 632 -26.20 27.23 13.68
N SER A 633 -24.89 27.04 13.59
CA SER A 633 -23.93 28.10 13.23
C SER A 633 -24.06 28.49 11.76
N GLU A 634 -24.07 29.80 11.47
CA GLU A 634 -23.95 30.31 10.10
C GLU A 634 -22.55 30.03 9.51
N ASP A 635 -21.53 29.82 10.34
CA ASP A 635 -20.15 29.57 9.92
C ASP A 635 -19.90 28.09 9.53
N LEU A 636 -20.93 27.24 9.54
CA LEU A 636 -20.78 25.81 9.27
C LEU A 636 -20.29 25.53 7.82
N ARG A 637 -19.13 24.88 7.69
CA ARG A 637 -18.50 24.47 6.42
C ARG A 637 -18.74 23.01 6.08
N TRP A 638 -18.88 22.15 7.09
CA TRP A 638 -19.10 20.71 6.93
C TRP A 638 -20.21 20.20 7.85
N LEU A 639 -21.18 19.52 7.25
CA LEU A 639 -22.23 18.77 7.96
C LEU A 639 -22.20 17.32 7.52
N CYS A 640 -21.74 16.43 8.40
CA CYS A 640 -21.85 14.99 8.27
C CYS A 640 -22.90 14.50 9.26
N TRP A 641 -24.06 14.05 8.78
CA TRP A 641 -25.15 13.54 9.61
C TRP A 641 -25.59 12.16 9.12
N PHE A 642 -24.78 11.16 9.48
CA PHE A 642 -25.03 9.75 9.22
C PHE A 642 -26.33 9.31 9.91
N ARG A 643 -27.25 8.79 9.09
CA ARG A 643 -28.67 8.53 9.44
C ARG A 643 -29.42 9.77 9.90
N PHE A 644 -29.41 10.81 9.06
CA PHE A 644 -30.33 11.94 9.17
C PHE A 644 -31.79 11.43 9.20
N HIS A 645 -32.56 11.88 10.19
CA HIS A 645 -33.79 11.22 10.64
C HIS A 645 -35.08 11.86 10.12
N LEU A 646 -35.02 13.06 9.52
CA LEU A 646 -36.20 13.73 8.95
C LEU A 646 -36.41 13.32 7.48
N ARG A 647 -37.69 13.37 7.07
CA ARG A 647 -38.14 13.09 5.69
C ARG A 647 -37.82 14.19 4.68
N THR A 648 -37.56 15.40 5.16
CA THR A 648 -37.22 16.59 4.36
C THR A 648 -36.17 17.42 5.09
N ILE A 649 -35.51 18.32 4.36
CA ILE A 649 -34.60 19.31 4.93
C ILE A 649 -35.42 20.42 5.62
N PRO A 650 -35.11 20.79 6.88
CA PRO A 650 -35.76 21.91 7.55
C PRO A 650 -35.52 23.23 6.82
N SER A 651 -36.58 24.03 6.65
CA SER A 651 -36.50 25.36 6.02
C SER A 651 -35.73 26.38 6.85
N ASP A 652 -35.61 26.12 8.16
CA ASP A 652 -34.93 26.97 9.14
C ASP A 652 -33.47 26.53 9.43
N LEU A 653 -32.99 25.47 8.78
CA LEU A 653 -31.59 25.06 8.85
C LEU A 653 -30.74 25.93 7.91
N PHE A 654 -29.91 26.81 8.49
CA PHE A 654 -28.96 27.59 7.71
C PHE A 654 -27.90 26.70 7.06
N MET A 655 -27.66 26.92 5.76
CA MET A 655 -26.74 26.12 4.95
C MET A 655 -25.83 26.97 4.04
N GLY A 656 -25.92 28.30 4.07
CA GLY A 656 -25.34 29.19 3.05
C GLY A 656 -23.83 29.04 2.84
N ASN A 657 -23.09 28.71 3.90
CA ASN A 657 -21.62 28.57 3.90
C ASN A 657 -21.12 27.11 3.87
N LEU A 658 -22.01 26.11 3.79
CA LEU A 658 -21.61 24.71 3.72
C LEU A 658 -20.90 24.41 2.40
N VAL A 659 -19.76 23.72 2.49
CA VAL A 659 -18.95 23.26 1.35
C VAL A 659 -19.20 21.78 1.04
N ALA A 660 -19.44 20.98 2.08
CA ALA A 660 -19.79 19.57 1.95
C ALA A 660 -20.91 19.15 2.91
N ILE A 661 -21.88 18.41 2.36
CA ILE A 661 -22.99 17.78 3.09
C ILE A 661 -22.93 16.27 2.86
N ASP A 662 -22.93 15.50 3.95
CA ASP A 662 -23.10 14.05 3.94
C ASP A 662 -24.31 13.70 4.81
N LEU A 663 -25.40 13.24 4.18
CA LEU A 663 -26.60 12.72 4.84
C LEU A 663 -26.78 11.24 4.45
N SER A 664 -25.70 10.47 4.44
CA SER A 664 -25.75 9.04 4.10
C SER A 664 -26.63 8.24 5.07
N TYR A 665 -27.25 7.19 4.54
CA TYR A 665 -28.25 6.33 5.22
C TYR A 665 -29.45 7.11 5.80
N SER A 666 -29.84 8.23 5.17
CA SER A 666 -30.93 9.07 5.69
C SER A 666 -32.32 8.46 5.49
N SER A 667 -33.25 8.95 6.30
CA SER A 667 -34.70 8.75 6.16
C SER A 667 -35.36 9.85 5.31
N LEU A 668 -34.59 10.59 4.50
CA LEU A 668 -35.12 11.58 3.57
C LEU A 668 -36.03 10.89 2.54
N GLU A 669 -37.19 11.49 2.29
CA GLU A 669 -38.10 11.15 1.19
C GLU A 669 -37.94 12.16 0.04
N VAL A 670 -37.69 13.44 0.36
CA VAL A 670 -37.38 14.48 -0.63
C VAL A 670 -36.21 15.34 -0.15
N PHE A 671 -35.20 15.51 -1.01
CA PHE A 671 -34.16 16.52 -0.81
C PHE A 671 -34.48 17.77 -1.65
N GLU A 672 -34.74 18.89 -0.99
CA GLU A 672 -34.86 20.20 -1.63
C GLU A 672 -34.00 21.23 -0.87
N PRO A 673 -33.12 22.00 -1.53
CA PRO A 673 -32.33 23.03 -0.86
C PRO A 673 -33.23 24.16 -0.33
N PRO A 674 -33.20 24.49 0.98
CA PRO A 674 -34.09 25.49 1.57
C PRO A 674 -33.75 26.92 1.12
N MET A 675 -32.52 27.13 0.65
CA MET A 675 -31.99 28.41 0.15
C MET A 675 -30.96 28.14 -0.96
N VAL A 676 -30.38 29.19 -1.55
CA VAL A 676 -29.32 29.05 -2.57
C VAL A 676 -27.97 28.77 -1.89
N LEU A 677 -27.40 27.60 -2.13
CA LEU A 677 -26.19 27.09 -1.50
C LEU A 677 -24.99 27.37 -2.41
N ARG A 678 -24.41 28.57 -2.27
CA ARG A 678 -23.32 29.03 -3.15
C ARG A 678 -21.97 28.37 -2.89
N SER A 679 -21.72 27.94 -1.65
CA SER A 679 -20.44 27.33 -1.26
C SER A 679 -20.40 25.81 -1.45
N LEU A 680 -21.55 25.16 -1.68
CA LEU A 680 -21.69 23.71 -1.59
C LEU A 680 -21.17 23.01 -2.86
N GLN A 681 -20.05 22.32 -2.73
CA GLN A 681 -19.36 21.58 -3.78
C GLN A 681 -19.67 20.07 -3.74
N ILE A 682 -19.99 19.52 -2.56
CA ILE A 682 -20.14 18.07 -2.35
C ILE A 682 -21.47 17.75 -1.66
N LEU A 683 -22.28 16.89 -2.28
CA LEU A 683 -23.51 16.34 -1.71
C LEU A 683 -23.49 14.80 -1.77
N ASN A 684 -23.41 14.16 -0.61
CA ASN A 684 -23.52 12.71 -0.46
C ASN A 684 -24.84 12.33 0.23
N LEU A 685 -25.67 11.55 -0.46
CA LEU A 685 -26.92 10.99 0.05
C LEU A 685 -26.93 9.45 -0.01
N LYS A 686 -25.76 8.79 -0.16
CA LYS A 686 -25.67 7.34 -0.38
C LYS A 686 -26.44 6.50 0.65
N ASP A 687 -26.97 5.37 0.22
CA ASP A 687 -27.81 4.45 1.00
C ASP A 687 -29.08 5.08 1.62
N SER A 688 -29.53 6.24 1.14
CA SER A 688 -30.81 6.84 1.53
C SER A 688 -31.96 6.11 0.84
N HIS A 689 -32.25 4.87 1.25
CA HIS A 689 -33.22 4.01 0.58
C HIS A 689 -34.66 4.56 0.56
N SER A 690 -35.00 5.53 1.42
CA SER A 690 -36.29 6.23 1.43
C SER A 690 -36.41 7.37 0.40
N LEU A 691 -35.30 7.82 -0.20
CA LEU A 691 -35.27 9.00 -1.05
C LEU A 691 -36.03 8.74 -2.36
N LEU A 692 -37.09 9.49 -2.60
CA LEU A 692 -37.94 9.42 -3.80
C LEU A 692 -37.53 10.44 -4.85
N GLU A 693 -37.20 11.65 -4.41
CA GLU A 693 -37.01 12.80 -5.29
C GLU A 693 -35.95 13.81 -4.78
N ILE A 694 -35.17 14.36 -5.70
CA ILE A 694 -34.36 15.57 -5.51
C ILE A 694 -35.00 16.71 -6.31
N ARG A 695 -35.10 17.90 -5.71
CA ARG A 695 -35.75 19.10 -6.29
C ARG A 695 -34.84 20.32 -6.28
N ASN A 696 -35.13 21.26 -7.19
CA ASN A 696 -34.55 22.60 -7.24
C ASN A 696 -33.01 22.62 -7.15
N ILE A 697 -32.35 21.67 -7.83
CA ILE A 697 -30.89 21.47 -7.73
C ILE A 697 -30.10 22.65 -8.32
N SER A 698 -30.71 23.48 -9.17
CA SER A 698 -30.23 24.80 -9.59
C SER A 698 -30.01 25.79 -8.43
N ARG A 699 -30.53 25.54 -7.23
CA ARG A 699 -30.16 26.25 -5.98
C ARG A 699 -28.74 25.90 -5.49
N ILE A 700 -28.06 24.91 -6.07
CA ILE A 700 -26.68 24.52 -5.76
C ILE A 700 -25.77 24.72 -7.00
N PRO A 701 -25.56 25.96 -7.47
CA PRO A 701 -24.93 26.23 -8.77
C PRO A 701 -23.44 25.85 -8.86
N HIS A 702 -22.80 25.54 -7.74
CA HIS A 702 -21.37 25.19 -7.65
C HIS A 702 -21.14 23.73 -7.21
N LEU A 703 -22.14 22.87 -7.34
CA LEU A 703 -22.01 21.44 -7.02
C LEU A 703 -21.05 20.74 -8.00
N GLU A 704 -19.97 20.16 -7.47
CA GLU A 704 -18.95 19.42 -8.22
C GLU A 704 -19.11 17.91 -8.11
N THR A 705 -19.68 17.42 -7.00
CA THR A 705 -19.79 15.98 -6.68
C THR A 705 -21.17 15.66 -6.11
N LEU A 706 -21.89 14.74 -6.77
CA LEU A 706 -23.18 14.23 -6.33
C LEU A 706 -23.14 12.70 -6.23
N ILE A 707 -23.35 12.18 -5.01
CA ILE A 707 -23.30 10.74 -4.71
C ILE A 707 -24.68 10.27 -4.21
N LEU A 708 -25.36 9.47 -5.04
CA LEU A 708 -26.70 8.90 -4.82
C LEU A 708 -26.66 7.37 -4.81
N TRP A 709 -25.48 6.77 -4.57
CA TRP A 709 -25.28 5.32 -4.55
C TRP A 709 -26.31 4.61 -3.66
N ASN A 710 -26.86 3.50 -4.16
CA ASN A 710 -27.78 2.60 -3.47
C ASN A 710 -29.12 3.22 -3.00
N CYS A 711 -29.54 4.35 -3.59
CA CYS A 711 -30.83 4.99 -3.32
C CYS A 711 -31.97 4.29 -4.08
N HIS A 712 -32.38 3.09 -3.64
CA HIS A 712 -33.29 2.21 -4.38
C HIS A 712 -34.63 2.84 -4.77
N SER A 713 -35.22 3.66 -3.90
CA SER A 713 -36.54 4.28 -4.14
C SER A 713 -36.49 5.54 -5.01
N LEU A 714 -35.31 5.97 -5.45
CA LEU A 714 -35.13 7.22 -6.19
C LEU A 714 -35.75 7.13 -7.58
N VAL A 715 -36.72 8.01 -7.85
CA VAL A 715 -37.45 8.09 -9.12
C VAL A 715 -37.00 9.30 -9.95
N ARG A 716 -36.64 10.43 -9.30
CA ARG A 716 -36.42 11.73 -9.97
C ARG A 716 -35.29 12.53 -9.31
N VAL A 717 -34.41 13.13 -10.12
CA VAL A 717 -33.22 13.89 -9.65
C VAL A 717 -33.31 15.41 -9.91
N CYS A 718 -34.45 15.88 -10.46
CA CYS A 718 -34.73 17.23 -10.99
C CYS A 718 -34.32 17.43 -12.46
N GLU A 719 -35.19 18.12 -13.22
CA GLU A 719 -34.99 18.48 -14.64
C GLU A 719 -33.80 19.42 -14.87
N THR A 720 -33.45 20.23 -13.88
CA THR A 720 -32.34 21.21 -13.95
C THR A 720 -30.97 20.62 -13.61
N ILE A 721 -30.82 19.29 -13.54
CA ILE A 721 -29.51 18.67 -13.29
C ILE A 721 -28.49 19.06 -14.37
N GLY A 722 -28.92 19.21 -15.63
CA GLY A 722 -28.06 19.63 -16.74
C GLY A 722 -27.48 21.04 -16.58
N ASP A 723 -28.11 21.93 -15.80
CA ASP A 723 -27.66 23.30 -15.58
C ASP A 723 -26.45 23.38 -14.61
N LEU A 724 -26.08 22.27 -13.96
CA LEU A 724 -24.93 22.17 -13.06
C LEU A 724 -23.60 22.16 -13.83
N ALA A 725 -23.24 23.29 -14.44
CA ALA A 725 -22.03 23.43 -15.24
C ALA A 725 -20.72 23.10 -14.48
N GLY A 726 -20.72 23.09 -13.14
CA GLY A 726 -19.60 22.68 -12.29
C GLY A 726 -19.50 21.17 -11.99
N LEU A 727 -20.54 20.37 -12.28
CA LEU A 727 -20.60 18.97 -11.85
C LEU A 727 -19.55 18.12 -12.57
N ALA A 728 -18.61 17.56 -11.81
CA ALA A 728 -17.49 16.76 -12.31
C ALA A 728 -17.72 15.24 -12.12
N LEU A 729 -18.40 14.85 -11.04
CA LEU A 729 -18.75 13.46 -10.74
C LEU A 729 -20.23 13.30 -10.36
N LEU A 730 -20.88 12.34 -11.01
CA LEU A 730 -22.23 11.87 -10.69
C LEU A 730 -22.23 10.35 -10.51
N ASN A 731 -22.55 9.88 -9.31
CA ASN A 731 -22.80 8.46 -9.04
C ASN A 731 -24.27 8.25 -8.66
N MET A 732 -24.97 7.40 -9.42
CA MET A 732 -26.35 6.96 -9.14
C MET A 732 -26.46 5.43 -9.14
N THR A 733 -25.35 4.73 -8.88
CA THR A 733 -25.30 3.26 -8.97
C THR A 733 -26.27 2.61 -7.98
N GLY A 734 -27.05 1.64 -8.45
CA GLY A 734 -28.10 0.99 -7.66
C GLY A 734 -29.43 1.75 -7.57
N CYS A 735 -29.63 2.84 -8.32
CA CYS A 735 -30.93 3.55 -8.38
C CYS A 735 -31.95 2.79 -9.25
N ILE A 736 -32.38 1.61 -8.80
CA ILE A 736 -33.17 0.64 -9.57
C ILE A 736 -34.53 1.16 -10.09
N ASN A 737 -35.11 2.18 -9.46
CA ASN A 737 -36.42 2.76 -9.84
C ASN A 737 -36.32 3.95 -10.82
N LEU A 738 -35.12 4.36 -11.25
CA LEU A 738 -34.92 5.48 -12.17
C LEU A 738 -35.47 5.15 -13.58
N CYS A 739 -36.62 5.75 -13.93
CA CYS A 739 -37.42 5.37 -15.10
C CYS A 739 -37.21 6.26 -16.35
N LYS A 740 -37.43 5.66 -17.54
CA LYS A 740 -37.28 6.30 -18.88
C LYS A 740 -37.96 7.67 -19.03
N GLU A 741 -39.12 7.87 -18.42
CA GLU A 741 -40.00 9.01 -18.69
C GLU A 741 -39.47 10.35 -18.12
N GLN A 742 -38.72 10.34 -17.01
CA GLN A 742 -38.29 11.58 -16.35
C GLN A 742 -36.87 12.04 -16.70
N LEU A 743 -36.17 11.28 -17.55
CA LEU A 743 -35.08 11.77 -18.40
C LEU A 743 -35.59 12.26 -19.78
N ASN A 744 -36.92 12.41 -19.97
CA ASN A 744 -37.53 12.80 -21.26
C ASN A 744 -38.54 13.96 -21.19
N LEU A 745 -38.75 14.60 -20.03
CA LEU A 745 -39.75 15.68 -19.85
C LEU A 745 -39.27 17.08 -20.32
N LEU A 746 -38.53 17.14 -21.43
CA LEU A 746 -38.31 18.36 -22.22
C LEU A 746 -38.67 18.14 -23.70
N VAL A 747 -39.88 17.65 -23.95
CA VAL A 747 -40.60 17.83 -25.23
C VAL A 747 -41.73 18.83 -24.98
N GLY A 748 -41.74 19.95 -25.70
CA GLY A 748 -42.82 20.92 -25.63
C GLY A 748 -44.14 20.34 -26.14
N GLN A 749 -45.26 20.78 -25.56
CA GLN A 749 -46.59 20.26 -25.92
C GLN A 749 -46.86 20.33 -27.43
N GLU A 750 -47.45 19.26 -27.99
CA GLU A 750 -47.77 19.18 -29.41
C GLU A 750 -48.80 20.25 -29.81
N ALA A 751 -48.40 21.16 -30.69
CA ALA A 751 -49.33 22.02 -31.41
C ALA A 751 -49.98 21.22 -32.55
N SER A 752 -51.20 20.71 -32.31
CA SER A 752 -51.91 19.86 -33.27
C SER A 752 -52.19 20.58 -34.59
N THR A 753 -51.63 20.08 -35.71
CA THR A 753 -52.11 20.39 -37.06
C THR A 753 -52.01 19.19 -37.98
N SER A 754 -52.87 19.13 -38.98
CA SER A 754 -53.14 17.94 -39.78
C SER A 754 -52.32 17.85 -41.08
N SER A 755 -52.10 16.60 -41.51
CA SER A 755 -51.77 16.15 -42.88
C SER A 755 -50.33 16.36 -43.40
N GLY A 756 -49.85 15.35 -44.15
CA GLY A 756 -48.96 15.54 -45.30
C GLY A 756 -47.46 15.75 -45.04
N GLN A 757 -46.71 14.65 -44.98
CA GLN A 757 -45.28 14.52 -45.33
C GLN A 757 -44.40 15.81 -45.22
N GLY A 758 -43.76 16.00 -44.07
CA GLY A 758 -42.67 16.96 -43.91
C GLY A 758 -41.75 16.59 -42.75
N ILE A 759 -40.46 16.39 -43.01
CA ILE A 759 -39.45 16.18 -41.96
C ILE A 759 -39.10 17.54 -41.37
N VAL A 760 -39.69 17.86 -40.20
CA VAL A 760 -39.34 19.07 -39.44
C VAL A 760 -38.12 18.77 -38.56
N TYR A 761 -36.96 19.30 -38.93
CA TYR A 761 -35.76 19.26 -38.09
C TYR A 761 -35.91 20.18 -36.87
N LEU A 762 -36.43 19.65 -35.76
CA LEU A 762 -36.48 20.34 -34.47
C LEU A 762 -35.09 20.36 -33.82
N SER A 763 -34.43 21.51 -33.89
CA SER A 763 -33.06 21.75 -33.40
C SER A 763 -33.02 22.24 -31.95
N SER A 764 -33.22 21.35 -30.97
CA SER A 764 -32.85 21.59 -29.55
C SER A 764 -32.98 20.32 -28.67
N TYR A 765 -32.19 19.27 -28.93
CA TYR A 765 -31.95 18.25 -27.89
C TYR A 765 -31.07 18.89 -26.80
N ARG A 766 -31.49 18.86 -25.53
CA ARG A 766 -30.73 19.41 -24.39
C ARG A 766 -30.74 18.43 -23.22
N TYR A 767 -29.83 17.46 -23.22
CA TYR A 767 -29.84 16.45 -22.16
C TYR A 767 -28.54 16.35 -21.35
N TYR A 768 -27.35 16.54 -21.92
CA TYR A 768 -26.14 16.77 -21.12
C TYR A 768 -25.18 17.86 -21.66
N ASP A 769 -25.55 18.56 -22.73
CA ASP A 769 -24.80 19.62 -23.43
C ASP A 769 -24.30 20.79 -22.56
N HIS A 770 -24.82 20.91 -21.34
CA HIS A 770 -24.52 21.96 -20.37
C HIS A 770 -23.60 21.47 -19.22
N LEU A 771 -23.45 20.15 -19.03
CA LEU A 771 -22.53 19.53 -18.07
C LEU A 771 -21.07 19.51 -18.57
N LYS A 772 -20.55 20.68 -18.94
CA LYS A 772 -19.24 20.87 -19.60
C LYS A 772 -18.01 20.51 -18.76
N ASN A 773 -18.20 20.17 -17.48
CA ASN A 773 -17.14 19.70 -16.61
C ASN A 773 -17.31 18.23 -16.18
N LEU A 774 -18.39 17.54 -16.59
CA LEU A 774 -18.63 16.15 -16.18
C LEU A 774 -17.53 15.24 -16.74
N ARG A 775 -16.88 14.49 -15.84
CA ARG A 775 -15.78 13.58 -16.13
C ARG A 775 -16.09 12.13 -15.76
N VAL A 776 -16.81 11.90 -14.67
CA VAL A 776 -17.18 10.56 -14.20
C VAL A 776 -18.70 10.46 -14.08
N LEU A 777 -19.28 9.48 -14.78
CA LEU A 777 -20.69 9.13 -14.70
C LEU A 777 -20.82 7.63 -14.41
N ASP A 778 -21.34 7.29 -13.23
CA ASP A 778 -21.62 5.90 -12.85
C ASP A 778 -23.12 5.71 -12.58
N LEU A 779 -23.72 4.82 -13.36
CA LEU A 779 -25.14 4.50 -13.43
C LEU A 779 -25.37 2.99 -13.29
N SER A 780 -24.37 2.24 -12.84
CA SER A 780 -24.42 0.79 -12.77
C SER A 780 -25.62 0.30 -11.94
N LEU A 781 -26.19 -0.85 -12.28
CA LEU A 781 -27.40 -1.43 -11.68
C LEU A 781 -28.67 -0.54 -11.81
N CYS A 782 -28.71 0.48 -12.67
CA CYS A 782 -29.94 1.20 -13.01
C CYS A 782 -30.83 0.37 -13.95
N LEU A 783 -31.44 -0.70 -13.44
CA LEU A 783 -32.14 -1.74 -14.21
C LEU A 783 -33.20 -1.24 -15.19
N ARG A 784 -33.82 -0.08 -14.93
CA ARG A 784 -34.88 0.55 -15.76
C ARG A 784 -34.40 1.64 -16.71
N LEU A 785 -33.11 2.01 -16.66
CA LEU A 785 -32.51 2.97 -17.58
C LEU A 785 -32.56 2.41 -19.01
N LYS A 786 -33.05 3.22 -19.96
CA LYS A 786 -33.35 2.78 -21.33
C LYS A 786 -32.51 3.47 -22.40
N LEU A 787 -32.20 4.75 -22.25
CA LEU A 787 -31.46 5.55 -23.23
C LEU A 787 -30.52 6.50 -22.48
N LEU A 788 -29.32 6.71 -23.00
CA LEU A 788 -28.40 7.78 -22.56
C LEU A 788 -28.05 8.64 -23.77
N LEU A 789 -28.70 9.78 -23.92
CA LEU A 789 -28.59 10.61 -25.13
C LEU A 789 -27.74 11.86 -24.89
N CYS A 790 -26.94 12.24 -25.89
CA CYS A 790 -26.16 13.48 -25.93
C CYS A 790 -25.15 13.64 -24.76
N LEU A 791 -24.49 12.55 -24.34
CA LEU A 791 -23.43 12.59 -23.31
C LEU A 791 -22.29 13.57 -23.69
N PRO A 792 -21.72 14.33 -22.72
CA PRO A 792 -20.82 15.44 -23.03
C PRO A 792 -19.44 14.95 -23.47
N SER A 793 -18.83 15.66 -24.42
CA SER A 793 -17.47 15.38 -24.94
C SER A 793 -16.33 15.63 -23.93
N THR A 794 -16.65 15.93 -22.67
CA THR A 794 -15.69 16.01 -21.57
C THR A 794 -15.59 14.73 -20.73
N LEU A 795 -16.52 13.80 -20.93
CA LEU A 795 -16.62 12.57 -20.13
C LEU A 795 -15.36 11.69 -20.32
N ALA A 796 -14.80 11.24 -19.20
CA ALA A 796 -13.56 10.46 -19.14
C ALA A 796 -13.79 9.04 -18.64
N GLU A 797 -14.72 8.83 -17.70
CA GLU A 797 -15.13 7.51 -17.22
C GLU A 797 -16.66 7.38 -17.27
N LEU A 798 -17.16 6.29 -17.85
CA LEU A 798 -18.59 5.95 -17.92
C LEU A 798 -18.80 4.50 -17.49
N TYR A 799 -19.67 4.29 -16.50
CA TYR A 799 -20.01 2.96 -16.01
C TYR A 799 -21.53 2.77 -15.99
N VAL A 800 -21.99 1.72 -16.66
CA VAL A 800 -23.40 1.34 -16.83
C VAL A 800 -23.60 -0.16 -16.58
N TYR A 801 -22.70 -0.81 -15.83
CA TYR A 801 -22.74 -2.26 -15.58
C TYR A 801 -24.12 -2.73 -15.14
N TYR A 802 -24.62 -3.82 -15.73
CA TYR A 802 -25.92 -4.43 -15.45
C TYR A 802 -27.14 -3.51 -15.62
N CYS A 803 -27.07 -2.48 -16.47
CA CYS A 803 -28.25 -1.75 -16.94
C CYS A 803 -29.02 -2.59 -17.98
N GLU A 804 -29.74 -3.61 -17.52
CA GLU A 804 -30.37 -4.62 -18.39
C GLU A 804 -31.34 -4.04 -19.43
N SER A 805 -32.05 -2.95 -19.10
CA SER A 805 -32.99 -2.25 -20.01
C SER A 805 -32.33 -1.25 -20.98
N LEU A 806 -31.02 -1.01 -20.89
CA LEU A 806 -30.35 0.04 -21.67
C LEU A 806 -30.30 -0.36 -23.14
N GLU A 807 -31.00 0.38 -24.01
CA GLU A 807 -31.17 0.11 -25.44
C GLU A 807 -30.09 0.83 -26.29
N MET A 808 -29.74 2.07 -25.93
CA MET A 808 -28.89 2.96 -26.74
C MET A 808 -28.09 3.98 -25.90
N ILE A 809 -26.88 4.33 -26.38
CA ILE A 809 -26.05 5.45 -25.88
C ILE A 809 -25.64 6.36 -27.07
N THR A 810 -25.80 7.68 -26.93
CA THR A 810 -25.35 8.71 -27.89
C THR A 810 -24.61 9.85 -27.19
N PHE A 811 -23.81 10.61 -27.95
CA PHE A 811 -22.84 11.59 -27.44
C PHE A 811 -22.93 12.92 -28.19
N GLN A 812 -22.46 14.01 -27.58
CA GLN A 812 -22.49 15.35 -28.17
C GLN A 812 -21.51 15.51 -29.36
N SER A 813 -20.51 14.63 -29.48
CA SER A 813 -19.56 14.61 -30.58
C SER A 813 -19.02 13.20 -30.82
N HIS A 814 -18.80 12.86 -32.08
CA HIS A 814 -18.13 11.63 -32.54
C HIS A 814 -16.60 11.65 -32.33
N LEU A 815 -16.04 12.74 -31.83
CA LEU A 815 -14.63 12.85 -31.43
C LEU A 815 -14.47 12.44 -29.95
N PHE A 816 -14.52 11.12 -29.70
CA PHE A 816 -14.61 10.56 -28.35
C PHE A 816 -13.31 10.69 -27.52
N THR A 817 -13.45 11.09 -26.25
CA THR A 817 -12.35 11.23 -25.27
C THR A 817 -12.42 10.24 -24.10
N LEU A 818 -13.34 9.27 -24.17
CA LEU A 818 -13.67 8.38 -23.06
C LEU A 818 -12.50 7.42 -22.77
N GLN A 819 -11.92 7.51 -21.57
CA GLN A 819 -10.72 6.78 -21.15
C GLN A 819 -11.04 5.39 -20.57
N GLU A 820 -12.16 5.28 -19.85
CA GLU A 820 -12.68 4.03 -19.30
C GLU A 820 -14.19 3.90 -19.55
N PHE A 821 -14.63 2.71 -19.98
CA PHE A 821 -16.04 2.42 -20.25
C PHE A 821 -16.41 1.00 -19.82
N GLY A 822 -17.37 0.88 -18.90
CA GLY A 822 -17.87 -0.39 -18.37
C GLY A 822 -19.36 -0.58 -18.63
N TYR A 823 -19.74 -1.65 -19.31
CA TYR A 823 -21.12 -1.92 -19.75
C TYR A 823 -21.52 -3.41 -19.69
N GLU A 824 -20.71 -4.25 -19.03
CA GLU A 824 -21.01 -5.67 -18.89
C GLU A 824 -22.39 -5.88 -18.26
N GLY A 825 -23.17 -6.85 -18.77
CA GLY A 825 -24.54 -7.12 -18.31
C GLY A 825 -25.65 -6.25 -18.92
N CYS A 826 -25.34 -5.30 -19.81
CA CYS A 826 -26.38 -4.54 -20.53
C CYS A 826 -27.03 -5.37 -21.66
N ILE A 827 -27.86 -6.35 -21.31
CA ILE A 827 -28.41 -7.34 -22.26
C ILE A 827 -29.28 -6.76 -23.39
N SER A 828 -29.92 -5.59 -23.17
CA SER A 828 -30.70 -4.90 -24.21
C SER A 828 -29.87 -4.01 -25.13
N LEU A 829 -28.58 -3.76 -24.82
CA LEU A 829 -27.79 -2.74 -25.48
C LEU A 829 -27.60 -3.06 -26.95
N SER A 830 -28.11 -2.16 -27.79
CA SER A 830 -28.23 -2.35 -29.23
C SER A 830 -27.43 -1.33 -30.04
N GLU A 831 -27.18 -0.14 -29.49
CA GLU A 831 -26.41 0.89 -30.19
C GLU A 831 -25.60 1.73 -29.21
N ILE A 832 -24.32 1.92 -29.52
CA ILE A 832 -23.46 2.94 -28.92
C ILE A 832 -22.92 3.73 -30.09
N GLU A 833 -23.36 4.97 -30.23
CA GLU A 833 -23.00 5.86 -31.34
C GLU A 833 -21.47 5.90 -31.54
N GLY A 834 -21.02 5.69 -32.78
CA GLY A 834 -19.59 5.65 -33.13
C GLY A 834 -18.78 4.48 -32.58
N PHE A 835 -19.42 3.54 -31.85
CA PHE A 835 -18.79 2.33 -31.30
C PHE A 835 -19.34 1.04 -31.88
N ILE A 836 -20.62 0.73 -31.66
CA ILE A 836 -21.25 -0.53 -32.09
C ILE A 836 -22.72 -0.33 -32.46
N LYS A 837 -23.22 -1.13 -33.41
CA LYS A 837 -24.65 -1.23 -33.70
C LYS A 837 -25.06 -2.68 -33.96
N LEU A 838 -26.06 -3.18 -33.23
CA LEU A 838 -26.58 -4.54 -33.25
C LEU A 838 -28.01 -4.55 -33.80
N ILE A 839 -28.17 -4.83 -35.09
CA ILE A 839 -29.47 -4.82 -35.77
C ILE A 839 -30.00 -6.24 -35.89
N PRO A 840 -31.20 -6.58 -35.37
CA PRO A 840 -31.84 -7.87 -35.62
C PRO A 840 -31.99 -8.14 -37.12
N ILE A 841 -31.62 -9.33 -37.59
CA ILE A 841 -31.61 -9.66 -39.03
C ILE A 841 -33.04 -9.65 -39.62
N ALA A 842 -34.06 -9.82 -38.77
CA ALA A 842 -35.46 -9.52 -39.11
C ALA A 842 -35.67 -8.10 -39.69
N LYS A 843 -34.97 -7.08 -39.16
CA LYS A 843 -35.20 -5.65 -39.46
C LYS A 843 -34.41 -5.08 -40.64
N LEU A 844 -33.26 -5.67 -40.98
CA LEU A 844 -32.50 -5.32 -42.20
C LEU A 844 -33.34 -5.69 -43.43
N ASP A 845 -33.23 -5.00 -44.55
CA ASP A 845 -33.83 -5.46 -45.81
C ASP A 845 -32.85 -6.34 -46.63
N GLU A 846 -33.23 -6.71 -47.85
CA GLU A 846 -32.34 -7.49 -48.74
C GLU A 846 -31.19 -6.65 -49.31
N THR A 847 -31.34 -5.34 -49.43
CA THR A 847 -30.30 -4.42 -49.92
C THR A 847 -29.25 -4.17 -48.85
N ASP A 848 -29.67 -4.01 -47.58
CA ASP A 848 -28.78 -3.94 -46.40
C ASP A 848 -27.85 -5.17 -46.30
N LEU A 849 -28.39 -6.36 -46.58
CA LEU A 849 -27.66 -7.63 -46.49
C LEU A 849 -26.81 -7.95 -47.74
N GLY A 850 -27.08 -7.32 -48.88
CA GLY A 850 -26.26 -7.43 -50.09
C GLY A 850 -26.10 -8.86 -50.63
N HIS A 851 -24.91 -9.44 -50.47
CA HIS A 851 -24.60 -10.85 -50.81
C HIS A 851 -24.94 -11.84 -49.71
N MET A 852 -25.21 -11.36 -48.48
CA MET A 852 -25.52 -12.16 -47.29
C MET A 852 -27.04 -12.36 -47.09
N LYS A 853 -27.86 -12.12 -48.13
CA LYS A 853 -29.34 -12.22 -48.09
C LYS A 853 -29.87 -13.51 -47.49
N TRP A 854 -29.16 -14.64 -47.67
CA TRP A 854 -29.52 -15.94 -47.10
C TRP A 854 -29.63 -15.91 -45.55
N LEU A 855 -28.99 -14.95 -44.87
CA LEU A 855 -29.20 -14.72 -43.44
C LEU A 855 -30.65 -14.38 -43.07
N LYS A 856 -31.53 -14.06 -44.03
CA LYS A 856 -32.99 -13.96 -43.83
C LYS A 856 -33.67 -15.24 -43.38
N GLU A 857 -33.00 -16.38 -43.40
CA GLU A 857 -33.46 -17.62 -42.74
C GLU A 857 -33.22 -17.58 -41.21
N TYR A 858 -32.28 -16.75 -40.74
CA TYR A 858 -31.77 -16.71 -39.36
C TYR A 858 -32.24 -15.47 -38.57
N GLN A 859 -33.45 -14.98 -38.85
CA GLN A 859 -33.99 -13.67 -38.43
C GLN A 859 -33.91 -13.34 -36.93
N ASN A 860 -33.83 -14.36 -36.07
CA ASN A 860 -33.71 -14.24 -34.61
C ASN A 860 -32.33 -13.75 -34.13
N HIS A 861 -31.31 -13.75 -35.00
CA HIS A 861 -29.96 -13.28 -34.67
C HIS A 861 -29.81 -11.76 -34.91
N LYS A 862 -28.71 -11.18 -34.42
CA LYS A 862 -28.36 -9.76 -34.61
C LYS A 862 -27.05 -9.65 -35.41
N MET A 863 -27.06 -8.79 -36.44
CA MET A 863 -25.85 -8.35 -37.14
C MET A 863 -25.17 -7.24 -36.33
N LEU A 864 -23.89 -7.43 -36.00
CA LEU A 864 -22.99 -6.41 -35.46
C LEU A 864 -22.36 -5.62 -36.63
N TYR A 865 -22.45 -4.29 -36.53
CA TYR A 865 -21.72 -3.34 -37.35
C TYR A 865 -20.66 -2.66 -36.47
N GLU A 866 -19.39 -2.83 -36.82
CA GLU A 866 -18.23 -2.20 -36.17
C GLU A 866 -17.13 -1.99 -37.24
N PHE A 867 -16.55 -0.79 -37.36
CA PHE A 867 -15.53 -0.45 -38.39
C PHE A 867 -15.96 -0.76 -39.85
N ASN A 868 -17.23 -0.57 -40.21
CA ASN A 868 -17.89 -1.07 -41.43
C ASN A 868 -17.81 -2.60 -41.67
N ILE A 869 -17.21 -3.38 -40.76
CA ILE A 869 -17.24 -4.84 -40.79
C ILE A 869 -18.62 -5.27 -40.27
N MET A 870 -19.35 -6.00 -41.11
CA MET A 870 -20.59 -6.68 -40.71
C MET A 870 -20.22 -8.05 -40.14
N SER A 871 -20.74 -8.43 -38.97
CA SER A 871 -20.47 -9.75 -38.39
C SER A 871 -21.61 -10.29 -37.53
N THR A 872 -21.76 -11.61 -37.49
CA THR A 872 -22.78 -12.32 -36.72
C THR A 872 -22.24 -13.66 -36.21
N SER A 873 -22.77 -14.13 -35.08
CA SER A 873 -22.63 -15.53 -34.65
C SER A 873 -23.93 -16.29 -34.95
N LEU A 874 -23.78 -17.54 -35.35
CA LEU A 874 -24.84 -18.49 -35.70
C LEU A 874 -24.60 -19.83 -34.96
N PRO A 875 -25.63 -20.69 -34.79
CA PRO A 875 -25.44 -22.06 -34.31
C PRO A 875 -24.74 -22.95 -35.36
N ASP A 876 -24.44 -24.20 -35.00
CA ASP A 876 -23.89 -25.21 -35.92
C ASP A 876 -24.87 -25.57 -37.06
N ILE A 877 -24.69 -24.89 -38.19
CA ILE A 877 -25.46 -25.11 -39.42
C ILE A 877 -24.70 -26.13 -40.28
N LYS A 878 -25.31 -27.30 -40.48
CA LYS A 878 -24.70 -28.40 -41.24
C LYS A 878 -24.63 -28.14 -42.73
N ASP A 879 -25.70 -27.56 -43.29
CA ASP A 879 -25.83 -27.20 -44.70
C ASP A 879 -25.83 -25.67 -44.83
N LEU A 880 -24.65 -25.05 -44.75
CA LEU A 880 -24.53 -23.61 -44.96
C LEU A 880 -24.61 -23.35 -46.47
N ASN A 881 -25.69 -22.69 -46.93
CA ASN A 881 -25.96 -22.41 -48.36
C ASN A 881 -24.82 -21.67 -49.09
N THR A 882 -23.85 -21.13 -48.35
CA THR A 882 -22.52 -20.74 -48.86
C THR A 882 -21.42 -21.49 -48.10
N HIS A 883 -21.01 -22.67 -48.57
CA HIS A 883 -19.73 -23.25 -48.17
C HIS A 883 -18.60 -22.27 -48.53
N PRO A 884 -17.62 -22.00 -47.64
CA PRO A 884 -16.52 -21.11 -47.98
C PRO A 884 -15.71 -21.63 -49.18
N GLU A 885 -15.23 -20.73 -50.05
CA GLU A 885 -14.45 -21.09 -51.24
C GLU A 885 -13.11 -21.74 -50.85
N HIS A 886 -12.58 -21.33 -49.70
CA HIS A 886 -11.36 -21.83 -49.10
C HIS A 886 -11.65 -22.23 -47.65
N ILE A 887 -11.35 -23.47 -47.27
CA ILE A 887 -11.62 -24.06 -45.94
C ILE A 887 -10.34 -24.73 -45.41
N SER A 888 -10.13 -24.67 -44.10
CA SER A 888 -9.04 -25.30 -43.37
C SER A 888 -9.54 -25.83 -42.03
N GLU A 889 -9.13 -27.04 -41.64
CA GLU A 889 -9.36 -27.58 -40.28
C GLU A 889 -8.43 -26.93 -39.22
N SER A 890 -7.52 -26.05 -39.65
CA SER A 890 -6.59 -25.30 -38.79
C SER A 890 -7.13 -23.91 -38.46
N THR A 891 -6.55 -23.27 -37.44
CA THR A 891 -6.71 -21.83 -37.13
C THR A 891 -6.14 -20.91 -38.22
N TYR A 892 -5.58 -21.45 -39.31
CA TYR A 892 -4.90 -20.73 -40.39
C TYR A 892 -5.41 -21.20 -41.75
N LEU A 893 -5.61 -20.24 -42.66
CA LEU A 893 -6.01 -20.42 -44.04
C LEU A 893 -5.21 -19.48 -44.95
N CYS A 894 -4.88 -19.92 -46.16
CA CYS A 894 -4.06 -19.17 -47.10
C CYS A 894 -4.42 -19.53 -48.54
N PHE A 895 -4.61 -18.52 -49.39
CA PHE A 895 -4.95 -18.67 -50.80
C PHE A 895 -4.48 -17.45 -51.60
N ASP A 896 -4.33 -17.61 -52.92
CA ASP A 896 -3.98 -16.51 -53.83
C ASP A 896 -5.26 -15.98 -54.51
N VAL A 897 -5.41 -14.66 -54.66
CA VAL A 897 -6.58 -14.02 -55.27
C VAL A 897 -6.67 -14.41 -56.75
N PRO A 898 -7.73 -15.12 -57.19
CA PRO A 898 -7.87 -15.55 -58.57
C PRO A 898 -8.18 -14.37 -59.50
N SER A 899 -7.99 -14.57 -60.80
CA SER A 899 -8.45 -13.62 -61.82
C SER A 899 -9.97 -13.43 -61.73
N CYS A 900 -10.43 -12.17 -61.65
CA CYS A 900 -11.86 -11.85 -61.55
C CYS A 900 -12.69 -12.53 -62.66
N PRO A 901 -13.90 -13.05 -62.33
CA PRO A 901 -14.86 -13.47 -63.33
C PRO A 901 -15.19 -12.32 -64.29
N LYS A 902 -15.53 -12.63 -65.55
CA LYS A 902 -15.90 -11.60 -66.54
C LYS A 902 -17.10 -10.79 -66.06
N ASN A 903 -16.97 -9.46 -66.16
CA ASN A 903 -17.99 -8.46 -65.79
C ASN A 903 -18.37 -8.50 -64.30
N LYS A 904 -17.45 -8.91 -63.43
CA LYS A 904 -17.60 -8.83 -61.97
C LYS A 904 -16.35 -8.22 -61.31
N ARG A 905 -16.60 -7.38 -60.30
CA ARG A 905 -15.59 -6.71 -59.47
C ARG A 905 -15.59 -7.25 -58.05
N LEU A 906 -14.39 -7.35 -57.47
CA LEU A 906 -14.17 -7.76 -56.08
C LEU A 906 -14.61 -6.65 -55.11
N LYS A 907 -15.61 -6.96 -54.27
CA LYS A 907 -16.22 -6.06 -53.28
C LYS A 907 -15.72 -6.30 -51.84
N GLY A 908 -15.17 -7.47 -51.53
CA GLY A 908 -14.62 -7.74 -50.20
C GLY A 908 -14.36 -9.21 -49.91
N LEU A 909 -14.20 -9.51 -48.62
CA LEU A 909 -13.84 -10.83 -48.11
C LEU A 909 -14.85 -11.25 -47.03
N ASN A 910 -15.48 -12.41 -47.20
CA ASN A 910 -16.14 -13.11 -46.10
C ASN A 910 -15.10 -13.93 -45.33
N VAL A 911 -15.11 -13.85 -44.01
CA VAL A 911 -14.31 -14.70 -43.11
C VAL A 911 -15.25 -15.40 -42.13
N THR A 912 -15.12 -16.72 -42.04
CA THR A 912 -15.88 -17.59 -41.15
C THR A 912 -14.98 -18.46 -40.29
N PHE A 913 -15.39 -18.79 -39.07
CA PHE A 913 -14.82 -19.94 -38.36
C PHE A 913 -15.83 -20.63 -37.44
N LYS A 914 -15.70 -21.95 -37.32
CA LYS A 914 -16.45 -22.76 -36.36
C LYS A 914 -15.68 -22.85 -35.05
N TYR A 915 -16.34 -22.72 -33.91
CA TYR A 915 -15.72 -22.70 -32.60
C TYR A 915 -16.55 -23.37 -31.51
N THR A 916 -15.86 -23.77 -30.44
CA THR A 916 -16.46 -24.22 -29.18
C THR A 916 -15.83 -23.49 -28.01
N LEU A 917 -16.63 -23.19 -26.99
CA LEU A 917 -16.23 -22.47 -25.78
C LEU A 917 -16.15 -23.41 -24.56
N TYR A 918 -15.11 -23.20 -23.76
CA TYR A 918 -14.78 -23.95 -22.55
C TYR A 918 -14.25 -23.01 -21.45
N GLY A 919 -14.77 -23.12 -20.22
CA GLY A 919 -14.48 -22.17 -19.14
C GLY A 919 -15.13 -20.80 -19.39
N ASP A 920 -14.78 -19.79 -18.57
CA ASP A 920 -15.54 -18.53 -18.50
C ASP A 920 -14.84 -17.30 -19.16
N TYR A 921 -13.61 -17.48 -19.66
CA TYR A 921 -12.83 -16.43 -20.29
C TYR A 921 -12.54 -16.80 -21.75
N TRP A 922 -13.02 -15.99 -22.70
CA TRP A 922 -12.78 -16.18 -24.13
C TRP A 922 -12.36 -14.85 -24.77
N ALA A 923 -11.22 -14.85 -25.45
CA ALA A 923 -10.71 -13.69 -26.17
C ALA A 923 -9.96 -14.18 -27.41
N TRP A 924 -10.20 -13.53 -28.55
CA TRP A 924 -9.69 -13.99 -29.84
C TRP A 924 -9.64 -12.85 -30.87
N PHE A 925 -8.83 -13.02 -31.92
CA PHE A 925 -8.69 -12.07 -33.03
C PHE A 925 -8.78 -12.78 -34.38
N ALA A 926 -9.48 -12.18 -35.35
CA ALA A 926 -9.33 -12.52 -36.76
C ALA A 926 -8.27 -11.61 -37.36
N LYS A 927 -7.22 -12.21 -37.93
CA LYS A 927 -6.13 -11.52 -38.62
C LYS A 927 -6.20 -11.82 -40.11
N VAL A 928 -6.18 -10.77 -40.94
CA VAL A 928 -6.16 -10.83 -42.40
C VAL A 928 -4.94 -10.06 -42.91
N SER A 929 -4.00 -10.78 -43.53
CA SER A 929 -2.70 -10.25 -43.95
C SER A 929 -2.41 -10.60 -45.42
N THR A 930 -1.84 -9.67 -46.20
CA THR A 930 -1.60 -9.84 -47.65
C THR A 930 -0.17 -9.54 -48.08
N THR A 931 0.18 -9.92 -49.32
CA THR A 931 1.46 -9.57 -49.96
C THR A 931 1.60 -8.10 -50.35
N ASN A 932 0.52 -7.41 -50.76
CA ASN A 932 0.54 -5.98 -51.07
C ASN A 932 0.58 -5.05 -49.82
N GLY A 933 0.57 -5.60 -48.60
CA GLY A 933 0.83 -4.86 -47.36
C GLY A 933 -0.40 -4.50 -46.51
N VAL A 934 -1.54 -5.16 -46.73
CA VAL A 934 -2.65 -5.15 -45.76
C VAL A 934 -2.24 -5.98 -44.54
N ASP A 935 -2.37 -5.44 -43.33
CA ASP A 935 -2.36 -6.26 -42.10
C ASP A 935 -3.43 -5.80 -41.10
N LEU A 936 -4.63 -6.39 -41.19
CA LEU A 936 -5.75 -6.07 -40.31
C LEU A 936 -5.91 -7.12 -39.22
N MET A 937 -5.99 -6.71 -37.96
CA MET A 937 -6.31 -7.60 -36.84
C MET A 937 -7.53 -7.07 -36.08
N TYR A 938 -8.66 -7.76 -36.23
CA TYR A 938 -9.98 -7.41 -35.70
C TYR A 938 -10.36 -8.31 -34.52
N ASN A 939 -10.93 -7.71 -33.48
CA ASN A 939 -11.64 -8.40 -32.41
C ASN A 939 -13.02 -7.72 -32.25
N PRO A 940 -14.14 -8.42 -32.56
CA PRO A 940 -15.46 -7.83 -32.48
C PRO A 940 -15.84 -7.56 -31.02
N LYS A 941 -16.42 -6.39 -30.77
CA LYS A 941 -16.84 -5.92 -29.44
C LYS A 941 -17.99 -6.74 -28.83
N VAL A 942 -18.67 -7.55 -29.65
CA VAL A 942 -19.74 -8.48 -29.26
C VAL A 942 -19.56 -9.79 -30.02
N PHE A 943 -19.64 -10.92 -29.32
CA PHE A 943 -19.42 -12.26 -29.85
C PHE A 943 -20.47 -13.23 -29.28
N GLY A 944 -20.98 -14.16 -30.11
CA GLY A 944 -22.00 -15.10 -29.65
C GLY A 944 -21.42 -16.23 -28.79
N ASN A 945 -22.07 -16.51 -27.67
CA ASN A 945 -21.83 -17.72 -26.89
C ASN A 945 -22.81 -18.82 -27.36
N PRO A 946 -22.35 -19.91 -28.00
CA PRO A 946 -23.22 -21.01 -28.42
C PRO A 946 -23.66 -21.91 -27.26
N GLY A 947 -23.01 -21.83 -26.09
CA GLY A 947 -23.14 -22.79 -24.99
C GLY A 947 -21.83 -23.52 -24.72
N PHE A 948 -21.65 -24.06 -23.52
CA PHE A 948 -20.45 -24.81 -23.13
C PHE A 948 -20.38 -26.13 -23.90
N GLY A 949 -19.30 -26.36 -24.65
CA GLY A 949 -19.14 -27.56 -25.49
C GLY A 949 -19.93 -27.54 -26.81
N GLU A 950 -20.87 -26.61 -26.99
CA GLU A 950 -21.63 -26.45 -28.23
C GLU A 950 -20.78 -25.82 -29.35
N VAL A 951 -21.26 -25.92 -30.60
CA VAL A 951 -20.58 -25.36 -31.77
C VAL A 951 -21.30 -24.10 -32.24
N GLY A 952 -20.55 -22.99 -32.28
CA GLY A 952 -20.95 -21.76 -32.93
C GLY A 952 -20.20 -21.56 -34.24
N ILE A 953 -20.79 -20.81 -35.15
CA ILE A 953 -20.15 -20.32 -36.38
C ILE A 953 -20.11 -18.80 -36.27
N TRP A 954 -18.92 -18.20 -36.36
CA TRP A 954 -18.77 -16.76 -36.53
C TRP A 954 -18.60 -16.47 -38.01
N LEU A 955 -19.32 -15.45 -38.49
CA LEU A 955 -19.32 -14.99 -39.88
C LEU A 955 -19.09 -13.49 -39.88
N SER A 956 -18.21 -13.03 -40.77
CA SER A 956 -17.95 -11.61 -40.99
C SER A 956 -17.74 -11.28 -42.47
N TYR A 957 -18.11 -10.07 -42.86
CA TYR A 957 -17.82 -9.49 -44.16
C TYR A 957 -16.98 -8.22 -44.00
N TRP A 958 -15.86 -8.19 -44.71
CA TRP A 958 -14.84 -7.15 -44.67
C TRP A 958 -14.88 -6.40 -46.02
N PRO A 959 -15.21 -5.10 -46.06
CA PRO A 959 -15.34 -4.32 -47.30
C PRO A 959 -13.99 -3.87 -47.88
N ILE A 960 -13.05 -4.82 -48.02
CA ILE A 960 -11.65 -4.57 -48.40
C ILE A 960 -11.34 -4.89 -49.88
N GLY A 961 -12.37 -5.05 -50.73
CA GLY A 961 -12.20 -5.52 -52.11
C GLY A 961 -11.35 -4.60 -52.98
N ASN A 962 -11.38 -3.29 -52.73
CA ASN A 962 -10.54 -2.29 -53.39
C ASN A 962 -9.11 -2.19 -52.82
N LYS A 963 -8.66 -3.21 -52.08
CA LYS A 963 -7.29 -3.37 -51.50
C LYS A 963 -6.69 -4.75 -51.76
N LEU A 964 -7.30 -5.56 -52.64
CA LEU A 964 -6.87 -6.91 -52.99
C LEU A 964 -6.68 -6.99 -54.51
N ASP A 965 -5.44 -7.16 -54.96
CA ASP A 965 -5.13 -7.26 -56.39
C ASP A 965 -5.10 -8.74 -56.86
N VAL A 966 -5.28 -8.97 -58.16
CA VAL A 966 -5.22 -10.33 -58.72
C VAL A 966 -3.80 -10.90 -58.56
N GLY A 967 -3.69 -12.06 -57.92
CA GLY A 967 -2.41 -12.68 -57.56
C GLY A 967 -1.85 -12.27 -56.18
N ASP A 968 -2.54 -11.43 -55.40
CA ASP A 968 -2.21 -11.25 -53.98
C ASP A 968 -2.43 -12.54 -53.19
N LYS A 969 -1.55 -12.80 -52.23
CA LYS A 969 -1.65 -13.93 -51.31
C LYS A 969 -2.33 -13.51 -50.02
N VAL A 970 -3.58 -13.92 -49.84
CA VAL A 970 -4.40 -13.63 -48.65
C VAL A 970 -4.18 -14.72 -47.60
N ASN A 971 -3.80 -14.29 -46.40
CA ASN A 971 -3.61 -15.14 -45.23
C ASN A 971 -4.64 -14.75 -44.18
N VAL A 972 -5.48 -15.70 -43.77
CA VAL A 972 -6.50 -15.52 -42.71
C VAL A 972 -6.10 -16.40 -41.53
N SER A 973 -6.08 -15.85 -40.32
CA SER A 973 -5.83 -16.64 -39.11
C SER A 973 -6.65 -16.19 -37.93
N ILE A 974 -7.11 -17.16 -37.14
CA ILE A 974 -7.92 -16.96 -35.94
C ILE A 974 -7.06 -17.24 -34.72
N VAL A 975 -6.67 -16.18 -34.02
CA VAL A 975 -5.80 -16.22 -32.84
C VAL A 975 -6.67 -16.29 -31.60
N GLY A 976 -6.90 -17.50 -31.09
CA GLY A 976 -7.57 -17.72 -29.81
C GLY A 976 -6.61 -17.64 -28.62
N LEU A 977 -7.05 -17.00 -27.53
CA LEU A 977 -6.52 -17.26 -26.19
C LEU A 977 -7.25 -18.47 -25.56
N ARG A 978 -6.98 -18.75 -24.29
CA ARG A 978 -7.61 -19.82 -23.50
C ARG A 978 -9.13 -19.86 -23.69
N GLY A 979 -9.69 -21.07 -23.67
CA GLY A 979 -11.13 -21.29 -23.60
C GLY A 979 -11.89 -21.25 -24.92
N LEU A 980 -11.28 -20.79 -26.02
CA LEU A 980 -11.85 -20.91 -27.37
C LEU A 980 -11.07 -21.93 -28.20
N VAL A 981 -11.77 -22.94 -28.72
CA VAL A 981 -11.22 -23.92 -29.67
C VAL A 981 -11.85 -23.68 -31.03
N VAL A 982 -11.03 -23.31 -32.03
CA VAL A 982 -11.44 -23.27 -33.44
C VAL A 982 -11.43 -24.68 -34.00
N ARG A 983 -12.49 -25.06 -34.73
CA ARG A 983 -12.62 -26.37 -35.40
C ARG A 983 -12.41 -26.29 -36.92
N GLU A 984 -12.68 -25.13 -37.51
CA GLU A 984 -12.65 -24.92 -38.96
C GLU A 984 -12.52 -23.41 -39.21
N CYS A 985 -11.64 -23.01 -40.12
CA CYS A 985 -11.48 -21.63 -40.60
C CYS A 985 -11.77 -21.58 -42.10
N GLY A 986 -12.59 -20.63 -42.53
CA GLY A 986 -13.04 -20.49 -43.92
C GLY A 986 -13.02 -19.05 -44.42
N ALA A 987 -12.87 -18.88 -45.73
CA ALA A 987 -12.95 -17.59 -46.40
C ALA A 987 -13.56 -17.70 -47.80
N SER A 988 -14.20 -16.62 -48.26
CA SER A 988 -14.68 -16.47 -49.63
C SER A 988 -14.53 -15.02 -50.10
N LEU A 989 -14.17 -14.82 -51.36
CA LEU A 989 -14.14 -13.53 -52.02
C LEU A 989 -15.55 -13.16 -52.47
N VAL A 990 -15.91 -11.88 -52.31
CA VAL A 990 -17.27 -11.37 -52.55
C VAL A 990 -17.25 -10.50 -53.80
N TYR A 991 -17.99 -10.91 -54.83
CA TYR A 991 -18.04 -10.21 -56.12
C TYR A 991 -19.41 -9.55 -56.36
N ALA A 992 -19.41 -8.44 -57.10
CA ALA A 992 -20.60 -7.76 -57.61
C ALA A 992 -20.49 -7.52 -59.12
N ASP A 993 -21.61 -7.32 -59.82
CA ASP A 993 -21.65 -7.06 -61.25
C ASP A 993 -21.33 -5.58 -61.58
N ASP A 994 -20.69 -5.33 -62.73
CA ASP A 994 -20.03 -4.05 -63.07
C ASP A 994 -20.96 -2.92 -63.62
N GLU A 995 -22.21 -2.81 -63.15
CA GLU A 995 -23.14 -1.77 -63.64
C GLU A 995 -22.99 -0.41 -62.92
N GLU A 996 -22.50 0.59 -63.67
CA GLU A 996 -22.51 2.05 -63.43
C GLU A 996 -22.23 2.57 -62.01
N ALA A 997 -20.98 2.43 -61.57
CA ALA A 997 -20.35 3.34 -60.59
C ALA A 997 -18.99 3.83 -61.12
N ASP A 998 -18.60 5.07 -60.80
CA ASP A 998 -17.36 5.69 -61.30
C ASP A 998 -16.12 4.93 -60.81
N GLU A 999 -15.46 4.19 -61.71
CA GLU A 999 -14.24 3.41 -61.44
C GLU A 999 -13.15 4.22 -60.73
N THR A 1000 -13.12 5.53 -60.98
CA THR A 1000 -12.10 6.45 -60.47
C THR A 1000 -12.32 6.81 -59.00
N LEU A 1001 -13.55 6.73 -58.50
CA LEU A 1001 -13.88 7.13 -57.13
C LEU A 1001 -13.58 6.01 -56.12
N GLU A 1002 -14.08 4.79 -56.35
CA GLU A 1002 -13.94 3.70 -55.38
C GLU A 1002 -12.55 3.05 -55.36
N LYS A 1003 -11.76 3.14 -56.45
CA LYS A 1003 -10.33 2.75 -56.44
C LYS A 1003 -9.49 3.68 -55.57
N ASN A 1004 -9.82 4.97 -55.53
CA ASN A 1004 -9.07 5.99 -54.78
C ASN A 1004 -9.45 6.10 -53.30
N MET A 1005 -10.52 5.43 -52.83
CA MET A 1005 -10.91 5.45 -51.42
C MET A 1005 -9.79 4.95 -50.50
N GLY A 1006 -9.52 5.73 -49.46
CA GLY A 1006 -8.57 5.43 -48.40
C GLY A 1006 -9.08 4.38 -47.41
N TRP A 1007 -8.19 3.90 -46.54
CA TRP A 1007 -8.52 2.97 -45.47
C TRP A 1007 -9.62 3.47 -44.53
N ALA A 1008 -9.65 4.78 -44.28
CA ALA A 1008 -10.68 5.44 -43.49
C ALA A 1008 -12.08 5.32 -44.11
N GLU A 1009 -12.19 5.44 -45.43
CA GLU A 1009 -13.48 5.41 -46.14
C GLU A 1009 -14.02 3.99 -46.27
N ALA A 1010 -13.14 3.01 -46.51
CA ALA A 1010 -13.52 1.59 -46.55
C ALA A 1010 -14.02 1.07 -45.17
N LEU A 1011 -13.31 1.42 -44.09
CA LEU A 1011 -13.49 0.82 -42.75
C LEU A 1011 -14.11 1.77 -41.69
N GLY A 1012 -14.90 2.76 -42.13
CA GLY A 1012 -15.90 3.42 -41.27
C GLY A 1012 -15.48 4.68 -40.53
N GLY A 1013 -14.63 5.52 -41.14
CA GLY A 1013 -14.25 6.84 -40.62
C GLY A 1013 -12.78 6.93 -40.21
N ASP A 1014 -12.46 7.84 -39.28
CA ASP A 1014 -11.07 8.04 -38.85
C ASP A 1014 -10.51 6.81 -38.10
N LEU A 1015 -9.55 6.13 -38.73
CA LEU A 1015 -8.80 5.00 -38.17
C LEU A 1015 -7.39 5.37 -37.69
N SER A 1016 -7.01 6.65 -37.66
CA SER A 1016 -5.67 7.11 -37.27
C SER A 1016 -5.23 6.60 -35.89
N GLY A 1017 -6.18 6.44 -34.97
CA GLY A 1017 -5.98 5.84 -33.65
C GLY A 1017 -5.55 4.37 -33.71
N PHE A 1018 -6.27 3.57 -34.49
CA PHE A 1018 -6.13 2.11 -34.60
C PHE A 1018 -4.99 1.67 -35.53
N GLN A 1019 -4.48 2.59 -36.36
CA GLN A 1019 -3.36 2.33 -37.26
C GLN A 1019 -2.08 2.02 -36.47
N LEU A 1020 -1.42 0.91 -36.78
CA LEU A 1020 -0.11 0.57 -36.23
C LEU A 1020 1.00 1.23 -37.06
N SER A 1021 0.99 0.95 -38.36
CA SER A 1021 1.89 1.47 -39.40
C SER A 1021 1.13 1.64 -40.73
N THR A 1022 1.80 2.10 -41.79
CA THR A 1022 1.19 2.17 -43.13
C THR A 1022 0.73 0.79 -43.59
N GLY A 1023 -0.58 0.61 -43.82
CA GLY A 1023 -1.19 -0.67 -44.20
C GLY A 1023 -1.65 -1.58 -43.05
N ALA A 1024 -1.18 -1.36 -41.82
CA ALA A 1024 -1.47 -2.22 -40.67
C ALA A 1024 -2.39 -1.56 -39.63
N TYR A 1025 -3.47 -2.23 -39.23
CA TYR A 1025 -4.49 -1.71 -38.28
C TYR A 1025 -4.90 -2.74 -37.23
N TYR A 1026 -5.01 -2.29 -35.98
CA TYR A 1026 -5.51 -3.08 -34.85
C TYR A 1026 -6.94 -2.63 -34.49
N LEU A 1027 -7.92 -3.26 -35.13
CA LEU A 1027 -9.34 -2.95 -34.98
C LEU A 1027 -9.89 -3.64 -33.72
N CYS A 1028 -9.60 -3.08 -32.55
CA CYS A 1028 -10.01 -3.64 -31.27
C CYS A 1028 -10.37 -2.53 -30.27
N ARG A 1029 -11.59 -2.59 -29.73
CA ARG A 1029 -12.11 -1.65 -28.71
C ARG A 1029 -12.07 -2.25 -27.29
N HIS A 1030 -10.98 -2.94 -26.96
CA HIS A 1030 -10.66 -3.49 -25.63
C HIS A 1030 -9.19 -3.22 -25.29
N ASP A 1031 -8.84 -2.86 -24.04
CA ASP A 1031 -7.43 -2.67 -23.61
C ASP A 1031 -6.75 -4.03 -23.31
N PHE A 1032 -6.90 -5.00 -24.23
CA PHE A 1032 -6.28 -6.34 -24.15
C PHE A 1032 -4.74 -6.30 -24.08
N LEU A 1033 -4.13 -5.17 -24.43
CA LEU A 1033 -2.69 -4.92 -24.34
C LEU A 1033 -2.12 -5.19 -22.95
N GLU A 1034 -2.83 -4.85 -21.86
CA GLU A 1034 -2.33 -5.13 -20.50
C GLU A 1034 -2.33 -6.64 -20.18
N LEU A 1035 -3.36 -7.36 -20.64
CA LEU A 1035 -3.44 -8.82 -20.51
C LEU A 1035 -2.34 -9.51 -21.34
N MET A 1036 -2.14 -9.06 -22.58
CA MET A 1036 -1.16 -9.61 -23.52
C MET A 1036 0.30 -9.33 -23.12
N GLN A 1037 0.58 -8.22 -22.43
CA GLN A 1037 1.90 -7.93 -21.87
C GLN A 1037 2.25 -8.90 -20.72
N ARG A 1038 1.30 -9.18 -19.82
CA ARG A 1038 1.47 -10.18 -18.74
C ARG A 1038 1.69 -11.60 -19.27
N LEU A 1039 1.15 -11.92 -20.44
CA LEU A 1039 1.26 -13.24 -21.08
C LEU A 1039 2.44 -13.38 -22.07
N HIS A 1040 3.29 -12.35 -22.24
CA HIS A 1040 4.45 -12.32 -23.16
C HIS A 1040 4.16 -12.61 -24.66
N MET A 1041 2.91 -12.80 -25.08
CA MET A 1041 2.56 -13.28 -26.42
C MET A 1041 2.75 -12.26 -27.56
N MET A 1042 2.97 -10.96 -27.27
CA MET A 1042 3.04 -9.92 -28.31
C MET A 1042 4.12 -10.18 -29.37
N LYS A 1043 5.23 -10.86 -29.02
CA LYS A 1043 6.31 -11.20 -29.98
C LYS A 1043 5.90 -12.14 -31.11
N PHE A 1044 4.77 -12.85 -31.00
CA PHE A 1044 4.30 -13.79 -32.02
C PHE A 1044 3.31 -13.19 -33.03
N LEU A 1045 2.74 -11.99 -32.77
CA LEU A 1045 1.61 -11.46 -33.55
C LEU A 1045 1.97 -10.31 -34.51
N LEU A 1046 3.04 -9.59 -34.21
CA LEU A 1046 3.51 -8.42 -34.96
C LEU A 1046 4.99 -8.63 -35.28
N SER A 1047 5.28 -9.11 -36.49
CA SER A 1047 6.63 -9.55 -36.88
C SER A 1047 7.62 -8.39 -37.00
N HIS A 1048 7.20 -7.23 -37.52
CA HIS A 1048 8.07 -6.09 -37.87
C HIS A 1048 7.48 -4.72 -37.46
N ILE A 1049 7.07 -4.54 -36.20
CA ILE A 1049 6.71 -3.21 -35.65
C ILE A 1049 7.40 -3.00 -34.29
N ASP A 1050 7.96 -1.80 -34.09
CA ASP A 1050 8.67 -1.42 -32.86
C ASP A 1050 7.71 -1.29 -31.65
N LEU A 1051 8.22 -1.45 -30.44
CA LEU A 1051 7.46 -1.84 -29.23
C LEU A 1051 6.62 -0.72 -28.56
N GLU A 1052 6.18 0.27 -29.35
CA GLU A 1052 5.28 1.38 -28.97
C GLU A 1052 3.87 1.20 -29.58
N VAL A 1053 3.37 -0.04 -29.65
CA VAL A 1053 2.03 -0.38 -30.18
C VAL A 1053 0.92 0.14 -29.24
N ARG A 1054 0.54 1.40 -29.49
CA ARG A 1054 -0.45 2.18 -28.73
C ARG A 1054 -1.81 2.23 -29.45
N GLY A 1055 -2.29 1.13 -30.02
CA GLY A 1055 -3.47 1.08 -30.93
C GLY A 1055 -4.81 1.61 -30.39
N TRP A 1056 -4.98 1.73 -29.07
CA TRP A 1056 -6.11 2.49 -28.46
C TRP A 1056 -5.62 3.58 -27.49
N ARG A 1057 -4.32 3.85 -27.47
CA ARG A 1057 -3.66 4.89 -26.65
C ARG A 1057 -3.15 6.06 -27.50
N LYS A 1058 -3.13 5.93 -28.85
CA LYS A 1058 -2.88 7.00 -29.84
C LYS A 1058 -3.98 8.05 -29.85
N THR A 1059 -5.24 7.68 -29.65
CA THR A 1059 -6.42 8.58 -29.57
C THR A 1059 -6.47 9.46 -28.30
N GLY A 1060 -5.33 9.67 -27.63
CA GLY A 1060 -5.25 10.53 -26.45
C GLY A 1060 -5.58 9.83 -25.13
N ARG A 1061 -4.71 8.91 -24.69
CA ARG A 1061 -4.19 9.06 -23.32
C ARG A 1061 -3.01 10.04 -23.38
N PRO A 1062 -3.21 11.37 -23.25
CA PRO A 1062 -2.09 12.19 -22.84
C PRO A 1062 -1.62 11.67 -21.48
N LYS A 1063 -0.30 11.62 -21.24
CA LYS A 1063 0.22 11.71 -19.86
C LYS A 1063 0.05 13.15 -19.37
N GLN A 1064 -1.21 13.61 -19.32
CA GLN A 1064 -1.56 14.86 -18.68
C GLN A 1064 -1.41 14.64 -17.18
N SER A 1065 -0.38 15.24 -16.60
CA SER A 1065 -0.31 15.51 -15.17
C SER A 1065 -1.31 16.60 -14.79
N ASN A 1066 -2.60 16.37 -15.07
CA ASN A 1066 -3.71 17.22 -14.67
C ASN A 1066 -4.21 16.74 -13.30
N PRO A 1067 -4.13 17.56 -12.24
CA PRO A 1067 -4.58 17.17 -10.90
C PRO A 1067 -6.02 16.64 -10.89
N SER A 1068 -6.90 17.25 -11.70
CA SER A 1068 -8.31 16.92 -11.82
C SER A 1068 -8.62 15.47 -12.20
N PHE A 1069 -7.69 14.70 -12.79
CA PHE A 1069 -7.92 13.27 -13.05
C PHE A 1069 -7.50 12.37 -11.87
N THR A 1070 -6.53 12.81 -11.07
CA THR A 1070 -6.20 12.17 -9.79
C THR A 1070 -7.33 12.39 -8.80
N GLU A 1071 -7.82 13.62 -8.67
CA GLU A 1071 -8.98 14.02 -7.84
C GLU A 1071 -10.24 13.16 -8.08
N LEU A 1072 -10.45 12.65 -9.29
CA LEU A 1072 -11.62 11.84 -9.64
C LEU A 1072 -11.48 10.36 -9.27
N LYS A 1073 -10.32 9.75 -9.51
CA LYS A 1073 -10.04 8.40 -9.01
C LYS A 1073 -9.99 8.38 -7.47
N THR A 1074 -9.54 9.49 -6.88
CA THR A 1074 -9.67 9.77 -5.44
C THR A 1074 -11.12 9.70 -4.94
N VAL A 1075 -12.07 10.43 -5.54
CA VAL A 1075 -13.48 10.40 -5.07
C VAL A 1075 -14.06 8.98 -5.16
N ARG A 1076 -13.58 8.15 -6.09
CA ARG A 1076 -13.92 6.72 -6.16
C ARG A 1076 -13.49 5.94 -4.91
N CYS A 1077 -12.43 6.32 -4.20
CA CYS A 1077 -12.05 5.73 -2.89
C CYS A 1077 -12.85 6.29 -1.68
N ILE A 1078 -13.73 7.27 -1.88
CA ILE A 1078 -14.83 7.61 -0.95
C ILE A 1078 -16.03 6.67 -1.20
N ILE A 1079 -16.10 6.13 -2.42
CA ILE A 1079 -17.04 5.12 -2.90
C ILE A 1079 -16.33 3.75 -2.93
N ASP A 1080 -15.70 3.38 -1.80
CA ASP A 1080 -15.37 1.98 -1.49
C ASP A 1080 -16.69 1.21 -1.24
N GLY A 1081 -17.48 1.08 -2.31
CA GLY A 1081 -18.51 0.08 -2.47
C GLY A 1081 -17.89 -1.26 -2.93
N PRO A 1082 -18.72 -2.25 -3.26
CA PRO A 1082 -18.27 -3.62 -3.52
C PRO A 1082 -17.15 -3.71 -4.55
N GLU A 1083 -16.13 -4.51 -4.24
CA GLU A 1083 -15.12 -4.93 -5.23
C GLU A 1083 -15.83 -5.63 -6.41
N LEU A 1084 -15.20 -5.69 -7.59
CA LEU A 1084 -15.83 -6.24 -8.79
C LEU A 1084 -16.44 -7.63 -8.57
N GLU A 1085 -15.78 -8.50 -7.78
CA GLU A 1085 -16.29 -9.82 -7.39
C GLU A 1085 -17.62 -9.75 -6.61
N GLU A 1086 -17.82 -8.77 -5.74
CA GLU A 1086 -19.09 -8.56 -5.04
C GLU A 1086 -20.19 -8.01 -5.98
N ILE A 1087 -19.83 -7.22 -7.00
CA ILE A 1087 -20.79 -6.76 -8.03
C ILE A 1087 -21.32 -7.94 -8.88
N TYR A 1088 -20.44 -8.87 -9.28
CA TYR A 1088 -20.84 -10.08 -10.02
C TYR A 1088 -21.90 -10.93 -9.28
N ASN A 1089 -21.92 -10.88 -7.95
CA ASN A 1089 -22.92 -11.58 -7.14
C ASN A 1089 -24.33 -10.95 -7.21
N ILE A 1090 -24.44 -9.63 -7.44
CA ILE A 1090 -25.72 -8.90 -7.45
C ILE A 1090 -26.53 -9.20 -8.73
N ALA A 1091 -25.84 -9.41 -9.85
CA ALA A 1091 -26.45 -9.54 -11.18
C ALA A 1091 -27.29 -10.81 -11.40
N GLY A 1092 -27.16 -11.83 -10.54
CA GLY A 1092 -27.75 -13.15 -10.75
C GLY A 1092 -29.28 -13.28 -10.60
N MET A 1093 -30.03 -12.19 -10.41
CA MET A 1093 -31.41 -12.23 -9.90
C MET A 1093 -32.52 -11.87 -10.91
N SER A 1094 -32.22 -11.49 -12.15
CA SER A 1094 -33.22 -10.99 -13.12
C SER A 1094 -34.09 -12.08 -13.80
N LYS A 1095 -33.86 -13.37 -13.53
CA LYS A 1095 -34.61 -14.50 -14.14
C LYS A 1095 -35.47 -15.28 -13.14
N SER A 1096 -36.45 -14.62 -12.55
CA SER A 1096 -37.68 -15.30 -12.08
C SER A 1096 -38.92 -14.42 -12.34
N SER A 1097 -40.01 -15.04 -12.81
CA SER A 1097 -41.16 -14.32 -13.37
C SER A 1097 -41.99 -13.61 -12.30
N SER A 1098 -41.98 -12.28 -12.33
CA SER A 1098 -42.75 -11.42 -11.41
C SER A 1098 -44.08 -10.91 -12.00
N ILE A 1099 -44.52 -11.46 -13.13
CA ILE A 1099 -45.77 -11.03 -13.82
C ILE A 1099 -47.01 -11.63 -13.13
N ASP A 1100 -46.95 -12.88 -12.66
CA ASP A 1100 -48.12 -13.60 -12.15
C ASP A 1100 -48.62 -13.12 -10.77
N LYS A 1101 -47.79 -12.40 -10.01
CA LYS A 1101 -48.10 -11.99 -8.61
C LYS A 1101 -48.68 -10.58 -8.46
N ILE A 1102 -48.77 -9.80 -9.53
CA ILE A 1102 -49.37 -8.45 -9.48
C ILE A 1102 -50.91 -8.55 -9.56
N VAL A 1103 -51.43 -9.50 -10.34
CA VAL A 1103 -52.87 -9.71 -10.58
C VAL A 1103 -53.62 -10.13 -9.29
N GLU A 1104 -52.97 -10.95 -8.46
CA GLU A 1104 -53.52 -11.45 -7.18
C GLU A 1104 -53.60 -10.35 -6.10
N PHE A 1105 -52.75 -9.32 -6.17
CA PHE A 1105 -52.72 -8.21 -5.21
C PHE A 1105 -53.70 -7.07 -5.58
N THR A 1106 -53.91 -6.82 -6.88
CA THR A 1106 -54.92 -5.83 -7.33
C THR A 1106 -56.37 -6.29 -7.11
N SER A 1107 -56.60 -7.60 -6.99
CA SER A 1107 -57.94 -8.18 -6.78
C SER A 1107 -58.35 -8.26 -5.31
N THR A 1108 -57.41 -8.18 -4.36
CA THR A 1108 -57.71 -8.15 -2.92
C THR A 1108 -58.23 -6.79 -2.46
N ILE A 1109 -57.65 -5.69 -2.96
CA ILE A 1109 -58.00 -4.32 -2.54
C ILE A 1109 -59.40 -3.89 -3.01
N LEU A 1110 -59.95 -4.49 -4.07
CA LEU A 1110 -61.23 -4.11 -4.68
C LEU A 1110 -62.47 -4.85 -4.11
N ARG A 1111 -62.34 -5.62 -3.01
CA ARG A 1111 -63.45 -6.39 -2.43
C ARG A 1111 -63.74 -6.15 -0.93
N GLU A 1112 -63.06 -5.19 -0.28
CA GLU A 1112 -63.31 -4.84 1.14
C GLU A 1112 -63.80 -3.38 1.31
N THR A 1113 -64.79 -2.96 0.51
CA THR A 1113 -65.46 -1.65 0.70
C THR A 1113 -66.95 -1.65 0.34
N ILE A 1114 -67.60 -2.81 0.30
CA ILE A 1114 -69.06 -2.95 0.11
C ILE A 1114 -69.59 -4.04 1.07
N GLU A 1115 -70.66 -3.70 1.81
CA GLU A 1115 -71.58 -4.56 2.59
C GLU A 1115 -70.96 -5.54 3.63
N SER A 1116 -71.05 -5.34 4.96
CA SER A 1116 -72.19 -5.15 5.88
C SER A 1116 -73.06 -6.40 6.14
N GLY A 1117 -73.13 -6.89 7.39
CA GLY A 1117 -74.17 -7.86 7.79
C GLY A 1117 -73.83 -8.88 8.90
N SER A 1118 -74.11 -8.51 10.15
CA SER A 1118 -74.70 -9.33 11.23
C SER A 1118 -74.67 -10.90 11.24
N THR A 1119 -74.26 -11.40 12.42
CA THR A 1119 -74.87 -12.50 13.25
C THR A 1119 -74.70 -14.01 12.93
N SER A 1120 -74.53 -14.75 14.06
CA SER A 1120 -75.00 -16.11 14.40
C SER A 1120 -74.54 -17.36 13.61
N GLU A 1121 -73.70 -18.17 14.28
CA GLU A 1121 -74.01 -19.50 14.87
C GLU A 1121 -74.60 -20.68 14.04
N VAL A 1122 -74.27 -21.90 14.50
CA VAL A 1122 -75.00 -23.19 14.34
C VAL A 1122 -74.80 -24.05 13.05
N SER A 1123 -73.91 -25.06 13.22
CA SER A 1123 -74.03 -26.51 12.87
C SER A 1123 -74.07 -27.07 11.44
N ASP A 1124 -73.47 -28.26 11.32
CA ASP A 1124 -73.89 -29.47 10.58
C ASP A 1124 -74.15 -29.38 9.06
N ALA A 1125 -73.28 -29.95 8.21
CA ALA A 1125 -73.21 -31.37 7.82
C ALA A 1125 -73.82 -31.58 6.41
N THR A 1126 -73.70 -32.71 5.68
CA THR A 1126 -73.28 -34.09 6.02
C THR A 1126 -72.83 -34.83 4.74
N THR A 1127 -71.71 -35.57 4.74
CA THR A 1127 -71.46 -36.84 3.96
C THR A 1127 -71.66 -36.87 2.42
N LYS A 1128 -71.14 -37.81 1.61
CA LYS A 1128 -70.30 -39.05 1.72
C LYS A 1128 -69.61 -39.24 0.34
N GLU A 1129 -68.65 -40.14 0.08
CA GLU A 1129 -68.72 -41.61 0.16
C GLU A 1129 -67.34 -42.30 0.27
N TYR A 1130 -67.38 -43.55 0.79
CA TYR A 1130 -66.52 -44.74 0.63
C TYR A 1130 -65.10 -44.66 -0.01
N SER A 1131 -64.09 -45.43 0.44
CA SER A 1131 -63.97 -46.31 1.62
C SER A 1131 -62.56 -46.92 1.77
N GLY A 1132 -62.13 -47.21 3.00
CA GLY A 1132 -61.00 -48.10 3.29
C GLY A 1132 -60.59 -48.08 4.77
N GLN A 1133 -60.85 -49.17 5.52
CA GLN A 1133 -60.47 -49.31 6.93
C GLN A 1133 -59.35 -50.34 7.10
N LEU A 1134 -58.41 -50.08 8.02
CA LEU A 1134 -58.21 -50.90 9.23
C LEU A 1134 -57.10 -50.34 10.13
N GLN A 1135 -57.29 -50.47 11.45
CA GLN A 1135 -56.27 -50.28 12.50
C GLN A 1135 -55.67 -51.65 12.83
N SER A 1136 -54.46 -51.80 13.40
CA SER A 1136 -54.18 -51.55 14.83
C SER A 1136 -52.78 -52.07 15.23
N ARG A 1137 -52.19 -51.53 16.32
CA ARG A 1137 -51.40 -52.23 17.38
C ARG A 1137 -50.12 -53.04 17.00
N ASP A 1138 -49.17 -53.32 17.89
CA ASP A 1138 -48.66 -52.64 19.11
C ASP A 1138 -47.25 -53.20 19.45
N TYR A 1139 -46.55 -52.58 20.41
CA TYR A 1139 -45.36 -53.04 21.17
C TYR A 1139 -44.85 -54.50 21.05
N GLY A 1140 -43.52 -54.67 20.95
CA GLY A 1140 -42.84 -55.92 21.38
C GLY A 1140 -41.34 -56.05 21.06
N MET A 1141 -40.50 -56.32 22.07
CA MET A 1141 -39.08 -56.71 21.88
C MET A 1141 -38.92 -58.23 21.76
N SER A 1142 -37.94 -58.73 20.96
CA SER A 1142 -37.17 -59.94 21.29
C SER A 1142 -35.92 -60.16 20.41
N LYS A 1143 -35.08 -61.13 20.83
CA LYS A 1143 -33.67 -61.32 20.42
C LYS A 1143 -33.43 -62.15 19.16
N ALA A 1144 -32.35 -61.76 18.46
CA ALA A 1144 -31.26 -62.57 17.90
C ALA A 1144 -31.49 -63.62 16.78
N PHE A 1145 -30.58 -63.56 15.80
CA PHE A 1145 -29.93 -64.74 15.22
C PHE A 1145 -28.42 -64.46 14.99
N VAL A 1146 -27.61 -65.52 15.08
CA VAL A 1146 -26.13 -65.61 14.98
C VAL A 1146 -25.88 -67.04 14.46
N LEU A 1147 -24.98 -67.37 13.51
CA LEU A 1147 -23.50 -67.38 13.54
C LEU A 1147 -22.96 -67.75 12.12
N GLY A 1148 -21.65 -67.58 11.86
CA GLY A 1148 -20.93 -68.03 10.65
C GLY A 1148 -19.85 -67.02 10.19
N GLU A 1149 -18.68 -66.87 10.85
CA GLU A 1149 -17.48 -67.74 10.80
C GLU A 1149 -16.95 -67.99 9.36
N THR A 1150 -15.69 -67.70 8.98
CA THR A 1150 -14.48 -67.07 9.60
C THR A 1150 -13.74 -66.19 8.54
N THR A 1151 -12.53 -65.60 8.64
CA THR A 1151 -11.34 -65.53 9.55
C THR A 1151 -10.54 -64.23 9.20
N GLU A 1152 -9.53 -63.69 9.89
CA GLU A 1152 -8.93 -63.90 11.23
C GLU A 1152 -8.51 -62.52 11.81
N LYS A 1153 -7.34 -61.97 11.44
CA LYS A 1153 -6.76 -60.70 11.95
C LYS A 1153 -5.75 -60.04 10.99
N SER A 1154 -5.64 -58.72 11.07
CA SER A 1154 -4.32 -58.07 11.14
C SER A 1154 -4.38 -56.86 12.10
N LYS A 1155 -3.54 -56.89 13.14
CA LYS A 1155 -3.20 -55.69 13.92
C LYS A 1155 -1.96 -55.08 13.28
N LEU A 1156 -1.91 -53.76 13.12
CA LEU A 1156 -0.70 -53.03 13.48
C LEU A 1156 -0.95 -52.35 14.82
N ALA A 1157 0.06 -52.38 15.69
CA ALA A 1157 0.11 -51.52 16.86
C ALA A 1157 0.91 -50.28 16.47
N VAL A 1158 0.32 -49.10 16.63
CA VAL A 1158 1.06 -47.83 16.72
C VAL A 1158 1.30 -47.61 18.21
N THR A 1159 2.52 -47.21 18.58
CA THR A 1159 2.93 -47.02 19.96
C THR A 1159 2.71 -45.58 20.43
N ASP A 1160 2.45 -45.37 21.73
CA ASP A 1160 2.29 -44.01 22.30
C ASP A 1160 3.57 -43.14 22.16
N GLU A 1161 4.70 -43.74 21.79
CA GLU A 1161 5.94 -43.05 21.43
C GLU A 1161 5.82 -42.31 20.07
N ASP A 1162 5.18 -42.94 19.07
CA ASP A 1162 5.08 -42.45 17.69
C ASP A 1162 4.24 -41.17 17.56
N ILE A 1163 3.36 -40.92 18.55
CA ILE A 1163 2.37 -39.83 18.56
C ILE A 1163 2.99 -38.52 19.11
N LYS A 1164 4.20 -38.56 19.69
CA LYS A 1164 4.82 -37.40 20.37
C LYS A 1164 5.46 -36.37 19.43
N GLN A 1165 5.73 -36.71 18.16
CA GLN A 1165 6.34 -35.80 17.19
C GLN A 1165 5.35 -35.39 16.09
N ILE A 1166 4.39 -34.53 16.45
CA ILE A 1166 3.38 -34.00 15.53
C ILE A 1166 3.45 -32.47 15.52
N CYS A 1167 3.98 -31.92 14.42
CA CYS A 1167 3.95 -30.49 14.14
C CYS A 1167 3.69 -30.30 12.63
N ILE A 1168 2.41 -30.18 12.25
CA ILE A 1168 1.99 -30.16 10.84
C ILE A 1168 1.88 -28.69 10.37
N SER A 1169 2.87 -28.25 9.59
CA SER A 1169 2.83 -26.96 8.90
C SER A 1169 2.04 -27.08 7.58
N PHE A 1170 0.87 -26.46 7.48
CA PHE A 1170 0.10 -26.41 6.23
C PHE A 1170 0.44 -25.16 5.40
N GLN A 1171 1.11 -25.33 4.26
CA GLN A 1171 1.09 -24.36 3.15
C GLN A 1171 0.16 -24.86 2.05
N ILE A 1172 -1.03 -24.25 1.94
CA ILE A 1172 -2.01 -24.60 0.91
C ILE A 1172 -1.77 -23.70 -0.31
N HIS A 1173 -0.92 -24.15 -1.22
CA HIS A 1173 -0.81 -23.55 -2.55
C HIS A 1173 -1.90 -24.11 -3.48
N PHE A 1174 -2.95 -23.31 -3.71
CA PHE A 1174 -3.85 -23.56 -4.82
C PHE A 1174 -3.13 -23.22 -6.14
N PHE A 1175 -2.50 -24.22 -6.76
CA PHE A 1175 -2.10 -24.12 -8.16
C PHE A 1175 -3.35 -24.08 -9.03
N ASN A 1176 -3.74 -22.88 -9.45
CA ASN A 1176 -4.74 -22.71 -10.52
C ASN A 1176 -4.11 -23.24 -11.83
N PRO A 1177 -4.64 -24.30 -12.46
CA PRO A 1177 -3.90 -25.09 -13.46
C PRO A 1177 -3.75 -24.37 -14.81
N THR A 1178 -2.75 -23.49 -14.90
CA THR A 1178 -2.42 -22.80 -16.14
C THR A 1178 -1.56 -23.65 -17.08
N TYR A 1179 -2.23 -24.41 -17.95
CA TYR A 1179 -1.73 -25.21 -19.10
C TYR A 1179 -1.27 -26.63 -18.74
N PHE A 1180 -2.17 -27.60 -18.96
CA PHE A 1180 -2.04 -28.55 -20.08
C PHE A 1180 -3.44 -29.14 -20.38
N PHE A 1181 -3.70 -29.52 -21.63
CA PHE A 1181 -4.84 -30.34 -22.03
C PHE A 1181 -4.29 -31.61 -22.63
N ASP A 1182 -4.72 -32.76 -22.13
CA ASP A 1182 -4.87 -33.97 -22.93
C ASP A 1182 -6.04 -34.78 -22.38
N ASN A 1183 -6.65 -35.62 -23.22
CA ASN A 1183 -8.03 -36.08 -22.99
C ASN A 1183 -8.15 -37.39 -22.19
N TYR A 1184 -9.36 -37.62 -21.65
CA TYR A 1184 -9.85 -38.84 -20.98
C TYR A 1184 -9.25 -39.22 -19.62
N CYS A 1185 -9.90 -38.78 -18.54
CA CYS A 1185 -10.20 -39.65 -17.38
C CYS A 1185 -11.31 -39.04 -16.49
N PRO A 1186 -12.34 -39.79 -16.06
CA PRO A 1186 -13.42 -39.30 -15.20
C PRO A 1186 -13.07 -39.36 -13.70
N HIS A 1187 -11.82 -39.05 -13.33
CA HIS A 1187 -11.33 -39.13 -11.95
C HIS A 1187 -10.74 -37.78 -11.54
N PHE A 1188 -11.28 -37.16 -10.48
CA PHE A 1188 -10.71 -35.91 -9.97
C PHE A 1188 -9.38 -36.19 -9.27
N GLN A 1189 -8.34 -35.43 -9.62
CA GLN A 1189 -7.03 -35.49 -8.98
C GLN A 1189 -6.88 -34.34 -7.99
N VAL A 1190 -6.79 -34.66 -6.70
CA VAL A 1190 -6.60 -33.71 -5.60
C VAL A 1190 -5.18 -33.84 -5.06
N VAL A 1191 -4.33 -32.86 -5.35
CA VAL A 1191 -2.95 -32.81 -4.84
C VAL A 1191 -2.89 -31.92 -3.61
N LEU A 1192 -2.32 -32.45 -2.52
CA LEU A 1192 -2.11 -31.76 -1.25
C LEU A 1192 -0.62 -31.81 -0.88
N ALA A 1193 -0.01 -30.65 -0.61
CA ALA A 1193 1.29 -30.63 0.06
C ALA A 1193 1.09 -30.97 1.55
N VAL A 1194 1.77 -32.02 2.03
CA VAL A 1194 1.63 -32.55 3.40
C VAL A 1194 3.00 -32.99 3.90
N ASN A 1195 3.61 -32.20 4.78
CA ASN A 1195 4.83 -32.60 5.48
C ASN A 1195 4.49 -33.66 6.53
N PHE A 1196 4.79 -34.93 6.23
CA PHE A 1196 4.70 -36.03 7.18
C PHE A 1196 5.91 -36.03 8.12
N THR A 1197 5.70 -36.11 9.43
CA THR A 1197 6.80 -36.18 10.42
C THR A 1197 7.27 -37.61 10.70
N SER A 1198 6.53 -38.63 10.26
CA SER A 1198 6.95 -40.04 10.30
C SER A 1198 6.26 -40.87 9.22
N GLU A 1199 6.89 -41.98 8.81
CA GLU A 1199 6.34 -42.91 7.82
C GLU A 1199 5.03 -43.57 8.32
N ALA A 1200 4.93 -43.82 9.64
CA ALA A 1200 3.71 -44.32 10.27
C ALA A 1200 2.53 -43.33 10.18
N MET A 1201 2.80 -42.02 10.23
CA MET A 1201 1.77 -40.99 10.00
C MET A 1201 1.33 -40.98 8.53
N LYS A 1202 2.27 -41.10 7.59
CA LYS A 1202 1.98 -41.21 6.15
C LYS A 1202 1.06 -42.39 5.87
N ASP A 1203 1.38 -43.60 6.35
CA ASP A 1203 0.56 -44.79 6.14
C ASP A 1203 -0.85 -44.65 6.73
N LEU A 1204 -0.98 -44.03 7.92
CA LEU A 1204 -2.27 -43.75 8.55
C LEU A 1204 -3.12 -42.76 7.72
N VAL A 1205 -2.51 -41.69 7.21
CA VAL A 1205 -3.17 -40.70 6.34
C VAL A 1205 -3.60 -41.32 5.02
N VAL A 1206 -2.70 -42.05 4.35
CA VAL A 1206 -2.98 -42.75 3.09
C VAL A 1206 -4.16 -43.71 3.26
N LYS A 1207 -4.16 -44.51 4.33
CA LYS A 1207 -5.23 -45.47 4.61
C LYS A 1207 -6.58 -44.80 4.85
N MET A 1208 -6.68 -43.81 5.73
CA MET A 1208 -7.98 -43.18 6.00
C MET A 1208 -8.50 -42.35 4.83
N VAL A 1209 -7.61 -41.83 3.97
CA VAL A 1209 -8.01 -41.15 2.74
C VAL A 1209 -8.46 -42.14 1.67
N SER A 1210 -7.85 -43.32 1.54
CA SER A 1210 -8.34 -44.37 0.63
C SER A 1210 -9.62 -45.07 1.10
N GLU A 1211 -9.97 -44.97 2.38
CA GLU A 1211 -11.28 -45.38 2.92
C GLU A 1211 -12.42 -44.37 2.62
N LEU A 1212 -12.13 -43.21 2.01
CA LEU A 1212 -13.16 -42.24 1.60
C LEU A 1212 -13.92 -42.70 0.35
N LYS A 1213 -15.26 -42.77 0.46
CA LYS A 1213 -16.13 -43.15 -0.65
C LYS A 1213 -15.99 -42.17 -1.83
N GLY A 1214 -15.48 -42.68 -2.94
CA GLY A 1214 -15.12 -41.91 -4.15
C GLY A 1214 -13.62 -41.79 -4.41
N VAL A 1215 -12.75 -42.40 -3.58
CA VAL A 1215 -11.30 -42.50 -3.87
C VAL A 1215 -11.00 -43.84 -4.55
N ASP A 1216 -10.34 -43.77 -5.70
CA ASP A 1216 -9.91 -44.93 -6.49
C ASP A 1216 -8.44 -45.27 -6.22
N SER A 1217 -7.58 -44.27 -5.96
CA SER A 1217 -6.22 -44.49 -5.46
C SER A 1217 -5.63 -43.27 -4.72
N VAL A 1218 -4.58 -43.52 -3.93
CA VAL A 1218 -3.81 -42.50 -3.21
C VAL A 1218 -2.31 -42.76 -3.46
N VAL A 1219 -1.60 -41.73 -3.91
CA VAL A 1219 -0.17 -41.76 -4.25
C VAL A 1219 0.56 -40.71 -3.40
N VAL A 1220 1.68 -41.08 -2.79
CA VAL A 1220 2.53 -40.15 -2.02
C VAL A 1220 3.87 -39.99 -2.73
N ASP A 1221 4.21 -38.76 -3.09
CA ASP A 1221 5.55 -38.39 -3.53
C ASP A 1221 6.45 -38.17 -2.30
N LEU A 1222 7.50 -38.99 -2.20
CA LEU A 1222 8.48 -39.00 -1.11
C LEU A 1222 9.59 -37.94 -1.25
N GLN A 1223 9.77 -37.32 -2.42
CA GLN A 1223 10.78 -36.28 -2.63
C GLN A 1223 10.19 -34.87 -2.46
N GLU A 1224 8.91 -34.66 -2.79
CA GLU A 1224 8.25 -33.36 -2.65
C GLU A 1224 7.27 -33.24 -1.46
N GLY A 1225 7.01 -34.32 -0.71
CA GLY A 1225 6.07 -34.29 0.42
C GLY A 1225 4.62 -34.04 -0.03
N ARG A 1226 4.18 -34.70 -1.10
CA ARG A 1226 2.86 -34.48 -1.73
C ARG A 1226 1.99 -35.72 -1.67
N LEU A 1227 0.78 -35.54 -1.15
CA LEU A 1227 -0.31 -36.52 -1.12
C LEU A 1227 -1.25 -36.25 -2.30
N THR A 1228 -1.28 -37.17 -3.27
CA THR A 1228 -2.16 -37.12 -4.44
C THR A 1228 -3.29 -38.12 -4.27
N VAL A 1229 -4.53 -37.66 -4.37
CA VAL A 1229 -5.74 -38.48 -4.23
C VAL A 1229 -6.47 -38.48 -5.57
N ILE A 1230 -6.86 -39.65 -6.07
CA ILE A 1230 -7.44 -39.82 -7.40
C ILE A 1230 -8.81 -40.49 -7.25
N GLY A 1231 -9.87 -39.86 -7.76
CA GLY A 1231 -11.21 -40.44 -7.91
C GLY A 1231 -12.35 -39.42 -7.81
N GLU A 1232 -13.61 -39.85 -7.90
CA GLU A 1232 -14.81 -39.02 -7.65
C GLU A 1232 -15.01 -38.64 -6.15
N VAL A 1233 -13.96 -38.14 -5.49
CA VAL A 1233 -14.03 -37.66 -4.10
C VAL A 1233 -14.18 -36.14 -4.05
N ASP A 1234 -15.06 -35.67 -3.17
CA ASP A 1234 -15.19 -34.24 -2.85
C ASP A 1234 -13.89 -33.75 -2.15
N PRO A 1235 -13.15 -32.78 -2.72
CA PRO A 1235 -11.90 -32.30 -2.13
C PRO A 1235 -12.08 -31.74 -0.70
N LYS A 1236 -13.27 -31.23 -0.36
CA LYS A 1236 -13.57 -30.77 1.00
C LYS A 1236 -13.69 -31.94 1.98
N LYS A 1237 -14.13 -33.13 1.54
CA LYS A 1237 -14.14 -34.34 2.37
C LYS A 1237 -12.71 -34.82 2.64
N VAL A 1238 -11.86 -34.89 1.61
CA VAL A 1238 -10.42 -35.22 1.76
C VAL A 1238 -9.76 -34.27 2.76
N LEU A 1239 -9.91 -32.95 2.56
CA LEU A 1239 -9.36 -31.95 3.47
C LEU A 1239 -9.94 -32.04 4.89
N SER A 1240 -11.22 -32.40 5.04
CA SER A 1240 -11.84 -32.60 6.36
C SER A 1240 -11.33 -33.85 7.08
N CYS A 1241 -11.02 -34.93 6.34
CA CYS A 1241 -10.43 -36.15 6.89
C CYS A 1241 -9.02 -35.87 7.41
N VAL A 1242 -8.16 -35.25 6.57
CA VAL A 1242 -6.79 -34.87 6.97
C VAL A 1242 -6.81 -33.89 8.16
N LYS A 1243 -7.72 -32.92 8.20
CA LYS A 1243 -7.88 -32.01 9.35
C LYS A 1243 -8.48 -32.67 10.60
N GLN A 1244 -9.16 -33.81 10.49
CA GLN A 1244 -9.59 -34.57 11.67
C GLN A 1244 -8.40 -35.28 12.33
N ILE A 1245 -7.38 -35.70 11.59
CA ILE A 1245 -6.15 -36.33 12.13
C ILE A 1245 -5.41 -35.35 13.04
N ASP A 1246 -5.12 -34.15 12.52
CA ASP A 1246 -4.52 -33.03 13.28
C ASP A 1246 -5.32 -32.74 14.57
N LYS A 1247 -6.65 -32.65 14.44
CA LYS A 1247 -7.54 -32.42 15.59
C LYS A 1247 -7.63 -33.61 16.56
N HIS A 1248 -7.32 -34.83 16.13
CA HIS A 1248 -7.25 -36.00 17.02
C HIS A 1248 -5.93 -36.03 17.79
N ALA A 1249 -4.80 -35.75 17.11
CA ALA A 1249 -3.49 -35.57 17.73
C ALA A 1249 -3.53 -34.48 18.82
N TYR A 1250 -4.08 -33.31 18.50
CA TYR A 1250 -4.22 -32.17 19.42
C TYR A 1250 -5.10 -32.46 20.66
N ASN A 1251 -5.96 -33.50 20.61
CA ASN A 1251 -6.77 -33.92 21.76
C ASN A 1251 -6.09 -34.99 22.64
N ILE A 1252 -5.04 -35.67 22.14
CA ILE A 1252 -4.25 -36.65 22.90
C ILE A 1252 -3.21 -35.94 23.78
N THR A 1253 -2.67 -34.80 23.33
CA THR A 1253 -1.62 -34.04 24.03
C THR A 1253 -2.10 -33.20 25.24
N LYS A 1254 -3.40 -33.19 25.56
CA LYS A 1254 -3.92 -32.48 26.75
C LYS A 1254 -3.91 -33.36 28.02
N PRO A 1255 -3.18 -32.97 29.09
CA PRO A 1255 -3.29 -33.67 30.37
C PRO A 1255 -4.69 -33.48 30.98
N LYS A 1256 -5.34 -34.58 31.35
CA LYS A 1256 -6.66 -34.55 31.99
C LYS A 1256 -6.57 -33.93 33.39
N PRO A 1257 -7.40 -32.94 33.76
CA PRO A 1257 -7.38 -32.35 35.09
C PRO A 1257 -7.89 -33.38 36.13
N LYS A 1258 -7.03 -33.72 37.11
CA LYS A 1258 -7.44 -34.54 38.26
C LYS A 1258 -8.36 -33.73 39.17
N LYS A 1259 -9.67 -34.01 39.13
CA LYS A 1259 -10.50 -33.85 40.33
C LYS A 1259 -10.02 -34.87 41.37
N ASN A 1260 -9.72 -34.42 42.58
CA ASN A 1260 -9.76 -35.28 43.76
C ASN A 1260 -10.22 -34.45 44.95
N THR A 1261 -11.18 -34.99 45.71
CA THR A 1261 -11.70 -34.39 46.93
C THR A 1261 -10.91 -34.88 48.15
N SER A 1262 -10.97 -34.07 49.22
CA SER A 1262 -10.86 -34.50 50.63
C SER A 1262 -9.58 -35.20 51.14
N HIS A 1263 -8.94 -34.49 52.08
CA HIS A 1263 -8.47 -34.99 53.39
C HIS A 1263 -7.01 -35.47 53.59
N SER A 1264 -6.28 -34.60 54.30
CA SER A 1264 -5.53 -34.85 55.55
C SER A 1264 -4.18 -35.60 55.58
N HIS A 1265 -3.22 -34.88 56.18
CA HIS A 1265 -2.16 -35.33 57.10
C HIS A 1265 -0.86 -36.01 56.59
N MET A 1266 0.19 -35.16 56.58
CA MET A 1266 1.47 -35.32 57.31
C MET A 1266 2.68 -36.10 56.72
N ILE A 1267 3.86 -35.59 57.14
CA ILE A 1267 5.15 -36.27 57.40
C ILE A 1267 6.12 -36.53 56.20
N TYR A 1268 7.04 -35.55 56.07
CA TYR A 1268 8.51 -35.70 56.10
C TYR A 1268 9.36 -36.15 54.89
N ILE A 1269 10.24 -35.20 54.50
CA ILE A 1269 11.71 -35.29 54.41
C ILE A 1269 12.43 -35.86 53.15
N GLN A 1270 13.21 -34.94 52.55
CA GLN A 1270 14.59 -35.08 52.02
C GLN A 1270 14.94 -35.92 50.76
N ARG A 1271 15.81 -35.28 49.96
CA ARG A 1271 17.04 -35.82 49.36
C ARG A 1271 16.93 -36.79 48.17
N ASP A 1272 17.92 -36.87 47.27
CA ASP A 1272 19.05 -35.97 46.86
C ASP A 1272 19.61 -36.56 45.54
N LEU A 1273 20.52 -35.86 44.84
CA LEU A 1273 21.46 -36.41 43.82
C LEU A 1273 20.82 -36.95 42.49
N ASN A 1274 21.53 -37.03 41.35
CA ASN A 1274 22.59 -36.19 40.76
C ASN A 1274 22.78 -36.53 39.26
N HIS A 1275 23.34 -35.59 38.48
CA HIS A 1275 23.97 -35.77 37.15
C HIS A 1275 23.04 -36.21 35.97
N VAL A 1276 23.16 -35.74 34.72
CA VAL A 1276 24.32 -35.44 33.83
C VAL A 1276 25.01 -36.74 33.36
N PRO A 1277 25.30 -36.95 32.06
CA PRO A 1277 25.27 -36.00 30.92
C PRO A 1277 23.89 -35.80 30.29
#